data_AF-A0A1S3JTZ6-F1
#
_entry.id   AF-A0A1S3JTZ6-F1
#
_cell.length_a   1.000
_cell.length_b   1.000
_cell.length_c   1.000
_cell.angle_alpha   90.00
_cell.angle_beta   90.00
_cell.angle_gamma   90.00
#
_symmetry.space_group_name_H-M   'P 1'
#
loop_
_entity.id
_entity.type
_entity.pdbx_description
1 polymer ?
#
loop_
_entity_poly.entity_id
_entity_poly.type
_entity_poly.pdbx_seq_one_letter_code
_entity_poly.pdbx_strand_id
1 'polypeptide(L)'
;MGDMYLWTRLSNLFQTLEKLLGHRPSRRDPEEVQQLRFTTTKILQFVSSQEKTHRDAVLKHSEYLDSLVTILEVAEDVAVTQNVVYILAELIGKTASGKKAGTLVSNGATQGLFAALTGEWKETQPNEELLLSIHHLLAKLGPKDRKFGVKARLSQALPVTLGLLRNHTSSTRVLQAVLPVLKLYSNNAVNASYLGKNGAVSYLFRVITSCGKKHLSMLKLTLDSLVLLVKSKSNSARAIGHGGVPMLLNMFSDWHRGDSKNRHIALRKAVLNVLKHITNLKSGRHAFIQADGIRILYSACQESINCRDLEQVIFISSLIMRKCFPKNRLPVASIRSVLTCPLPESDFHIPEFMMLNDGGDNGSENSSLDNDDDISSDDDTEASKLQTEAEQVPEFGAELPYERSAEDLSLSYDKFFPEMFEFEIQEEEEEDLTLSRNFYTSSGLMSGLPRHSFSETALEELIHQMPRSSRHSLHSLRRTSELCDSFNNLQMGQGRDTESGADVASYSSSSSRLLNRPTAVEPRLTAGASDNSSEDSASAVNVRTGASVFRLDISPPRASKCGPTLRAKSASKGGRQKASKGSKQQSQGGRKGKGKPSGKPNAREVLELDLEWNNTAPLSITRMTTPSELNASDEFLDSAGSEYMVEEGTAFDGPEIYSDMACRTKSVGRFNKLAYPELHGCKPVPYGEPLFEKKFGIQRQKIFEDIDRMINPDQLLDKVVYDLDTIVRLAGSMYSTHYSNLKNMDEQRLQRREDIGAHLMFNAQFESGNLRKAIQVRQYEYDLFLNPDINTNHHHQWFYFEISNMEVGRQYRFNISNCEKLNSQFNYGMQPVMYSVKEALQGRPHWLRVGSEICYYKNHFTRSSQVTGGQKGKTYYTATFTITFKHERDICYIAYHFPYTYTMLQTHLIKWENTYDQSSIYFKNQVLTETISGNAVPLLTITAYPLSNNREGIEQFRNRPYIFLSSRVHPGESNSSWVMKGTIQFLLSNAPMAQTLREMYVFKIVPMLNPDGVINGNHRCSLVAEDLNRRWLVPCPKLHPTIYHTRGLLQYLKMVNKVPVVYCDYHGHSRRKNVFLYGCSPSMSWQTEDLDNPAMLAGKVEDTGYKTLPKLLASAPAFSLNNCSFMVEKSKEATARVVVWRQVGIVRSYTMESTYCGCDQGPYRGLHIGTRELEEMGRKFCEALIKVRSRHAVSSDTNSQQDVSGTIATGQRGSELGAIGGDVHLVSSSSSTSSSSYHRVQSDEEEDDEEEEDNPCEEVGEEIGEG
;
A
#
# COMPACT_ATOMS: atom_id res chain seq x y z
N MET A 1 -41.94 -38.19 49.13
CA MET A 1 -41.58 -38.03 50.56
C MET A 1 -40.07 -37.80 50.75
N GLY A 2 -39.19 -38.67 50.22
CA GLY A 2 -37.73 -38.57 50.38
C GLY A 2 -37.14 -37.16 50.26
N ASP A 3 -37.27 -36.51 49.10
CA ASP A 3 -36.74 -35.15 48.86
C ASP A 3 -37.18 -34.10 49.88
N MET A 4 -38.39 -34.21 50.44
CA MET A 4 -38.93 -33.24 51.39
C MET A 4 -38.24 -33.37 52.75
N TYR A 5 -38.06 -34.61 53.23
CA TYR A 5 -37.27 -34.90 54.43
C TYR A 5 -35.80 -34.51 54.23
N LEU A 6 -35.28 -34.74 53.02
CA LEU A 6 -33.92 -34.40 52.63
C LEU A 6 -33.65 -32.89 52.68
N TRP A 7 -34.56 -32.09 52.10
CA TRP A 7 -34.47 -30.63 52.08
C TRP A 7 -34.62 -30.03 53.48
N THR A 8 -35.56 -30.51 54.30
CA THR A 8 -35.70 -30.09 55.71
C THR A 8 -34.42 -30.36 56.50
N ARG A 9 -33.81 -31.55 56.33
CA ARG A 9 -32.57 -31.90 57.03
C ARG A 9 -31.39 -31.02 56.62
N LEU A 10 -31.28 -30.68 55.33
CA LEU A 10 -30.24 -29.79 54.81
C LEU A 10 -30.45 -28.34 55.29
N SER A 11 -31.69 -27.85 55.24
CA SER A 11 -32.07 -26.50 55.70
C SER A 11 -31.79 -26.31 57.19
N ASN A 12 -32.12 -27.31 58.03
CA ASN A 12 -31.83 -27.27 59.46
C ASN A 12 -30.31 -27.18 59.75
N LEU A 13 -29.46 -27.85 58.96
CA LEU A 13 -28.00 -27.74 59.10
C LEU A 13 -27.51 -26.34 58.73
N PHE A 14 -28.00 -25.75 57.64
CA PHE A 14 -27.61 -24.38 57.25
C PHE A 14 -28.15 -23.30 58.19
N GLN A 15 -29.39 -23.41 58.69
CA GLN A 15 -29.91 -22.51 59.72
C GLN A 15 -29.13 -22.60 61.04
N THR A 16 -28.58 -23.78 61.37
CA THR A 16 -27.67 -23.94 62.53
C THR A 16 -26.33 -23.24 62.25
N LEU A 17 -25.81 -23.39 61.03
CA LEU A 17 -24.59 -22.74 60.56
C LEU A 17 -24.70 -21.21 60.63
N GLU A 18 -25.81 -20.63 60.16
CA GLU A 18 -26.08 -19.19 60.18
C GLU A 18 -26.17 -18.63 61.60
N LYS A 19 -26.83 -19.33 62.53
CA LYS A 19 -26.91 -18.93 63.95
C LYS A 19 -25.52 -18.88 64.62
N LEU A 20 -24.64 -19.80 64.26
CA LEU A 20 -23.23 -19.86 64.71
C LEU A 20 -22.30 -18.87 63.95
N LEU A 21 -22.82 -18.16 62.94
CA LEU A 21 -22.12 -17.09 62.21
C LEU A 21 -22.61 -15.68 62.57
N GLY A 22 -23.87 -15.56 63.04
CA GLY A 22 -24.43 -14.30 63.54
C GLY A 22 -23.74 -13.77 64.81
N HIS A 23 -23.13 -14.67 65.59
CA HIS A 23 -22.30 -14.31 66.74
C HIS A 23 -20.85 -14.04 66.28
N ARG A 24 -20.38 -12.79 66.47
CA ARG A 24 -19.00 -12.37 66.20
C ARG A 24 -18.27 -11.89 67.47
N PRO A 25 -18.01 -12.77 68.46
CA PRO A 25 -17.10 -12.45 69.56
C PRO A 25 -15.65 -12.37 69.05
N SER A 26 -14.76 -11.67 69.75
CA SER A 26 -13.31 -11.57 69.43
C SER A 26 -12.52 -12.86 69.75
N ARG A 27 -13.21 -13.89 70.22
CA ARG A 27 -12.79 -15.29 70.39
C ARG A 27 -14.07 -16.10 70.49
N ARG A 28 -14.24 -17.14 69.68
CA ARG A 28 -15.40 -18.05 69.79
C ARG A 28 -15.25 -18.96 71.01
N ASP A 29 -16.37 -19.45 71.52
CA ASP A 29 -16.36 -20.47 72.57
C ASP A 29 -15.82 -21.81 72.01
N PRO A 30 -14.98 -22.56 72.75
CA PRO A 30 -14.62 -23.93 72.40
C PRO A 30 -15.83 -24.85 72.09
N GLU A 31 -17.00 -24.65 72.70
CA GLU A 31 -18.23 -25.36 72.38
C GLU A 31 -18.83 -24.92 71.04
N GLU A 32 -18.88 -23.61 70.74
CA GLU A 32 -19.28 -23.08 69.42
C GLU A 32 -18.39 -23.64 68.30
N VAL A 33 -17.08 -23.71 68.52
CA VAL A 33 -16.12 -24.27 67.55
C VAL A 33 -16.35 -25.78 67.35
N GLN A 34 -16.63 -26.53 68.41
CA GLN A 34 -17.01 -27.94 68.29
C GLN A 34 -18.34 -28.11 67.55
N GLN A 35 -19.33 -27.26 67.79
CA GLN A 35 -20.63 -27.30 67.10
C GLN A 35 -20.51 -26.90 65.61
N LEU A 36 -19.61 -25.96 65.28
CA LEU A 36 -19.24 -25.63 63.89
C LEU A 36 -18.53 -26.81 63.21
N ARG A 37 -17.55 -27.45 63.86
CA ARG A 37 -16.88 -28.66 63.36
C ARG A 37 -17.90 -29.78 63.10
N PHE A 38 -18.82 -30.02 64.03
CA PHE A 38 -19.87 -31.03 63.88
C PHE A 38 -20.81 -30.72 62.71
N THR A 39 -21.34 -29.49 62.65
CA THR A 39 -22.29 -29.06 61.61
C THR A 39 -21.65 -29.09 60.22
N THR A 40 -20.43 -28.56 60.04
CA THR A 40 -19.70 -28.65 58.77
C THR A 40 -19.35 -30.08 58.38
N THR A 41 -18.98 -30.95 59.34
CA THR A 41 -18.76 -32.38 59.08
C THR A 41 -20.05 -33.06 58.60
N LYS A 42 -21.22 -32.72 59.17
CA LYS A 42 -22.51 -33.28 58.74
C LYS A 42 -22.94 -32.78 57.36
N ILE A 43 -22.67 -31.52 57.02
CA ILE A 43 -22.87 -31.00 55.66
C ILE A 43 -21.92 -31.70 54.67
N LEU A 44 -20.64 -31.91 55.04
CA LEU A 44 -19.68 -32.64 54.20
C LEU A 44 -20.10 -34.09 53.97
N GLN A 45 -20.51 -34.82 55.01
CA GLN A 45 -21.03 -36.18 54.91
C GLN A 45 -22.26 -36.27 53.99
N PHE A 46 -23.15 -35.27 54.04
CA PHE A 46 -24.33 -35.19 53.19
C PHE A 46 -23.99 -34.87 51.73
N VAL A 47 -23.07 -33.93 51.48
CA VAL A 47 -22.65 -33.48 50.15
C VAL A 47 -21.77 -34.53 49.44
N SER A 48 -20.99 -35.31 50.20
CA SER A 48 -20.09 -36.37 49.69
C SER A 48 -20.80 -37.69 49.37
N SER A 49 -22.12 -37.78 49.54
CA SER A 49 -22.90 -38.93 49.08
C SER A 49 -22.78 -39.11 47.56
N GLN A 50 -23.03 -40.32 47.06
CA GLN A 50 -23.07 -40.54 45.60
C GLN A 50 -24.24 -39.78 44.93
N GLU A 51 -25.26 -39.39 45.69
CA GLU A 51 -26.46 -38.72 45.18
C GLU A 51 -26.16 -37.32 44.61
N LYS A 52 -26.47 -37.15 43.32
CA LYS A 52 -26.30 -35.88 42.60
C LYS A 52 -27.28 -34.80 43.09
N THR A 53 -28.47 -35.23 43.51
CA THR A 53 -29.56 -34.40 44.09
C THR A 53 -29.07 -33.53 45.24
N HIS A 54 -28.22 -34.05 46.13
CA HIS A 54 -27.71 -33.32 47.30
C HIS A 54 -26.84 -32.12 46.87
N ARG A 55 -25.89 -32.36 45.97
CA ARG A 55 -24.97 -31.34 45.43
C ARG A 55 -25.71 -30.30 44.59
N ASP A 56 -26.67 -30.75 43.79
CA ASP A 56 -27.51 -29.87 42.97
C ASP A 56 -28.63 -29.17 43.79
N ALA A 57 -28.84 -29.53 45.06
CA ALA A 57 -29.68 -28.79 46.01
C ALA A 57 -28.91 -27.62 46.63
N VAL A 58 -27.71 -27.87 47.20
CA VAL A 58 -26.88 -26.80 47.78
C VAL A 58 -26.56 -25.71 46.76
N LEU A 59 -26.23 -26.08 45.51
CA LEU A 59 -25.95 -25.14 44.43
C LEU A 59 -27.15 -24.30 43.94
N LYS A 60 -28.39 -24.56 44.42
CA LYS A 60 -29.58 -23.76 44.08
C LYS A 60 -29.91 -22.66 45.10
N HIS A 61 -29.36 -22.76 46.32
CA HIS A 61 -29.64 -21.83 47.41
C HIS A 61 -28.41 -20.95 47.66
N SER A 62 -28.48 -19.68 47.27
CA SER A 62 -27.39 -18.71 47.46
C SER A 62 -27.01 -18.58 48.93
N GLU A 63 -27.99 -18.49 49.83
CA GLU A 63 -27.82 -18.35 51.29
C GLU A 63 -26.91 -19.45 51.88
N TYR A 64 -27.02 -20.69 51.39
CA TYR A 64 -26.18 -21.80 51.80
C TYR A 64 -24.73 -21.64 51.30
N LEU A 65 -24.55 -21.14 50.08
CA LEU A 65 -23.23 -20.85 49.52
C LEU A 65 -22.57 -19.65 50.22
N ASP A 66 -23.33 -18.58 50.44
CA ASP A 66 -22.88 -17.36 51.11
C ASP A 66 -22.48 -17.64 52.55
N SER A 67 -23.18 -18.55 53.24
CA SER A 67 -22.79 -19.07 54.56
C SER A 67 -21.47 -19.85 54.53
N LEU A 68 -21.25 -20.72 53.54
CA LEU A 68 -19.97 -21.43 53.37
C LEU A 68 -18.82 -20.46 53.06
N VAL A 69 -19.05 -19.46 52.22
CA VAL A 69 -18.03 -18.47 51.86
C VAL A 69 -17.72 -17.55 53.05
N THR A 70 -18.72 -17.18 53.84
CA THR A 70 -18.53 -16.44 55.10
C THR A 70 -17.64 -17.24 56.06
N ILE A 71 -17.81 -18.56 56.21
CA ILE A 71 -16.93 -19.39 57.03
C ILE A 71 -15.47 -19.28 56.59
N LEU A 72 -15.19 -19.35 55.29
CA LEU A 72 -13.82 -19.21 54.76
C LEU A 72 -13.19 -17.83 55.02
N GLU A 73 -13.99 -16.81 55.33
CA GLU A 73 -13.51 -15.47 55.69
C GLU A 73 -13.38 -15.25 57.21
N VAL A 74 -14.02 -16.07 58.06
CA VAL A 74 -14.06 -15.86 59.53
C VAL A 74 -13.75 -17.09 60.40
N ALA A 75 -13.30 -18.21 59.83
CA ALA A 75 -12.92 -19.40 60.58
C ALA A 75 -11.42 -19.44 60.91
N GLU A 76 -11.12 -19.39 62.21
CA GLU A 76 -9.78 -19.65 62.77
C GLU A 76 -9.50 -21.15 62.91
N ASP A 77 -10.52 -22.00 62.80
CA ASP A 77 -10.39 -23.45 62.99
C ASP A 77 -10.09 -24.20 61.68
N VAL A 78 -8.88 -24.77 61.61
CA VAL A 78 -8.36 -25.52 60.45
C VAL A 78 -9.33 -26.63 60.00
N ALA A 79 -9.98 -27.34 60.92
CA ALA A 79 -10.89 -28.44 60.57
C ALA A 79 -12.24 -27.96 60.02
N VAL A 80 -12.79 -26.86 60.56
CA VAL A 80 -13.96 -26.17 59.98
C VAL A 80 -13.64 -25.69 58.56
N THR A 81 -12.51 -25.02 58.36
CA THR A 81 -12.06 -24.52 57.05
C THR A 81 -11.83 -25.66 56.07
N GLN A 82 -11.17 -26.74 56.48
CA GLN A 82 -10.94 -27.94 55.66
C GLN A 82 -12.26 -28.62 55.25
N ASN A 83 -13.22 -28.77 56.18
CA ASN A 83 -14.55 -29.29 55.86
C ASN A 83 -15.25 -28.47 54.76
N VAL A 84 -15.20 -27.12 54.85
CA VAL A 84 -15.82 -26.25 53.85
C VAL A 84 -15.11 -26.29 52.50
N VAL A 85 -13.77 -26.34 52.48
CA VAL A 85 -12.99 -26.54 51.24
C VAL A 85 -13.37 -27.85 50.55
N TYR A 86 -13.55 -28.93 51.32
CA TYR A 86 -14.00 -30.22 50.79
C TYR A 86 -15.47 -30.21 50.33
N ILE A 87 -16.38 -29.52 51.03
CA ILE A 87 -17.76 -29.30 50.56
C ILE A 87 -17.74 -28.62 49.18
N LEU A 88 -17.04 -27.50 49.05
CA LEU A 88 -16.94 -26.77 47.78
C LEU A 88 -16.30 -27.61 46.66
N ALA A 89 -15.29 -28.43 46.99
CA ALA A 89 -14.67 -29.35 46.04
C ALA A 89 -15.64 -30.41 45.50
N GLU A 90 -16.50 -30.98 46.35
CA GLU A 90 -17.54 -31.94 45.92
C GLU A 90 -18.72 -31.28 45.21
N LEU A 91 -19.09 -30.04 45.55
CA LEU A 91 -20.12 -29.29 44.81
C LEU A 91 -19.73 -29.10 43.34
N ILE A 92 -18.46 -28.76 43.05
CA ILE A 92 -17.92 -28.75 41.67
C ILE A 92 -17.81 -30.19 41.14
N GLY A 93 -17.24 -31.09 41.94
CA GLY A 93 -16.97 -32.48 41.59
C GLY A 93 -15.69 -32.68 40.77
N LYS A 94 -15.56 -33.87 40.17
CA LYS A 94 -14.36 -34.28 39.42
C LYS A 94 -14.18 -33.51 38.11
N THR A 95 -15.25 -33.29 37.34
CA THR A 95 -15.24 -32.47 36.12
C THR A 95 -15.62 -31.02 36.44
N ALA A 96 -14.81 -30.06 35.96
CA ALA A 96 -15.04 -28.62 36.19
C ALA A 96 -16.21 -28.10 35.33
N SER A 97 -17.45 -28.42 35.71
CA SER A 97 -18.64 -27.95 35.02
C SER A 97 -18.72 -26.42 35.07
N GLY A 98 -18.60 -25.77 33.90
CA GLY A 98 -18.49 -24.30 33.80
C GLY A 98 -19.66 -23.54 34.43
N LYS A 99 -20.86 -24.13 34.46
CA LYS A 99 -22.04 -23.56 35.14
C LYS A 99 -21.89 -23.61 36.67
N LYS A 100 -21.49 -24.76 37.23
CA LYS A 100 -21.28 -24.93 38.68
C LYS A 100 -20.15 -24.04 39.21
N ALA A 101 -19.04 -23.96 38.48
CA ALA A 101 -17.94 -23.06 38.80
C ALA A 101 -18.39 -21.58 38.74
N GLY A 102 -19.21 -21.21 37.74
CA GLY A 102 -19.82 -19.89 37.64
C GLY A 102 -20.65 -19.51 38.87
N THR A 103 -21.54 -20.39 39.33
CA THR A 103 -22.37 -20.15 40.54
C THR A 103 -21.51 -19.89 41.79
N LEU A 104 -20.50 -20.73 42.04
CA LEU A 104 -19.61 -20.53 43.19
C LEU A 104 -18.78 -19.23 43.07
N VAL A 105 -18.40 -18.82 41.86
CA VAL A 105 -17.73 -17.53 41.62
C VAL A 105 -18.67 -16.35 41.88
N SER A 106 -19.95 -16.43 41.50
CA SER A 106 -20.93 -15.35 41.78
C SER A 106 -21.23 -15.20 43.26
N ASN A 107 -21.28 -16.30 44.02
CA ASN A 107 -21.39 -16.30 45.49
C ASN A 107 -20.04 -16.03 46.20
N GLY A 108 -19.06 -15.46 45.49
CA GLY A 108 -17.82 -14.95 46.11
C GLY A 108 -16.81 -16.02 46.53
N ALA A 109 -16.98 -17.31 46.23
CA ALA A 109 -16.14 -18.38 46.79
C ALA A 109 -14.64 -18.23 46.50
N THR A 110 -14.24 -17.61 45.38
CA THR A 110 -12.83 -17.28 45.11
C THR A 110 -12.25 -16.28 46.11
N GLN A 111 -13.04 -15.35 46.62
CA GLN A 111 -12.62 -14.36 47.62
C GLN A 111 -12.42 -15.02 48.98
N GLY A 112 -13.40 -15.79 49.47
CA GLY A 112 -13.27 -16.57 50.70
C GLY A 112 -12.12 -17.58 50.65
N LEU A 113 -11.89 -18.25 49.52
CA LEU A 113 -10.74 -19.14 49.36
C LEU A 113 -9.39 -18.41 49.39
N PHE A 114 -9.29 -17.16 48.91
CA PHE A 114 -8.07 -16.36 49.10
C PHE A 114 -7.90 -15.88 50.54
N ALA A 115 -8.99 -15.59 51.26
CA ALA A 115 -8.95 -15.27 52.68
C ALA A 115 -8.44 -16.47 53.49
N ALA A 116 -9.07 -17.64 53.37
CA ALA A 116 -8.64 -18.88 54.01
C ALA A 116 -7.18 -19.25 53.69
N LEU A 117 -6.76 -19.15 52.42
CA LEU A 117 -5.38 -19.41 52.01
C LEU A 117 -4.35 -18.49 52.71
N THR A 118 -4.75 -17.25 52.97
CA THR A 118 -3.89 -16.20 53.55
C THR A 118 -4.02 -16.12 55.08
N GLY A 119 -5.05 -16.74 55.66
CA GLY A 119 -5.12 -17.06 57.09
C GLY A 119 -4.17 -18.20 57.42
N GLU A 120 -4.40 -19.37 56.80
CA GLU A 120 -3.62 -20.60 57.03
C GLU A 120 -2.09 -20.38 56.85
N TRP A 121 -1.66 -19.60 55.87
CA TRP A 121 -0.24 -19.29 55.65
C TRP A 121 0.41 -18.42 56.75
N LYS A 122 -0.37 -17.72 57.58
CA LYS A 122 0.15 -16.92 58.70
C LYS A 122 0.31 -17.72 59.98
N GLU A 123 -0.26 -18.92 60.06
CA GLU A 123 -0.17 -19.76 61.24
C GLU A 123 1.26 -20.22 61.50
N THR A 124 1.54 -20.54 62.76
CA THR A 124 2.90 -20.96 63.18
C THR A 124 3.33 -22.31 62.58
N GLN A 125 2.36 -23.14 62.18
CA GLN A 125 2.57 -24.38 61.43
C GLN A 125 1.45 -24.55 60.38
N PRO A 126 1.59 -23.96 59.17
CA PRO A 126 0.56 -24.03 58.13
C PRO A 126 0.34 -25.46 57.63
N ASN A 127 -0.94 -25.87 57.53
CA ASN A 127 -1.34 -27.17 57.03
C ASN A 127 -1.17 -27.26 55.50
N GLU A 128 -0.08 -27.92 55.04
CA GLU A 128 0.21 -28.09 53.61
C GLU A 128 -0.96 -28.72 52.84
N GLU A 129 -1.65 -29.72 53.41
CA GLU A 129 -2.75 -30.39 52.73
C GLU A 129 -3.97 -29.48 52.52
N LEU A 130 -4.27 -28.59 53.48
CA LEU A 130 -5.31 -27.58 53.33
C LEU A 130 -4.90 -26.51 52.30
N LEU A 131 -3.66 -26.01 52.37
CA LEU A 131 -3.12 -25.06 51.39
C LEU A 131 -3.18 -25.63 49.96
N LEU A 132 -2.81 -26.90 49.76
CA LEU A 132 -2.88 -27.58 48.47
C LEU A 132 -4.34 -27.82 48.02
N SER A 133 -5.24 -28.16 48.94
CA SER A 133 -6.66 -28.35 48.64
C SER A 133 -7.32 -27.05 48.16
N ILE A 134 -7.00 -25.93 48.80
CA ILE A 134 -7.46 -24.59 48.39
C ILE A 134 -6.90 -24.23 47.01
N HIS A 135 -5.61 -24.49 46.74
CA HIS A 135 -5.02 -24.25 45.42
C HIS A 135 -5.68 -25.07 44.29
N HIS A 136 -5.95 -26.37 44.50
CA HIS A 136 -6.68 -27.19 43.51
C HIS A 136 -8.10 -26.66 43.24
N LEU A 137 -8.78 -26.11 44.26
CA LEU A 137 -10.12 -25.55 44.14
C LEU A 137 -10.11 -24.20 43.40
N LEU A 138 -9.15 -23.32 43.75
CA LEU A 138 -8.89 -22.06 43.04
C LEU A 138 -8.53 -22.30 41.56
N ALA A 139 -7.81 -23.37 41.24
CA ALA A 139 -7.50 -23.76 39.86
C ALA A 139 -8.75 -24.12 39.04
N LYS A 140 -9.77 -24.73 39.65
CA LYS A 140 -11.06 -25.05 39.01
C LYS A 140 -11.96 -23.82 38.86
N LEU A 141 -11.96 -22.92 39.84
CA LEU A 141 -12.85 -21.75 39.87
C LEU A 141 -12.32 -20.54 39.08
N GLY A 142 -11.02 -20.27 39.16
CA GLY A 142 -10.39 -19.08 38.57
C GLY A 142 -10.65 -18.84 37.07
N PRO A 143 -10.71 -19.87 36.20
CA PRO A 143 -11.08 -19.71 34.79
C PRO A 143 -12.49 -19.14 34.54
N LYS A 144 -13.35 -19.04 35.57
CA LYS A 144 -14.69 -18.42 35.49
C LYS A 144 -14.80 -17.09 36.24
N ASP A 145 -13.73 -16.61 36.86
CA ASP A 145 -13.71 -15.33 37.60
C ASP A 145 -12.90 -14.26 36.85
N ARG A 146 -13.60 -13.38 36.12
CA ARG A 146 -13.00 -12.23 35.41
C ARG A 146 -12.18 -11.30 36.35
N LYS A 147 -12.40 -11.34 37.67
CA LYS A 147 -11.69 -10.52 38.67
C LYS A 147 -10.65 -11.33 39.50
N PHE A 148 -10.41 -12.60 39.20
CA PHE A 148 -9.54 -13.52 39.96
C PHE A 148 -8.18 -12.92 40.33
N GLY A 149 -7.45 -12.37 39.34
CA GLY A 149 -6.14 -11.77 39.56
C GLY A 149 -6.17 -10.52 40.45
N VAL A 150 -7.26 -9.74 40.42
CA VAL A 150 -7.41 -8.56 41.28
C VAL A 150 -7.71 -8.99 42.72
N LYS A 151 -8.67 -9.92 42.90
CA LYS A 151 -9.00 -10.51 44.21
C LYS A 151 -7.78 -11.13 44.90
N ALA A 152 -6.99 -11.92 44.15
CA ALA A 152 -5.78 -12.56 44.67
C ALA A 152 -4.73 -11.56 45.16
N ARG A 153 -4.57 -10.42 44.46
CA ARG A 153 -3.63 -9.35 44.81
C ARG A 153 -4.10 -8.53 46.01
N LEU A 154 -5.39 -8.20 46.09
CA LEU A 154 -5.96 -7.51 47.25
C LEU A 154 -5.85 -8.38 48.52
N SER A 155 -6.15 -9.67 48.38
CA SER A 155 -6.15 -10.65 49.48
C SER A 155 -4.77 -11.15 49.90
N GLN A 156 -3.68 -10.65 49.30
CA GLN A 156 -2.28 -11.08 49.56
C GLN A 156 -1.99 -12.58 49.30
N ALA A 157 -2.75 -13.23 48.42
CA ALA A 157 -2.56 -14.64 48.07
C ALA A 157 -1.32 -14.88 47.17
N LEU A 158 -0.90 -13.88 46.38
CA LEU A 158 0.29 -13.96 45.50
C LEU A 158 1.58 -14.36 46.26
N PRO A 159 1.94 -13.70 47.39
CA PRO A 159 2.99 -14.17 48.30
C PRO A 159 2.91 -15.65 48.69
N VAL A 160 1.72 -16.16 49.03
CA VAL A 160 1.52 -17.53 49.53
C VAL A 160 1.86 -18.57 48.46
N THR A 161 1.22 -18.46 47.30
CA THR A 161 1.46 -19.33 46.14
C THR A 161 2.93 -19.28 45.68
N LEU A 162 3.57 -18.11 45.79
CA LEU A 162 4.97 -17.93 45.42
C LEU A 162 5.96 -18.49 46.47
N GLY A 163 5.60 -18.44 47.76
CA GLY A 163 6.37 -19.05 48.86
C GLY A 163 6.41 -20.57 48.74
N LEU A 164 5.25 -21.19 48.48
CA LEU A 164 5.16 -22.63 48.18
C LEU A 164 5.97 -23.00 46.94
N LEU A 165 5.88 -22.23 45.84
CA LEU A 165 6.70 -22.46 44.65
C LEU A 165 8.21 -22.39 44.94
N ARG A 166 8.65 -21.38 45.69
CA ARG A 166 10.06 -21.16 46.07
C ARG A 166 10.64 -22.34 46.86
N ASN A 167 9.87 -22.87 47.81
CA ASN A 167 10.37 -23.89 48.73
C ASN A 167 10.31 -25.31 48.15
N HIS A 168 9.45 -25.55 47.14
CA HIS A 168 9.13 -26.90 46.66
C HIS A 168 9.31 -27.08 45.14
N THR A 169 10.36 -26.49 44.53
CA THR A 169 10.63 -26.51 43.07
C THR A 169 10.79 -27.91 42.46
N SER A 170 10.92 -28.96 43.26
CA SER A 170 11.03 -30.36 42.83
C SER A 170 9.86 -31.25 43.27
N SER A 171 8.90 -30.73 44.06
CA SER A 171 7.78 -31.54 44.59
C SER A 171 6.62 -31.56 43.60
N THR A 172 6.42 -32.69 42.92
CA THR A 172 5.31 -32.88 41.97
C THR A 172 3.95 -32.63 42.61
N ARG A 173 3.73 -33.09 43.86
CA ARG A 173 2.49 -32.87 44.64
C ARG A 173 2.18 -31.38 44.82
N VAL A 174 3.17 -30.59 45.24
CA VAL A 174 2.98 -29.14 45.50
C VAL A 174 2.80 -28.38 44.19
N LEU A 175 3.65 -28.65 43.20
CA LEU A 175 3.61 -27.98 41.91
C LEU A 175 2.28 -28.21 41.17
N GLN A 176 1.67 -29.40 41.30
CA GLN A 176 0.37 -29.74 40.67
C GLN A 176 -0.76 -28.80 41.15
N ALA A 177 -0.75 -28.41 42.42
CA ALA A 177 -1.72 -27.45 42.96
C ALA A 177 -1.35 -25.99 42.61
N VAL A 178 -0.06 -25.65 42.73
CA VAL A 178 0.45 -24.27 42.70
C VAL A 178 0.54 -23.69 41.28
N LEU A 179 1.04 -24.43 40.30
CA LEU A 179 1.26 -23.92 38.94
C LEU A 179 -0.03 -23.48 38.19
N PRO A 180 -1.19 -24.17 38.29
CA PRO A 180 -2.42 -23.70 37.65
C PRO A 180 -2.85 -22.32 38.16
N VAL A 181 -2.77 -22.10 39.47
CA VAL A 181 -3.11 -20.84 40.13
C VAL A 181 -2.11 -19.75 39.74
N LEU A 182 -0.81 -20.08 39.68
CA LEU A 182 0.24 -19.15 39.21
C LEU A 182 0.03 -18.71 37.75
N LYS A 183 -0.38 -19.61 36.86
CA LYS A 183 -0.74 -19.27 35.47
C LYS A 183 -1.90 -18.28 35.43
N LEU A 184 -2.95 -18.52 36.21
CA LEU A 184 -4.12 -17.63 36.33
C LEU A 184 -3.75 -16.26 36.90
N TYR A 185 -2.88 -16.19 37.91
CA TYR A 185 -2.35 -14.92 38.42
C TYR A 185 -1.55 -14.17 37.34
N SER A 186 -0.70 -14.88 36.60
CA SER A 186 0.21 -14.31 35.59
C SER A 186 -0.52 -13.77 34.36
N ASN A 187 -1.80 -14.11 34.15
CA ASN A 187 -2.60 -13.55 33.06
C ASN A 187 -2.94 -12.06 33.27
N ASN A 188 -2.79 -11.52 34.48
CA ASN A 188 -2.90 -10.08 34.76
C ASN A 188 -1.51 -9.42 34.76
N ALA A 189 -1.30 -8.39 33.93
CA ALA A 189 0.01 -7.76 33.74
C ALA A 189 0.63 -7.17 35.03
N VAL A 190 -0.18 -6.59 35.92
CA VAL A 190 0.28 -6.04 37.21
C VAL A 190 0.79 -7.17 38.11
N ASN A 191 0.03 -8.27 38.19
CA ASN A 191 0.42 -9.46 38.94
C ASN A 191 1.67 -10.11 38.35
N ALA A 192 1.78 -10.21 37.02
CA ALA A 192 2.96 -10.76 36.35
C ALA A 192 4.24 -9.96 36.69
N SER A 193 4.15 -8.62 36.70
CA SER A 193 5.24 -7.73 37.12
C SER A 193 5.63 -7.96 38.60
N TYR A 194 4.63 -8.07 39.50
CA TYR A 194 4.85 -8.37 40.91
C TYR A 194 5.52 -9.73 41.13
N LEU A 195 4.98 -10.81 40.54
CA LEU A 195 5.49 -12.17 40.69
C LEU A 195 6.93 -12.28 40.18
N GLY A 196 7.23 -11.66 39.03
CA GLY A 196 8.58 -11.63 38.48
C GLY A 196 9.57 -10.81 39.32
N LYS A 197 9.15 -9.68 39.91
CA LYS A 197 9.97 -8.93 40.88
C LYS A 197 10.32 -9.77 42.12
N ASN A 198 9.43 -10.66 42.55
CA ASN A 198 9.62 -11.54 43.70
C ASN A 198 10.23 -12.92 43.35
N GLY A 199 10.81 -13.06 42.14
CA GLY A 199 11.62 -14.22 41.75
C GLY A 199 10.91 -15.35 41.01
N ALA A 200 9.61 -15.22 40.68
CA ALA A 200 8.84 -16.30 40.02
C ALA A 200 9.50 -16.84 38.74
N VAL A 201 10.11 -15.96 37.93
CA VAL A 201 10.85 -16.35 36.72
C VAL A 201 12.00 -17.31 37.05
N SER A 202 12.76 -17.04 38.11
CA SER A 202 13.88 -17.89 38.55
C SER A 202 13.39 -19.25 39.06
N TYR A 203 12.32 -19.27 39.86
CA TYR A 203 11.77 -20.51 40.38
C TYR A 203 11.19 -21.40 39.28
N LEU A 204 10.55 -20.82 38.25
CA LEU A 204 10.03 -21.59 37.11
C LEU A 204 11.14 -22.18 36.23
N PHE A 205 12.28 -21.50 36.04
CA PHE A 205 13.44 -22.13 35.40
C PHE A 205 14.02 -23.28 36.24
N ARG A 206 14.05 -23.17 37.58
CA ARG A 206 14.42 -24.30 38.45
C ARG A 206 13.44 -25.48 38.28
N VAL A 207 12.14 -25.23 38.24
CA VAL A 207 11.12 -26.26 37.98
C VAL A 207 11.33 -26.95 36.62
N ILE A 208 11.68 -26.22 35.55
CA ILE A 208 12.04 -26.82 34.25
C ILE A 208 13.20 -27.80 34.41
N THR A 209 14.28 -27.39 35.10
CA THR A 209 15.43 -28.27 35.33
C THR A 209 15.13 -29.45 36.26
N SER A 210 14.19 -29.32 37.20
CA SER A 210 13.86 -30.36 38.19
C SER A 210 12.82 -31.39 37.68
N CYS A 211 11.87 -31.00 36.83
CA CYS A 211 10.81 -31.92 36.36
C CYS A 211 11.26 -32.92 35.28
N GLY A 212 12.25 -32.54 34.45
CA GLY A 212 12.74 -33.36 33.33
C GLY A 212 11.67 -33.80 32.32
N LYS A 213 12.00 -34.77 31.47
CA LYS A 213 11.08 -35.29 30.43
C LYS A 213 9.93 -36.17 30.97
N LYS A 214 9.90 -36.51 32.27
CA LYS A 214 8.90 -37.43 32.87
C LYS A 214 7.56 -36.76 33.20
N HIS A 215 7.53 -35.44 33.42
CA HIS A 215 6.33 -34.73 33.91
C HIS A 215 5.82 -33.69 32.89
N LEU A 216 5.42 -34.17 31.71
CA LEU A 216 5.07 -33.35 30.54
C LEU A 216 4.00 -32.28 30.80
N SER A 217 2.94 -32.61 31.54
CA SER A 217 1.87 -31.67 31.90
C SER A 217 2.37 -30.52 32.79
N MET A 218 3.23 -30.84 33.75
CA MET A 218 3.89 -29.87 34.63
C MET A 218 4.83 -28.97 33.85
N LEU A 219 5.62 -29.55 32.94
CA LEU A 219 6.54 -28.83 32.08
C LEU A 219 5.81 -27.85 31.15
N LYS A 220 4.70 -28.29 30.53
CA LYS A 220 3.82 -27.44 29.71
C LYS A 220 3.21 -26.29 30.50
N LEU A 221 2.75 -26.56 31.72
CA LEU A 221 2.13 -25.56 32.59
C LEU A 221 3.14 -24.55 33.15
N THR A 222 4.37 -24.99 33.40
CA THR A 222 5.52 -24.14 33.78
C THR A 222 5.88 -23.20 32.63
N LEU A 223 6.00 -23.72 31.40
CA LEU A 223 6.25 -22.90 30.21
C LEU A 223 5.11 -21.92 29.91
N ASP A 224 3.84 -22.33 30.01
CA ASP A 224 2.70 -21.42 29.84
C ASP A 224 2.69 -20.28 30.87
N SER A 225 3.10 -20.57 32.11
CA SER A 225 3.24 -19.56 33.15
C SER A 225 4.37 -18.59 32.81
N LEU A 226 5.51 -19.09 32.30
CA LEU A 226 6.60 -18.26 31.80
C LEU A 226 6.16 -17.39 30.61
N VAL A 227 5.43 -17.93 29.62
CA VAL A 227 4.91 -17.18 28.45
C VAL A 227 4.13 -15.95 28.92
N LEU A 228 3.23 -16.11 29.89
CA LEU A 228 2.45 -15.00 30.45
C LEU A 228 3.35 -14.00 31.22
N LEU A 229 4.28 -14.49 32.04
CA LEU A 229 5.20 -13.63 32.78
C LEU A 229 6.11 -12.79 31.87
N VAL A 230 6.70 -13.37 30.82
CA VAL A 230 7.68 -12.69 29.95
C VAL A 230 7.07 -11.71 28.94
N LYS A 231 5.73 -11.61 28.87
CA LYS A 231 5.04 -10.49 28.19
C LYS A 231 5.45 -9.12 28.79
N SER A 232 5.79 -9.06 30.08
CA SER A 232 6.36 -7.85 30.69
C SER A 232 7.84 -7.70 30.33
N LYS A 233 8.22 -6.57 29.69
CA LYS A 233 9.62 -6.21 29.37
C LYS A 233 10.58 -6.47 30.56
N SER A 234 10.17 -6.15 31.79
CA SER A 234 11.00 -6.36 33.00
C SER A 234 11.23 -7.84 33.36
N ASN A 235 10.29 -8.73 33.01
CA ASN A 235 10.41 -10.17 33.24
C ASN A 235 11.17 -10.87 32.12
N SER A 236 11.03 -10.41 30.88
CA SER A 236 11.89 -10.87 29.78
C SER A 236 13.36 -10.53 30.07
N ALA A 237 13.64 -9.35 30.64
CA ALA A 237 14.99 -9.01 31.14
C ALA A 237 15.49 -9.95 32.25
N ARG A 238 14.65 -10.30 33.24
CA ARG A 238 14.99 -11.30 34.27
C ARG A 238 15.24 -12.69 33.69
N ALA A 239 14.48 -13.09 32.66
CA ALA A 239 14.66 -14.38 32.00
C ALA A 239 16.01 -14.46 31.25
N ILE A 240 16.43 -13.37 30.61
CA ILE A 240 17.77 -13.26 30.01
C ILE A 240 18.85 -13.36 31.09
N GLY A 241 18.74 -12.59 32.18
CA GLY A 241 19.69 -12.58 33.29
C GLY A 241 19.82 -13.91 34.07
N HIS A 242 18.87 -14.84 33.90
CA HIS A 242 18.94 -16.20 34.45
C HIS A 242 19.43 -17.25 33.43
N GLY A 243 19.98 -16.84 32.27
CA GLY A 243 20.44 -17.77 31.24
C GLY A 243 19.30 -18.50 30.51
N GLY A 244 18.07 -17.97 30.58
CA GLY A 244 16.89 -18.64 30.06
C GLY A 244 16.92 -18.86 28.54
N VAL A 245 17.60 -17.99 27.78
CA VAL A 245 17.65 -18.08 26.31
C VAL A 245 18.38 -19.35 25.81
N PRO A 246 19.66 -19.61 26.16
CA PRO A 246 20.32 -20.86 25.78
C PRO A 246 19.65 -22.10 26.38
N MET A 247 19.11 -22.02 27.61
CA MET A 247 18.35 -23.12 28.22
C MET A 247 17.11 -23.49 27.39
N LEU A 248 16.34 -22.50 26.92
CA LEU A 248 15.16 -22.71 26.08
C LEU A 248 15.53 -23.19 24.68
N LEU A 249 16.64 -22.74 24.10
CA LEU A 249 17.14 -23.22 22.81
C LEU A 249 17.58 -24.68 22.86
N ASN A 250 18.35 -25.08 23.90
CA ASN A 250 18.72 -26.49 24.09
C ASN A 250 17.48 -27.35 24.31
N MET A 251 16.56 -26.90 25.18
CA MET A 251 15.29 -27.58 25.42
C MET A 251 14.45 -27.72 24.14
N PHE A 252 14.44 -26.73 23.25
CA PHE A 252 13.78 -26.84 21.95
C PHE A 252 14.44 -27.92 21.08
N SER A 253 15.77 -27.91 20.95
CA SER A 253 16.52 -28.92 20.19
C SER A 253 16.30 -30.35 20.73
N ASP A 254 16.34 -30.52 22.06
CA ASP A 254 16.09 -31.78 22.77
C ASP A 254 14.68 -32.36 22.53
N TRP A 255 13.69 -31.49 22.28
CA TRP A 255 12.32 -31.87 21.91
C TRP A 255 12.13 -31.96 20.40
N HIS A 256 12.93 -31.29 19.59
CA HIS A 256 12.91 -31.44 18.13
C HIS A 256 13.39 -32.85 17.77
N ARG A 257 14.65 -33.15 18.10
CA ARG A 257 15.30 -34.44 17.81
C ARG A 257 14.68 -35.63 18.54
N GLY A 258 14.12 -35.41 19.73
CA GLY A 258 13.64 -36.47 20.61
C GLY A 258 12.16 -36.86 20.49
N ASP A 259 11.36 -36.16 19.69
CA ASP A 259 9.92 -36.44 19.50
C ASP A 259 9.60 -36.64 18.01
N SER A 260 10.11 -37.75 17.46
CA SER A 260 9.91 -38.16 16.07
C SER A 260 8.47 -38.56 15.73
N LYS A 261 7.58 -38.63 16.72
CA LYS A 261 6.13 -38.86 16.54
C LYS A 261 5.28 -37.61 16.80
N ASN A 262 5.92 -36.43 16.90
CA ASN A 262 5.27 -35.13 17.06
C ASN A 262 4.26 -35.01 18.22
N ARG A 263 4.34 -35.89 19.23
CA ARG A 263 3.38 -35.98 20.34
C ARG A 263 3.48 -34.80 21.31
N HIS A 264 4.52 -33.99 21.18
CA HIS A 264 4.91 -32.93 22.11
C HIS A 264 5.10 -31.56 21.44
N ILE A 265 4.49 -31.35 20.26
CA ILE A 265 4.37 -30.03 19.59
C ILE A 265 3.94 -28.92 20.56
N ALA A 266 3.00 -29.22 21.48
CA ALA A 266 2.54 -28.26 22.48
C ALA A 266 3.66 -27.76 23.42
N LEU A 267 4.68 -28.57 23.71
CA LEU A 267 5.88 -28.15 24.44
C LEU A 267 6.80 -27.31 23.54
N ARG A 268 7.09 -27.75 22.31
CA ARG A 268 7.87 -27.00 21.31
C ARG A 268 7.31 -25.58 21.12
N LYS A 269 5.99 -25.46 20.87
CA LYS A 269 5.25 -24.19 20.76
C LYS A 269 5.35 -23.33 22.01
N ALA A 270 5.32 -23.91 23.21
CA ALA A 270 5.39 -23.15 24.46
C ALA A 270 6.80 -22.57 24.69
N VAL A 271 7.85 -23.36 24.45
CA VAL A 271 9.26 -22.91 24.48
C VAL A 271 9.48 -21.76 23.50
N LEU A 272 9.04 -21.92 22.24
CA LEU A 272 9.16 -20.87 21.22
C LEU A 272 8.38 -19.61 21.60
N ASN A 273 7.19 -19.69 22.21
CA ASN A 273 6.47 -18.48 22.64
C ASN A 273 7.18 -17.72 23.78
N VAL A 274 7.93 -18.39 24.66
CA VAL A 274 8.79 -17.69 25.64
C VAL A 274 9.90 -16.94 24.90
N LEU A 275 10.58 -17.58 23.95
CA LEU A 275 11.62 -16.95 23.12
C LEU A 275 11.07 -15.79 22.27
N LYS A 276 9.86 -15.92 21.69
CA LYS A 276 9.16 -14.89 20.91
C LYS A 276 8.94 -13.59 21.70
N HIS A 277 8.65 -13.70 23.00
CA HIS A 277 8.49 -12.56 23.89
C HIS A 277 9.82 -12.02 24.43
N ILE A 278 10.81 -12.88 24.72
CA ILE A 278 12.16 -12.43 25.11
C ILE A 278 12.81 -11.61 23.99
N THR A 279 12.70 -12.04 22.73
CA THR A 279 13.26 -11.35 21.56
C THR A 279 12.57 -10.04 21.17
N ASN A 280 11.50 -9.63 21.88
CA ASN A 280 11.02 -8.24 21.80
C ASN A 280 12.05 -7.26 22.37
N LEU A 281 12.88 -7.66 23.34
CA LEU A 281 13.98 -6.84 23.86
C LEU A 281 15.21 -6.89 22.96
N LYS A 282 15.92 -5.77 22.84
CA LYS A 282 17.23 -5.64 22.18
C LYS A 282 18.27 -6.60 22.78
N SER A 283 18.35 -6.66 24.11
CA SER A 283 19.18 -7.63 24.84
C SER A 283 18.72 -9.08 24.66
N GLY A 284 17.42 -9.32 24.45
CA GLY A 284 16.86 -10.65 24.18
C GLY A 284 17.23 -11.17 22.79
N ARG A 285 17.22 -10.29 21.77
CA ARG A 285 17.76 -10.60 20.44
C ARG A 285 19.25 -10.88 20.50
N HIS A 286 20.02 -10.05 21.20
CA HIS A 286 21.46 -10.24 21.34
C HIS A 286 21.81 -11.58 22.01
N ALA A 287 21.16 -11.91 23.14
CA ALA A 287 21.34 -13.20 23.82
C ALA A 287 20.87 -14.41 22.98
N PHE A 288 19.90 -14.22 22.08
CA PHE A 288 19.44 -15.26 21.15
C PHE A 288 20.44 -15.51 20.02
N ILE A 289 21.02 -14.44 19.46
CA ILE A 289 22.08 -14.52 18.43
C ILE A 289 23.37 -15.13 19.03
N GLN A 290 23.76 -14.70 20.24
CA GLN A 290 24.93 -15.25 20.95
C GLN A 290 24.79 -16.74 21.31
N ALA A 291 23.56 -17.25 21.41
CA ALA A 291 23.27 -18.66 21.65
C ALA A 291 23.05 -19.46 20.33
N ASP A 292 23.52 -18.95 19.19
CA ASP A 292 23.34 -19.49 17.82
C ASP A 292 21.87 -19.79 17.46
N GLY A 293 20.93 -19.06 18.07
CA GLY A 293 19.51 -19.36 17.99
C GLY A 293 18.93 -19.28 16.58
N ILE A 294 19.52 -18.47 15.69
CA ILE A 294 19.07 -18.40 14.29
C ILE A 294 19.44 -19.70 13.56
N ARG A 295 20.67 -20.21 13.69
CA ARG A 295 21.06 -21.49 13.06
C ARG A 295 20.27 -22.66 13.64
N ILE A 296 20.10 -22.71 14.96
CA ILE A 296 19.32 -23.76 15.66
C ILE A 296 17.87 -23.79 15.16
N LEU A 297 17.19 -22.64 15.07
CA LEU A 297 15.81 -22.60 14.56
C LEU A 297 15.72 -22.82 13.05
N TYR A 298 16.71 -22.38 12.27
CA TYR A 298 16.76 -22.59 10.83
C TYR A 298 16.91 -24.08 10.47
N SER A 299 17.88 -24.79 11.04
CA SER A 299 18.05 -26.24 10.83
C SER A 299 16.79 -27.01 11.23
N ALA A 300 16.19 -26.69 12.38
CA ALA A 300 14.93 -27.30 12.82
C ALA A 300 13.71 -26.95 11.93
N CYS A 301 13.74 -25.84 11.19
CA CYS A 301 12.73 -25.54 10.17
C CYS A 301 12.98 -26.36 8.90
N GLN A 302 14.22 -26.49 8.44
CA GLN A 302 14.58 -27.26 7.24
C GLN A 302 14.35 -28.77 7.44
N GLU A 303 14.74 -29.33 8.60
CA GLU A 303 14.48 -30.71 9.01
C GLU A 303 12.97 -31.08 9.03
N SER A 304 12.09 -30.07 9.08
CA SER A 304 10.64 -30.24 9.25
C SER A 304 9.77 -29.60 8.16
N ILE A 305 10.35 -29.05 7.08
CA ILE A 305 9.65 -28.11 6.20
C ILE A 305 8.40 -28.70 5.50
N ASN A 306 8.38 -30.01 5.28
CA ASN A 306 7.27 -30.73 4.65
C ASN A 306 6.24 -31.29 5.67
N CYS A 307 6.42 -31.07 6.97
CA CYS A 307 5.57 -31.65 8.02
C CYS A 307 4.46 -30.67 8.45
N ARG A 308 3.21 -30.91 7.99
CA ARG A 308 2.05 -30.05 8.28
C ARG A 308 1.81 -29.83 9.78
N ASP A 309 1.98 -30.86 10.62
CA ASP A 309 1.83 -30.73 12.09
C ASP A 309 2.75 -29.66 12.71
N LEU A 310 3.87 -29.36 12.04
CA LEU A 310 4.91 -28.45 12.50
C LEU A 310 4.80 -27.05 11.89
N GLU A 311 3.82 -26.79 11.03
CA GLU A 311 3.56 -25.47 10.41
C GLU A 311 3.56 -24.33 11.45
N GLN A 312 2.87 -24.50 12.57
CA GLN A 312 2.80 -23.49 13.64
C GLN A 312 4.10 -23.38 14.45
N VAL A 313 4.95 -24.42 14.47
CA VAL A 313 6.30 -24.37 15.06
C VAL A 313 7.22 -23.57 14.12
N ILE A 314 7.18 -23.89 12.83
CA ILE A 314 7.93 -23.23 11.75
C ILE A 314 7.58 -21.73 11.66
N PHE A 315 6.29 -21.37 11.76
CA PHE A 315 5.82 -19.98 11.76
C PHE A 315 6.34 -19.17 12.96
N ILE A 316 6.30 -19.72 14.18
CA ILE A 316 6.85 -19.01 15.34
C ILE A 316 8.37 -18.89 15.23
N SER A 317 9.05 -19.92 14.72
CA SER A 317 10.50 -19.89 14.46
C SER A 317 10.91 -18.85 13.43
N SER A 318 10.23 -18.76 12.28
CA SER A 318 10.53 -17.74 11.26
C SER A 318 10.27 -16.32 11.77
N LEU A 319 9.22 -16.10 12.57
CA LEU A 319 8.97 -14.82 13.22
C LEU A 319 10.05 -14.44 14.26
N ILE A 320 10.60 -15.41 15.00
CA ILE A 320 11.73 -15.19 15.91
C ILE A 320 13.00 -14.83 15.10
N MET A 321 13.28 -15.58 14.02
CA MET A 321 14.45 -15.34 13.18
C MET A 321 14.36 -13.98 12.46
N ARG A 322 13.24 -13.65 11.79
CA ARG A 322 12.98 -12.33 11.18
C ARG A 322 13.21 -11.19 12.18
N LYS A 323 12.79 -11.37 13.43
CA LYS A 323 12.96 -10.37 14.50
C LYS A 323 14.40 -10.25 15.00
N CYS A 324 15.19 -11.33 14.95
CA CYS A 324 16.59 -11.35 15.39
C CYS A 324 17.60 -11.12 14.26
N PHE A 325 17.15 -11.08 13.01
CA PHE A 325 18.01 -10.91 11.84
C PHE A 325 18.77 -9.57 11.88
N PRO A 326 20.06 -9.51 11.47
CA PRO A 326 20.84 -8.28 11.44
C PRO A 326 20.20 -7.18 10.59
N LYS A 327 20.07 -5.98 11.16
CA LYS A 327 19.54 -4.80 10.46
C LYS A 327 20.66 -4.09 9.70
N ASN A 328 20.58 -4.10 8.37
CA ASN A 328 21.61 -3.54 7.48
C ASN A 328 21.24 -2.15 6.95
N ARG A 329 22.20 -1.47 6.31
CA ARG A 329 21.99 -0.31 5.42
C ARG A 329 22.03 -0.78 3.96
N LEU A 330 21.41 -0.03 3.05
CA LEU A 330 21.50 -0.30 1.61
C LEU A 330 22.95 -0.22 1.11
N PRO A 331 23.37 -1.03 0.11
CA PRO A 331 24.74 -1.06 -0.42
C PRO A 331 25.05 0.07 -1.44
N VAL A 332 24.63 1.30 -1.11
CA VAL A 332 24.84 2.53 -1.89
C VAL A 332 25.60 3.55 -1.06
N ALA A 333 26.39 4.42 -1.70
CA ALA A 333 27.23 5.39 -1.00
C ALA A 333 26.40 6.49 -0.30
N SER A 334 25.22 6.82 -0.84
CA SER A 334 24.26 7.76 -0.28
C SER A 334 22.83 7.29 -0.54
N ILE A 335 21.94 7.55 0.42
CA ILE A 335 20.48 7.32 0.30
C ILE A 335 19.77 8.36 -0.58
N ARG A 336 20.38 9.52 -0.84
CA ARG A 336 19.87 10.48 -1.82
C ARG A 336 20.07 9.96 -3.24
N SER A 337 19.31 10.51 -4.19
CA SER A 337 19.50 10.26 -5.62
C SER A 337 20.96 10.53 -6.03
N VAL A 338 21.50 9.71 -6.92
CA VAL A 338 22.85 9.94 -7.48
C VAL A 338 22.83 11.06 -8.52
N LEU A 339 21.65 11.34 -9.08
CA LEU A 339 21.40 12.44 -10.00
C LEU A 339 20.87 13.64 -9.21
N THR A 340 21.44 14.82 -9.47
CA THR A 340 21.05 16.07 -8.82
C THR A 340 20.81 17.14 -9.89
N CYS A 341 19.71 17.88 -9.75
CA CYS A 341 19.38 18.99 -10.64
C CYS A 341 19.51 20.31 -9.86
N PRO A 342 20.33 21.28 -10.32
CA PRO A 342 20.34 22.62 -9.73
C PRO A 342 19.00 23.32 -10.01
N LEU A 343 18.42 23.95 -8.99
CA LEU A 343 17.10 24.57 -9.08
C LEU A 343 17.21 26.08 -9.34
N PRO A 344 16.27 26.71 -10.09
CA PRO A 344 16.22 28.15 -10.26
C PRO A 344 16.05 28.91 -8.94
N GLU A 345 16.77 30.01 -8.76
CA GLU A 345 16.62 30.87 -7.58
C GLU A 345 15.20 31.47 -7.50
N SER A 346 14.53 31.29 -6.37
CA SER A 346 13.14 31.67 -6.17
C SER A 346 12.89 32.12 -4.72
N ASP A 347 12.39 33.33 -4.57
CA ASP A 347 12.08 33.99 -3.29
C ASP A 347 10.97 33.26 -2.50
N PHE A 348 10.24 32.36 -3.17
CA PHE A 348 9.20 31.50 -2.59
C PHE A 348 9.75 30.24 -1.91
N HIS A 349 11.07 29.96 -1.98
CA HIS A 349 11.63 28.69 -1.52
C HIS A 349 12.38 28.85 -0.19
N ILE A 350 11.78 28.33 0.89
CA ILE A 350 12.52 27.95 2.11
C ILE A 350 13.12 26.56 1.84
N PRO A 351 14.45 26.38 1.77
CA PRO A 351 15.02 25.07 1.49
C PRO A 351 14.88 24.13 2.70
N GLU A 352 14.29 22.95 2.49
CA GLU A 352 14.15 21.87 3.50
C GLU A 352 15.50 21.53 4.17
N PHE A 353 16.61 21.77 3.46
CA PHE A 353 17.99 21.67 3.95
C PHE A 353 18.25 22.39 5.29
N MET A 354 17.53 23.47 5.61
CA MET A 354 17.72 24.21 6.88
C MET A 354 17.09 23.55 8.11
N MET A 355 16.14 22.61 7.95
CA MET A 355 15.41 22.00 9.07
C MET A 355 16.09 20.75 9.67
N LEU A 356 17.34 20.48 9.32
CA LEU A 356 18.04 19.23 9.67
C LEU A 356 19.20 19.40 10.68
N ASN A 357 19.26 20.53 11.40
CA ASN A 357 20.24 20.80 12.45
C ASN A 357 19.59 21.25 13.78
N ASP A 358 19.09 20.31 14.57
CA ASP A 358 19.27 20.35 16.03
C ASP A 358 19.49 18.93 16.58
N GLY A 359 20.17 18.82 17.72
CA GLY A 359 20.64 17.58 18.31
C GLY A 359 19.89 17.15 19.58
N GLY A 360 19.92 15.86 19.89
CA GLY A 360 19.33 15.35 21.13
C GLY A 360 19.09 13.84 21.16
N ASP A 361 20.15 13.03 21.26
CA ASP A 361 19.96 11.61 21.52
C ASP A 361 19.59 11.36 22.98
N ASN A 362 18.28 11.27 23.25
CA ASN A 362 17.74 10.70 24.48
C ASN A 362 16.91 9.46 24.14
N GLY A 363 17.41 8.29 24.52
CA GLY A 363 16.85 7.00 24.10
C GLY A 363 15.60 6.58 24.87
N SER A 364 14.46 6.49 24.16
CA SER A 364 13.22 5.87 24.65
C SER A 364 12.70 4.83 23.65
N GLU A 365 13.11 3.56 23.80
CA GLU A 365 12.74 2.46 22.88
C GLU A 365 11.31 1.93 23.13
N ASN A 366 10.32 2.63 22.58
CA ASN A 366 8.95 2.12 22.49
C ASN A 366 8.76 1.23 21.25
N SER A 367 9.02 -0.06 21.45
CA SER A 367 8.68 -1.14 20.52
C SER A 367 7.16 -1.23 20.29
N SER A 368 6.69 -0.79 19.12
CA SER A 368 5.40 -1.28 18.57
C SER A 368 5.46 -2.81 18.38
N LEU A 369 4.28 -3.43 18.32
CA LEU A 369 4.14 -4.84 18.01
C LEU A 369 3.54 -4.94 16.61
N ASP A 370 4.32 -5.46 15.66
CA ASP A 370 3.83 -5.86 14.33
C ASP A 370 2.76 -6.97 14.51
N ASN A 371 1.48 -6.58 14.53
CA ASN A 371 0.38 -7.42 14.06
C ASN A 371 0.09 -6.90 12.64
N ASP A 372 0.55 -7.63 11.62
CA ASP A 372 0.49 -7.22 10.21
C ASP A 372 -0.83 -7.71 9.55
N ASP A 373 -2.01 -7.38 10.09
CA ASP A 373 -3.33 -7.71 9.52
C ASP A 373 -4.35 -6.59 9.80
N ASP A 374 -4.40 -5.58 8.93
CA ASP A 374 -5.54 -4.67 8.70
C ASP A 374 -5.25 -3.80 7.46
N ILE A 375 -6.24 -3.59 6.58
CA ILE A 375 -6.06 -2.86 5.31
C ILE A 375 -7.08 -1.73 5.17
N SER A 376 -6.76 -0.56 5.73
CA SER A 376 -7.39 0.70 5.34
C SER A 376 -6.71 1.33 4.11
N SER A 377 -7.31 2.42 3.61
CA SER A 377 -6.80 3.21 2.48
C SER A 377 -5.51 3.97 2.82
N ASP A 378 -5.19 4.97 1.99
CA ASP A 378 -4.16 5.98 2.21
C ASP A 378 -2.71 5.53 1.95
N ASP A 379 -2.34 5.53 0.67
CA ASP A 379 -0.92 5.71 0.30
C ASP A 379 -0.44 7.15 0.60
N ASP A 380 -1.36 8.08 0.85
CA ASP A 380 -1.05 9.47 1.19
C ASP A 380 -0.65 9.66 2.66
N THR A 381 -1.33 9.08 3.66
CA THR A 381 -1.12 9.51 5.06
C THR A 381 0.27 9.18 5.63
N GLU A 382 0.93 8.12 5.16
CA GLU A 382 2.31 7.79 5.60
C GLU A 382 3.41 8.64 4.92
N ALA A 383 3.10 9.28 3.79
CA ALA A 383 3.98 10.25 3.14
C ALA A 383 3.64 11.68 3.58
N SER A 384 2.35 12.04 3.57
CA SER A 384 1.88 13.38 3.92
C SER A 384 2.11 13.69 5.39
N LYS A 385 2.00 12.76 6.36
CA LYS A 385 2.38 13.05 7.77
C LYS A 385 3.79 13.63 7.89
N LEU A 386 4.73 13.21 7.03
CA LEU A 386 6.11 13.72 7.04
C LEU A 386 6.24 15.14 6.46
N GLN A 387 5.24 15.59 5.69
CA GLN A 387 5.14 16.95 5.17
C GLN A 387 4.22 17.83 6.05
N THR A 388 3.07 17.33 6.51
CA THR A 388 2.10 18.06 7.35
C THR A 388 2.59 18.29 8.79
N GLU A 389 3.52 17.49 9.32
CA GLU A 389 4.19 17.80 10.60
C GLU A 389 5.31 18.85 10.44
N ALA A 390 5.74 19.17 9.21
CA ALA A 390 6.73 20.20 8.91
C ALA A 390 6.09 21.51 8.39
N GLU A 391 5.07 21.42 7.54
CA GLU A 391 4.23 22.54 7.09
C GLU A 391 3.19 22.89 8.18
N GLN A 392 3.65 23.35 9.35
CA GLN A 392 2.85 24.32 10.10
C GLN A 392 2.74 25.58 9.23
N VAL A 393 1.66 25.69 8.46
CA VAL A 393 1.33 26.91 7.72
C VAL A 393 1.29 28.06 8.73
N PRO A 394 2.24 29.01 8.67
CA PRO A 394 2.24 30.12 9.61
C PRO A 394 1.02 31.00 9.29
N GLU A 395 0.31 31.43 10.34
CA GLU A 395 -0.94 32.20 10.25
C GLU A 395 -0.67 33.66 9.84
N PHE A 396 -0.07 33.84 8.67
CA PHE A 396 0.10 35.15 8.04
C PHE A 396 -1.21 35.61 7.43
N GLY A 397 -1.80 36.64 8.06
CA GLY A 397 -2.80 37.50 7.42
C GLY A 397 -2.18 38.39 6.33
N ALA A 398 -1.56 37.75 5.33
CA ALA A 398 -1.05 38.37 4.12
C ALA A 398 -1.89 37.88 2.93
N GLU A 399 -2.08 38.74 1.92
CA GLU A 399 -2.86 38.42 0.73
C GLU A 399 -2.27 37.21 -0.01
N LEU A 400 -3.12 36.37 -0.60
CA LEU A 400 -2.69 35.21 -1.38
C LEU A 400 -1.75 35.67 -2.50
N PRO A 401 -0.47 35.22 -2.54
CA PRO A 401 0.47 35.71 -3.53
C PRO A 401 0.04 35.28 -4.93
N TYR A 402 -0.25 36.28 -5.79
CA TYR A 402 -0.74 36.11 -7.16
C TYR A 402 -2.11 35.41 -7.29
N GLU A 403 -3.18 36.14 -6.98
CA GLU A 403 -4.27 36.22 -7.96
C GLU A 403 -3.77 37.02 -9.17
N ARG A 404 -3.95 36.47 -10.38
CA ARG A 404 -3.57 37.13 -11.63
C ARG A 404 -4.66 38.11 -12.03
N SER A 405 -4.28 39.32 -12.43
CA SER A 405 -5.24 40.31 -12.93
C SER A 405 -5.81 39.87 -14.28
N ALA A 406 -6.91 40.49 -14.71
CA ALA A 406 -7.53 40.18 -16.00
C ALA A 406 -6.59 40.48 -17.18
N GLU A 407 -5.78 41.54 -17.04
CA GLU A 407 -4.81 42.00 -18.03
C GLU A 407 -3.64 41.02 -18.17
N ASP A 408 -3.11 40.46 -17.07
CA ASP A 408 -2.13 39.36 -17.12
C ASP A 408 -2.75 38.11 -17.74
N LEU A 409 -3.97 37.73 -17.33
CA LEU A 409 -4.62 36.54 -17.88
C LEU A 409 -4.83 36.64 -19.40
N SER A 410 -5.28 37.77 -19.94
CA SER A 410 -5.37 37.94 -21.40
C SER A 410 -4.00 37.99 -22.07
N LEU A 411 -3.10 38.89 -21.62
CA LEU A 411 -1.77 39.06 -22.24
C LEU A 411 -0.94 37.76 -22.23
N SER A 412 -1.07 36.96 -21.17
CA SER A 412 -0.38 35.67 -21.05
C SER A 412 -1.05 34.54 -21.83
N TYR A 413 -2.39 34.50 -21.92
CA TYR A 413 -3.13 33.30 -22.37
C TYR A 413 -4.04 33.44 -23.60
N ASP A 414 -4.42 34.63 -24.09
CA ASP A 414 -5.29 34.80 -25.28
C ASP A 414 -4.81 33.95 -26.47
N LYS A 415 -3.49 33.94 -26.71
CA LYS A 415 -2.78 33.19 -27.77
C LYS A 415 -2.97 31.67 -27.73
N PHE A 416 -3.42 31.11 -26.61
CA PHE A 416 -3.71 29.68 -26.46
C PHE A 416 -5.17 29.31 -26.75
N PHE A 417 -5.99 30.28 -27.19
CA PHE A 417 -7.38 30.09 -27.60
C PHE A 417 -7.64 30.68 -29.00
N PRO A 418 -6.82 30.36 -30.02
CA PRO A 418 -7.02 30.87 -31.38
C PRO A 418 -8.42 30.56 -31.92
N GLU A 419 -9.04 29.45 -31.52
CA GLU A 419 -10.41 29.10 -31.91
C GLU A 419 -11.49 30.11 -31.49
N MET A 420 -11.21 31.02 -30.55
CA MET A 420 -12.15 32.10 -30.21
C MET A 420 -12.16 33.23 -31.28
N PHE A 421 -11.07 33.37 -32.05
CA PHE A 421 -10.78 34.57 -32.85
C PHE A 421 -10.39 34.29 -34.32
N GLU A 422 -9.84 33.11 -34.63
CA GLU A 422 -9.23 32.76 -35.94
C GLU A 422 -10.23 32.72 -37.11
N PHE A 423 -11.53 32.59 -36.83
CA PHE A 423 -12.59 32.62 -37.84
C PHE A 423 -13.35 33.94 -37.78
N GLU A 424 -13.34 34.67 -38.90
CA GLU A 424 -14.09 35.90 -39.11
C GLU A 424 -15.48 35.60 -39.71
N ILE A 425 -16.42 36.54 -39.56
CA ILE A 425 -17.74 36.44 -40.18
C ILE A 425 -17.63 36.96 -41.60
N GLN A 426 -18.03 36.16 -42.58
CA GLN A 426 -18.21 36.66 -43.95
C GLN A 426 -19.57 37.37 -44.00
N GLU A 427 -19.54 38.70 -44.09
CA GLU A 427 -20.71 39.51 -44.42
C GLU A 427 -20.97 39.37 -45.93
N GLU A 428 -22.14 38.83 -46.29
CA GLU A 428 -22.61 38.84 -47.67
C GLU A 428 -23.13 40.25 -47.99
N GLU A 429 -22.58 40.90 -49.01
CA GLU A 429 -23.12 42.16 -49.52
C GLU A 429 -24.49 41.88 -50.16
N GLU A 430 -25.58 42.21 -49.46
CA GLU A 430 -26.94 42.17 -50.01
C GLU A 430 -27.06 43.22 -51.14
N GLU A 431 -26.90 42.81 -52.40
CA GLU A 431 -27.30 43.63 -53.55
C GLU A 431 -28.81 43.90 -53.49
N ASP A 432 -29.20 45.12 -53.10
CA ASP A 432 -30.59 45.57 -52.97
C ASP A 432 -31.32 45.66 -54.32
N LEU A 433 -31.72 44.50 -54.84
CA LEU A 433 -32.37 44.31 -56.13
C LEU A 433 -33.89 44.51 -56.07
N THR A 434 -34.34 45.65 -55.57
CA THR A 434 -35.78 45.97 -55.47
C THR A 434 -36.30 47.19 -56.23
N LEU A 435 -35.72 47.60 -57.39
CA LEU A 435 -36.49 48.36 -58.43
C LEU A 435 -35.79 48.58 -59.80
N SER A 436 -35.97 47.67 -60.77
CA SER A 436 -36.23 48.04 -62.19
C SER A 436 -36.45 46.82 -63.11
N ARG A 437 -37.71 46.37 -63.24
CA ARG A 437 -38.13 45.39 -64.26
C ARG A 437 -38.27 46.08 -65.62
N ASN A 438 -37.43 45.76 -66.61
CA ASN A 438 -37.76 45.59 -68.04
C ASN A 438 -36.53 45.34 -68.95
N PHE A 439 -36.80 44.87 -70.18
CA PHE A 439 -35.94 44.75 -71.38
C PHE A 439 -35.11 43.45 -71.65
N TYR A 440 -35.78 42.49 -72.30
CA TYR A 440 -35.36 41.67 -73.47
C TYR A 440 -34.20 40.64 -73.45
N THR A 441 -34.62 39.35 -73.43
CA THR A 441 -34.33 38.26 -74.41
C THR A 441 -32.96 37.54 -74.54
N SER A 442 -33.00 36.26 -74.15
CA SER A 442 -32.90 35.04 -75.01
C SER A 442 -31.55 34.33 -75.30
N SER A 443 -31.67 32.99 -75.45
CA SER A 443 -30.66 31.97 -75.84
C SER A 443 -29.53 31.66 -74.82
N GLY A 444 -29.05 30.42 -74.67
CA GLY A 444 -29.57 29.14 -75.19
C GLY A 444 -28.61 27.93 -75.03
N LEU A 445 -29.20 26.72 -74.96
CA LEU A 445 -28.59 25.36 -75.12
C LEU A 445 -27.62 24.76 -74.06
N MET A 446 -28.16 23.76 -73.35
CA MET A 446 -27.77 22.32 -73.37
C MET A 446 -26.37 21.82 -72.87
N SER A 447 -26.38 21.28 -71.66
CA SER A 447 -25.94 19.91 -71.26
C SER A 447 -24.60 19.28 -71.72
N GLY A 448 -23.81 18.77 -70.76
CA GLY A 448 -22.77 17.76 -70.99
C GLY A 448 -22.03 17.28 -69.73
N LEU A 449 -22.31 16.06 -69.27
CA LEU A 449 -21.54 15.31 -68.25
C LEU A 449 -20.46 14.42 -68.93
N PRO A 450 -19.48 13.82 -68.21
CA PRO A 450 -18.90 14.14 -66.90
C PRO A 450 -17.36 14.34 -67.01
N ARG A 451 -16.63 14.44 -65.87
CA ARG A 451 -15.17 14.23 -65.84
C ARG A 451 -14.77 13.19 -64.79
N HIS A 452 -14.03 12.18 -65.23
CA HIS A 452 -13.20 11.34 -64.37
C HIS A 452 -11.78 11.92 -64.27
N SER A 453 -11.08 11.50 -63.21
CA SER A 453 -9.66 11.65 -62.93
C SER A 453 -8.69 11.50 -64.11
N PHE A 454 -7.62 12.29 -64.15
CA PHE A 454 -6.25 11.81 -64.43
C PHE A 454 -5.17 12.75 -63.85
N SER A 455 -3.91 12.31 -63.85
CA SER A 455 -2.80 12.81 -63.03
C SER A 455 -1.89 13.85 -63.71
N GLU A 456 -1.21 14.67 -62.91
CA GLU A 456 -0.17 15.61 -63.37
C GLU A 456 1.17 14.93 -63.69
N THR A 457 1.38 14.53 -64.96
CA THR A 457 2.72 14.24 -65.52
C THR A 457 2.81 14.70 -66.97
N ALA A 458 2.65 16.02 -67.21
CA ALA A 458 2.66 16.60 -68.56
C ALA A 458 3.04 18.11 -68.60
N LEU A 459 4.04 18.56 -67.84
CA LEU A 459 4.44 19.98 -67.79
C LEU A 459 5.90 20.30 -68.14
N GLU A 460 6.74 19.30 -68.44
CA GLU A 460 8.18 19.54 -68.71
C GLU A 460 8.53 19.76 -70.20
N GLU A 461 7.72 19.28 -71.14
CA GLU A 461 8.05 19.38 -72.58
C GLU A 461 7.65 20.70 -73.26
N LEU A 462 6.79 21.54 -72.64
CA LEU A 462 6.26 22.75 -73.30
C LEU A 462 7.03 24.05 -73.02
N ILE A 463 8.14 24.01 -72.28
CA ILE A 463 8.91 25.22 -71.89
C ILE A 463 10.01 25.58 -72.92
N HIS A 464 10.29 24.70 -73.89
CA HIS A 464 11.52 24.75 -74.68
C HIS A 464 11.49 25.60 -75.97
N GLN A 465 10.41 26.33 -76.28
CA GLN A 465 10.22 27.05 -77.56
C GLN A 465 9.76 28.52 -77.45
N MET A 466 10.44 29.40 -76.70
CA MET A 466 10.26 30.87 -76.82
C MET A 466 11.56 31.69 -76.70
N PRO A 467 11.62 32.93 -77.26
CA PRO A 467 12.88 33.68 -77.45
C PRO A 467 13.42 34.41 -76.21
N ARG A 468 14.71 34.78 -76.27
CA ARG A 468 15.54 35.20 -75.12
C ARG A 468 15.43 36.68 -74.68
N SER A 469 14.28 37.34 -74.86
CA SER A 469 14.17 38.81 -74.62
C SER A 469 12.89 39.27 -73.90
N SER A 470 12.41 38.50 -72.92
CA SER A 470 11.48 38.94 -71.84
C SER A 470 11.42 37.91 -70.71
N ARG A 471 12.35 37.97 -69.74
CA ARG A 471 12.29 37.17 -68.49
C ARG A 471 12.73 37.98 -67.27
N HIS A 472 11.94 38.99 -66.89
CA HIS A 472 12.03 39.66 -65.59
C HIS A 472 10.68 40.30 -65.21
N SER A 473 9.84 39.56 -64.49
CA SER A 473 8.81 40.07 -63.55
C SER A 473 8.13 38.89 -62.83
N LEU A 474 7.67 39.14 -61.60
CA LEU A 474 6.89 38.26 -60.69
C LEU A 474 7.67 37.18 -59.89
N HIS A 475 7.87 37.51 -58.60
CA HIS A 475 7.83 36.70 -57.36
C HIS A 475 8.45 35.28 -57.32
N SER A 476 9.41 34.94 -56.44
CA SER A 476 9.42 34.98 -54.95
C SER A 476 8.37 34.05 -54.31
N LEU A 477 8.64 33.21 -53.31
CA LEU A 477 9.81 33.09 -52.41
C LEU A 477 10.24 31.63 -52.20
N ARG A 478 11.54 31.36 -51.99
CA ARG A 478 12.05 30.24 -51.17
C ARG A 478 13.58 30.36 -50.92
N ARG A 479 13.96 30.74 -49.67
CA ARG A 479 15.26 30.55 -48.95
C ARG A 479 16.57 30.95 -49.70
N THR A 480 17.60 31.57 -49.12
CA THR A 480 18.20 31.50 -47.76
C THR A 480 18.99 32.80 -47.39
N SER A 481 19.22 33.01 -46.09
CA SER A 481 20.37 33.65 -45.40
C SER A 481 21.28 34.74 -46.02
N GLU A 482 21.67 35.70 -45.15
CA GLU A 482 22.90 36.54 -45.10
C GLU A 482 22.94 37.98 -45.71
N LEU A 483 23.03 38.95 -44.77
CA LEU A 483 23.92 40.14 -44.68
C LEU A 483 23.78 41.41 -45.58
N CYS A 484 23.86 42.58 -44.91
CA CYS A 484 24.24 43.94 -45.40
C CYS A 484 23.32 44.62 -46.46
N ASP A 485 23.21 45.95 -46.63
CA ASP A 485 23.67 47.19 -45.94
C ASP A 485 22.90 48.41 -46.56
N SER A 486 22.81 49.67 -46.06
CA SER A 486 23.09 50.33 -44.77
C SER A 486 22.46 51.77 -44.77
N PHE A 487 22.75 52.60 -43.75
CA PHE A 487 22.50 54.08 -43.65
C PHE A 487 21.01 54.54 -43.48
N ASN A 488 20.68 55.70 -42.85
CA ASN A 488 21.52 56.82 -42.38
C ASN A 488 20.92 57.66 -41.20
N ASN A 489 21.78 58.12 -40.27
CA ASN A 489 21.69 59.30 -39.35
C ASN A 489 20.45 59.51 -38.42
N LEU A 490 20.58 59.96 -37.16
CA LEU A 490 21.31 61.15 -36.66
C LEU A 490 21.82 61.06 -35.20
N GLN A 491 23.06 61.56 -34.95
CA GLN A 491 23.57 62.40 -33.83
C GLN A 491 23.24 62.09 -32.34
N MET A 492 24.12 62.28 -31.34
CA MET A 492 25.57 62.64 -31.20
C MET A 492 26.20 61.67 -30.15
N GLY A 493 27.49 61.30 -30.14
CA GLY A 493 28.72 62.11 -30.14
C GLY A 493 29.16 62.38 -28.69
N GLN A 494 30.43 62.31 -28.25
CA GLN A 494 31.74 61.92 -28.83
C GLN A 494 32.51 61.19 -27.68
N GLY A 495 33.71 60.58 -27.79
CA GLY A 495 34.81 60.44 -28.75
C GLY A 495 35.98 59.75 -28.00
N ARG A 496 37.26 59.72 -28.40
CA ARG A 496 37.99 60.00 -29.66
C ARG A 496 39.44 59.47 -29.45
N ASP A 497 40.11 59.04 -30.53
CA ASP A 497 41.58 58.90 -30.69
C ASP A 497 42.35 57.91 -29.76
N THR A 498 43.31 57.10 -30.21
CA THR A 498 43.78 56.72 -31.58
C THR A 498 44.59 55.40 -31.52
N GLU A 499 44.57 54.64 -32.63
CA GLU A 499 45.69 53.97 -33.34
C GLU A 499 46.99 53.52 -32.62
N SER A 500 47.71 52.48 -33.05
CA SER A 500 47.50 51.38 -34.03
C SER A 500 48.71 50.40 -33.89
N GLY A 501 48.90 49.43 -34.81
CA GLY A 501 50.23 48.83 -35.02
C GLY A 501 50.37 47.30 -34.87
N ALA A 502 49.73 46.57 -35.79
CA ALA A 502 50.29 45.43 -36.53
C ALA A 502 51.23 44.39 -35.85
N ASP A 503 50.79 43.13 -35.97
CA ASP A 503 51.52 42.01 -36.60
C ASP A 503 52.60 41.15 -35.89
N VAL A 504 52.40 39.84 -36.12
CA VAL A 504 53.40 38.81 -36.44
C VAL A 504 54.23 38.14 -35.33
N ALA A 505 53.88 36.86 -35.13
CA ALA A 505 54.75 35.70 -34.88
C ALA A 505 55.59 35.56 -33.59
N SER A 506 55.04 34.70 -32.71
CA SER A 506 55.66 33.41 -32.32
C SER A 506 56.68 33.34 -31.16
N TYR A 507 56.84 32.10 -30.69
CA TYR A 507 57.91 31.55 -29.83
C TYR A 507 58.22 32.19 -28.46
N SER A 508 57.74 31.46 -27.44
CA SER A 508 58.58 30.79 -26.41
C SER A 508 58.86 31.48 -25.06
N SER A 509 59.38 30.61 -24.17
CA SER A 509 60.09 30.90 -22.91
C SER A 509 59.21 31.22 -21.68
N SER A 510 59.59 30.78 -20.46
CA SER A 510 60.51 29.69 -20.11
C SER A 510 60.31 29.18 -18.68
N SER A 511 60.70 27.93 -18.43
CA SER A 511 60.72 27.31 -17.10
C SER A 511 61.99 27.66 -16.31
N SER A 512 61.83 27.98 -15.02
CA SER A 512 62.69 27.55 -13.88
C SER A 512 64.22 27.72 -13.90
N ARG A 513 64.83 28.20 -12.78
CA ARG A 513 65.60 27.36 -11.81
C ARG A 513 66.41 28.11 -10.72
N LEU A 514 66.51 27.44 -9.55
CA LEU A 514 67.62 27.34 -8.58
C LEU A 514 68.12 28.56 -7.75
N LEU A 515 68.23 28.38 -6.41
CA LEU A 515 69.53 28.35 -5.69
C LEU A 515 69.47 27.87 -4.19
N ASN A 516 69.93 26.63 -3.94
CA ASN A 516 70.71 26.05 -2.82
C ASN A 516 70.64 26.43 -1.29
N ARG A 517 70.54 25.35 -0.46
CA ARG A 517 71.32 24.99 0.78
C ARG A 517 71.02 25.67 2.15
N PRO A 518 71.52 25.16 3.35
CA PRO A 518 72.53 24.10 3.62
C PRO A 518 72.28 23.03 4.76
N THR A 519 73.02 21.89 4.73
CA THR A 519 73.64 21.00 5.82
C THR A 519 72.95 20.65 7.16
N ALA A 520 73.20 19.53 7.91
CA ALA A 520 73.87 18.20 7.78
C ALA A 520 73.54 17.34 9.06
N VAL A 521 73.70 15.99 9.20
CA VAL A 521 74.89 15.16 9.59
C VAL A 521 74.45 13.66 9.76
N GLU A 522 75.36 12.65 9.65
CA GLU A 522 75.11 11.18 9.85
C GLU A 522 75.74 10.59 11.16
N PRO A 523 75.44 9.33 11.58
CA PRO A 523 76.16 8.10 11.11
C PRO A 523 75.21 6.92 10.71
N ARG A 524 75.48 6.00 9.75
CA ARG A 524 76.65 5.08 9.48
C ARG A 524 76.72 3.88 10.45
N LEU A 525 76.80 2.58 10.10
CA LEU A 525 76.93 1.70 8.88
C LEU A 525 76.28 0.32 9.27
N THR A 526 76.18 -0.85 8.60
CA THR A 526 76.45 -1.61 7.31
C THR A 526 75.76 -3.00 7.50
N ALA A 527 75.55 -3.99 6.61
CA ALA A 527 75.56 -4.32 5.15
C ALA A 527 74.91 -5.75 5.03
N GLY A 528 74.70 -6.47 3.91
CA GLY A 528 74.91 -6.32 2.46
C GLY A 528 74.87 -7.73 1.74
N ALA A 529 74.67 -7.78 0.42
CA ALA A 529 74.52 -8.99 -0.45
C ALA A 529 73.26 -9.88 -0.22
N SER A 530 72.64 -10.55 -1.22
CA SER A 530 72.76 -10.49 -2.70
C SER A 530 71.54 -11.16 -3.40
N ASP A 531 71.24 -10.69 -4.62
CA ASP A 531 70.61 -11.38 -5.77
C ASP A 531 69.13 -11.88 -5.81
N ASN A 532 68.49 -11.52 -6.94
CA ASN A 532 67.53 -12.27 -7.78
C ASN A 532 66.04 -12.48 -7.40
N SER A 533 65.21 -11.64 -8.05
CA SER A 533 64.30 -12.03 -9.18
C SER A 533 62.78 -12.18 -8.98
N SER A 534 62.07 -11.84 -10.08
CA SER A 534 60.64 -12.02 -10.39
C SER A 534 59.60 -11.19 -9.62
N GLU A 535 58.51 -10.89 -10.34
CA GLU A 535 57.44 -9.95 -9.99
C GLU A 535 56.18 -10.71 -9.55
N ASP A 536 55.41 -10.15 -8.60
CA ASP A 536 53.95 -10.12 -8.74
C ASP A 536 53.33 -9.04 -7.81
N SER A 537 52.26 -8.37 -8.25
CA SER A 537 51.70 -7.19 -7.55
C SER A 537 50.23 -7.35 -7.18
N ALA A 538 49.95 -7.91 -6.00
CA ALA A 538 48.60 -8.19 -5.51
C ALA A 538 48.06 -7.10 -4.55
N SER A 539 46.98 -6.41 -4.93
CA SER A 539 46.27 -5.46 -4.07
C SER A 539 44.94 -6.04 -3.56
N ALA A 540 44.98 -6.76 -2.44
CA ALA A 540 43.80 -7.38 -1.84
C ALA A 540 43.26 -6.59 -0.64
N VAL A 541 42.02 -6.07 -0.74
CA VAL A 541 41.27 -5.51 0.39
C VAL A 541 40.27 -6.56 0.88
N ASN A 542 40.45 -7.06 2.09
CA ASN A 542 39.65 -8.16 2.64
C ASN A 542 38.78 -7.68 3.81
N VAL A 543 37.45 -7.88 3.72
CA VAL A 543 36.47 -7.35 4.68
C VAL A 543 35.67 -8.47 5.34
N ARG A 544 36.28 -9.11 6.35
CA ARG A 544 35.55 -9.90 7.36
C ARG A 544 36.23 -9.81 8.72
N THR A 545 35.50 -9.35 9.74
CA THR A 545 35.17 -10.10 10.97
C THR A 545 34.54 -9.17 12.02
N GLY A 546 33.58 -9.71 12.78
CA GLY A 546 33.12 -9.09 14.01
C GLY A 546 33.64 -9.88 15.21
N ALA A 547 34.58 -9.30 15.96
CA ALA A 547 35.06 -9.84 17.23
C ALA A 547 35.39 -8.69 18.19
N SER A 548 35.06 -8.85 19.48
CA SER A 548 35.25 -7.82 20.50
C SER A 548 36.42 -8.15 21.42
N VAL A 549 37.52 -7.40 21.31
CA VAL A 549 38.57 -7.34 22.34
C VAL A 549 39.09 -5.91 22.45
N PHE A 550 38.81 -5.25 23.58
CA PHE A 550 39.69 -4.22 24.13
C PHE A 550 39.84 -4.45 25.63
N ARG A 551 41.06 -4.83 26.02
CA ARG A 551 41.53 -4.87 27.40
C ARG A 551 42.53 -3.72 27.54
N LEU A 552 42.37 -2.86 28.54
CA LEU A 552 43.40 -1.93 28.99
C LEU A 552 43.33 -1.85 30.51
N ASP A 553 44.43 -2.23 31.17
CA ASP A 553 44.52 -2.26 32.62
C ASP A 553 44.94 -0.88 33.17
N ILE A 554 44.16 -0.34 34.11
CA ILE A 554 44.60 0.74 35.01
C ILE A 554 44.24 0.34 36.45
N SER A 555 45.19 0.53 37.37
CA SER A 555 45.14 0.00 38.74
C SER A 555 44.33 0.88 39.72
N PRO A 556 43.84 0.32 40.86
CA PRO A 556 42.80 0.95 41.67
C PRO A 556 43.30 1.73 42.92
N PRO A 557 42.55 2.76 43.37
CA PRO A 557 42.71 3.34 44.70
C PRO A 557 41.67 2.83 45.72
N ARG A 558 42.16 2.06 46.70
CA ARG A 558 41.79 1.97 48.14
C ARG A 558 40.33 2.20 48.61
N ALA A 559 39.89 1.30 49.48
CA ALA A 559 38.67 1.46 50.29
C ALA A 559 38.87 2.37 51.53
N SER A 560 37.76 2.93 52.02
CA SER A 560 37.62 3.49 53.38
C SER A 560 36.32 3.00 54.03
N LYS A 561 36.32 2.81 55.35
CA LYS A 561 35.16 2.39 56.17
C LYS A 561 34.67 3.53 57.07
N CYS A 562 33.47 3.32 57.63
CA CYS A 562 32.97 3.85 58.92
C CYS A 562 32.30 5.24 58.93
N GLY A 563 31.44 5.47 59.94
CA GLY A 563 30.79 6.77 60.24
C GLY A 563 29.26 6.78 60.07
N PRO A 564 28.45 7.02 61.14
CA PRO A 564 26.98 6.99 61.06
C PRO A 564 26.27 8.33 61.42
N THR A 565 24.94 8.31 61.26
CA THR A 565 23.92 9.24 61.82
C THR A 565 23.86 10.71 61.34
N LEU A 566 22.66 11.16 60.95
CA LEU A 566 21.88 12.11 61.78
C LEU A 566 20.39 12.17 61.34
N ARG A 567 19.59 13.07 61.93
CA ARG A 567 18.14 12.88 62.19
C ARG A 567 17.31 14.16 62.09
N ALA A 568 16.32 14.20 61.18
CA ALA A 568 15.19 15.15 61.18
C ALA A 568 13.92 14.41 60.69
N LYS A 569 12.81 14.27 61.43
CA LYS A 569 11.88 15.26 62.02
C LYS A 569 10.98 16.02 61.02
N SER A 570 9.98 15.30 60.52
CA SER A 570 8.53 15.65 60.59
C SER A 570 8.09 17.13 60.57
N ALA A 571 7.19 17.45 59.63
CA ALA A 571 6.14 18.46 59.78
C ALA A 571 4.85 17.98 59.10
N SER A 572 3.67 18.44 59.54
CA SER A 572 2.36 17.88 59.14
C SER A 572 1.28 18.93 58.91
N LYS A 573 0.49 18.76 57.84
CA LYS A 573 -0.89 19.25 57.62
C LYS A 573 -1.61 18.17 56.79
N GLY A 574 -2.92 17.93 56.88
CA GLY A 574 -3.98 18.63 57.61
C GLY A 574 -5.21 18.72 56.70
N GLY A 575 -6.09 17.71 56.73
CA GLY A 575 -7.13 17.51 55.69
C GLY A 575 -8.56 17.92 56.07
N ARG A 576 -9.53 17.59 55.21
CA ARG A 576 -10.97 17.65 55.50
C ARG A 576 -11.78 16.57 54.74
N GLN A 577 -13.10 16.54 54.96
CA GLN A 577 -13.97 15.37 54.75
C GLN A 577 -15.36 15.77 54.17
N LYS A 578 -16.03 14.81 53.50
CA LYS A 578 -17.51 14.68 53.30
C LYS A 578 -18.22 15.69 52.37
N ALA A 579 -19.41 15.40 51.80
CA ALA A 579 -20.05 14.12 51.43
C ALA A 579 -21.37 14.28 50.60
N SER A 580 -21.65 13.28 49.74
CA SER A 580 -22.96 12.62 49.44
C SER A 580 -24.30 13.37 49.21
N LYS A 581 -24.99 13.00 48.11
CA LYS A 581 -26.43 12.64 47.97
C LYS A 581 -26.72 12.31 46.47
N GLY A 582 -27.58 11.37 46.05
CA GLY A 582 -28.25 10.24 46.72
C GLY A 582 -29.51 9.70 45.97
N SER A 583 -29.79 8.38 46.05
CA SER A 583 -31.11 7.70 45.78
C SER A 583 -31.73 7.74 44.35
N LYS A 584 -32.59 6.81 43.86
CA LYS A 584 -33.04 5.44 44.27
C LYS A 584 -33.94 4.79 43.16
N GLN A 585 -33.91 3.44 42.99
CA GLN A 585 -35.00 2.55 42.48
C GLN A 585 -35.49 2.81 41.00
N GLN A 586 -36.08 1.90 40.19
CA GLN A 586 -36.40 0.44 40.15
C GLN A 586 -36.71 0.05 38.64
N SER A 587 -37.15 -1.13 38.15
CA SER A 587 -37.54 -2.49 38.64
C SER A 587 -37.60 -3.53 37.49
N GLN A 588 -37.83 -4.82 37.83
CA GLN A 588 -38.54 -5.94 37.11
C GLN A 588 -38.92 -5.82 35.60
N GLY A 589 -38.90 -6.88 34.76
CA GLY A 589 -38.45 -8.28 34.90
C GLY A 589 -39.19 -9.28 33.95
N GLY A 590 -38.51 -10.27 33.34
CA GLY A 590 -39.11 -11.27 32.42
C GLY A 590 -38.36 -12.63 32.36
N ARG A 591 -39.06 -13.78 32.13
CA ARG A 591 -38.50 -15.14 32.42
C ARG A 591 -39.31 -16.39 31.92
N LYS A 592 -39.08 -16.95 30.70
CA LYS A 592 -39.51 -18.32 30.21
C LYS A 592 -39.09 -18.55 28.72
N GLY A 593 -38.82 -19.75 28.17
CA GLY A 593 -38.40 -21.04 28.77
C GLY A 593 -38.81 -22.35 28.01
N LYS A 594 -37.87 -23.32 27.87
CA LYS A 594 -37.99 -24.75 27.38
C LYS A 594 -37.97 -24.95 25.84
N GLY A 595 -37.60 -26.11 25.25
CA GLY A 595 -37.38 -27.49 25.79
C GLY A 595 -36.33 -28.40 25.09
N LYS A 596 -36.54 -29.74 25.10
CA LYS A 596 -35.66 -30.91 24.73
C LYS A 596 -36.56 -32.07 24.18
N PRO A 597 -36.16 -33.31 23.74
CA PRO A 597 -34.91 -34.12 23.99
C PRO A 597 -34.38 -35.13 22.90
N SER A 598 -33.28 -35.88 23.21
CA SER A 598 -32.85 -37.25 22.72
C SER A 598 -32.59 -37.52 21.21
N GLY A 599 -31.81 -38.53 20.75
CA GLY A 599 -31.09 -39.66 21.39
C GLY A 599 -30.01 -40.34 20.46
N LYS A 600 -29.40 -41.48 20.86
CA LYS A 600 -28.30 -42.25 20.17
C LYS A 600 -28.74 -43.74 19.97
N PRO A 601 -28.17 -44.64 19.11
CA PRO A 601 -26.70 -44.98 18.99
C PRO A 601 -26.12 -45.68 17.70
N ASN A 602 -24.78 -45.92 17.67
CA ASN A 602 -23.96 -47.04 17.08
C ASN A 602 -24.16 -47.59 15.62
N ALA A 603 -23.20 -48.25 14.93
CA ALA A 603 -21.71 -48.34 14.90
C ALA A 603 -21.22 -49.36 13.80
N ARG A 604 -19.91 -49.35 13.42
CA ARG A 604 -19.14 -50.38 12.62
C ARG A 604 -19.36 -50.34 11.07
N GLU A 605 -18.46 -50.78 10.16
CA GLU A 605 -17.04 -51.22 10.22
C GLU A 605 -16.34 -51.13 8.82
N VAL A 606 -15.05 -50.75 8.80
CA VAL A 606 -13.89 -51.25 7.97
C VAL A 606 -14.05 -51.53 6.45
N LEU A 607 -13.20 -50.88 5.63
CA LEU A 607 -12.07 -51.52 4.91
C LEU A 607 -11.02 -50.50 4.40
N GLU A 608 -9.77 -50.95 4.23
CA GLU A 608 -8.58 -50.20 3.79
C GLU A 608 -8.17 -50.60 2.37
N LEU A 609 -7.30 -49.80 1.71
CA LEU A 609 -6.06 -50.28 1.06
C LEU A 609 -5.19 -49.11 0.52
N ASP A 610 -3.90 -49.15 0.81
CA ASP A 610 -2.87 -48.20 0.34
C ASP A 610 -2.33 -48.56 -1.07
N LEU A 611 -1.56 -47.65 -1.68
CA LEU A 611 -0.21 -47.96 -2.20
C LEU A 611 0.63 -46.69 -2.53
N GLU A 612 1.95 -46.81 -2.43
CA GLU A 612 2.95 -45.74 -2.56
C GLU A 612 3.50 -45.60 -3.99
N TRP A 613 4.13 -44.46 -4.34
CA TRP A 613 5.34 -44.50 -5.18
C TRP A 613 6.31 -43.32 -4.95
N ASN A 614 7.55 -43.47 -5.41
CA ASN A 614 8.72 -42.67 -5.06
C ASN A 614 9.11 -41.58 -6.07
N ASN A 615 9.99 -40.68 -5.62
CA ASN A 615 10.69 -39.68 -6.44
C ASN A 615 11.47 -40.30 -7.60
N THR A 616 11.36 -39.72 -8.80
CA THR A 616 12.49 -39.62 -9.76
C THR A 616 12.22 -38.57 -10.84
N ALA A 617 13.31 -38.01 -11.38
CA ALA A 617 13.36 -37.15 -12.57
C ALA A 617 14.72 -37.43 -13.27
N PRO A 618 14.97 -36.99 -14.53
CA PRO A 618 14.09 -36.25 -15.46
C PRO A 618 13.95 -36.96 -16.83
N LEU A 619 13.19 -36.36 -17.76
CA LEU A 619 13.61 -36.08 -19.16
C LEU A 619 12.52 -35.32 -19.93
N SER A 620 12.82 -34.90 -21.16
CA SER A 620 11.97 -34.09 -22.05
C SER A 620 11.83 -34.77 -23.42
N ILE A 621 10.71 -34.54 -24.14
CA ILE A 621 10.62 -34.20 -25.59
C ILE A 621 9.21 -34.48 -26.18
N THR A 622 8.66 -33.49 -26.90
CA THR A 622 7.44 -33.54 -27.76
C THR A 622 6.08 -33.85 -27.08
N ARG A 623 4.91 -33.59 -27.69
CA ARG A 623 4.59 -33.23 -29.10
C ARG A 623 3.42 -32.24 -29.20
N MET A 624 3.34 -31.49 -30.30
CA MET A 624 2.10 -30.81 -30.71
C MET A 624 1.15 -31.84 -31.34
N THR A 625 -0.16 -31.68 -31.10
CA THR A 625 -1.22 -32.45 -31.79
C THR A 625 -2.38 -31.53 -32.13
N THR A 626 -2.74 -31.50 -33.41
CA THR A 626 -3.93 -30.81 -33.97
C THR A 626 -5.21 -31.61 -33.74
N PRO A 627 -6.36 -30.95 -33.53
CA PRO A 627 -7.67 -31.57 -33.68
C PRO A 627 -8.45 -30.95 -34.86
N SER A 628 -8.38 -31.60 -36.02
CA SER A 628 -9.56 -31.79 -36.87
C SER A 628 -10.12 -33.19 -36.52
N GLU A 629 -11.41 -33.51 -36.65
CA GLU A 629 -12.53 -32.80 -37.28
C GLU A 629 -13.87 -33.29 -36.68
N LEU A 630 -14.97 -32.60 -36.99
CA LEU A 630 -16.37 -33.06 -36.86
C LEU A 630 -16.91 -33.49 -35.47
N ASN A 631 -17.73 -32.61 -34.88
CA ASN A 631 -19.18 -32.81 -34.99
C ASN A 631 -19.90 -31.45 -34.90
N ALA A 632 -21.01 -31.29 -35.60
CA ALA A 632 -21.70 -30.00 -35.75
C ALA A 632 -23.22 -30.13 -35.59
N SER A 633 -23.78 -29.36 -34.64
CA SER A 633 -25.19 -28.98 -34.56
C SER A 633 -25.39 -27.96 -33.43
N ASP A 634 -25.31 -26.68 -33.75
CA ASP A 634 -26.42 -25.72 -33.58
C ASP A 634 -25.92 -24.27 -33.77
N GLU A 635 -26.68 -23.48 -34.53
CA GLU A 635 -26.38 -22.10 -34.91
C GLU A 635 -27.32 -21.10 -34.21
N PHE A 636 -27.03 -19.79 -34.35
CA PHE A 636 -27.85 -18.63 -33.92
C PHE A 636 -28.03 -18.47 -32.39
N LEU A 637 -27.46 -17.43 -31.77
CA LEU A 637 -27.75 -16.04 -32.13
C LEU A 637 -26.52 -15.11 -32.00
N ASP A 638 -26.28 -14.30 -33.03
CA ASP A 638 -25.39 -13.13 -32.98
C ASP A 638 -26.13 -11.90 -33.54
N SER A 639 -25.98 -10.75 -32.90
CA SER A 639 -26.41 -9.44 -33.42
C SER A 639 -25.91 -8.27 -32.56
N ALA A 640 -25.56 -7.17 -33.23
CA ALA A 640 -25.42 -5.82 -32.67
C ALA A 640 -24.25 -5.54 -31.69
N GLY A 641 -23.09 -6.17 -31.89
CA GLY A 641 -21.80 -5.67 -31.40
C GLY A 641 -20.90 -5.18 -32.55
N SER A 642 -20.94 -3.90 -32.92
CA SER A 642 -20.12 -3.39 -34.03
C SER A 642 -18.64 -3.28 -33.63
N GLU A 643 -17.86 -4.33 -33.90
CA GLU A 643 -16.40 -4.28 -33.80
C GLU A 643 -15.82 -3.34 -34.86
N TYR A 644 -15.49 -2.11 -34.44
CA TYR A 644 -14.54 -1.28 -35.18
C TYR A 644 -13.16 -1.93 -35.06
N MET A 645 -12.87 -2.84 -35.99
CA MET A 645 -11.52 -3.35 -36.24
C MET A 645 -10.58 -2.16 -36.42
N VAL A 646 -9.57 -2.06 -35.55
CA VAL A 646 -8.48 -1.09 -35.73
C VAL A 646 -7.63 -1.63 -36.89
N GLU A 647 -7.57 -0.91 -38.01
CA GLU A 647 -6.87 -1.38 -39.20
C GLU A 647 -5.38 -1.64 -38.93
N GLU A 648 -4.96 -2.92 -39.01
CA GLU A 648 -3.55 -3.28 -39.12
C GLU A 648 -3.05 -2.96 -40.53
N GLY A 649 -2.67 -1.69 -40.76
CA GLY A 649 -2.50 -1.17 -42.13
C GLY A 649 -1.37 -0.16 -42.35
N THR A 650 -0.13 -0.47 -41.95
CA THR A 650 1.16 -0.14 -42.65
C THR A 650 2.35 -0.20 -41.69
N ALA A 651 3.52 -0.57 -42.22
CA ALA A 651 4.80 -0.45 -41.51
C ALA A 651 5.70 0.56 -42.24
N PHE A 652 5.80 1.79 -41.72
CA PHE A 652 6.73 2.83 -42.19
C PHE A 652 7.22 3.75 -41.05
N ASP A 653 8.54 3.96 -41.02
CA ASP A 653 9.30 5.12 -40.54
C ASP A 653 8.82 5.87 -39.28
N GLY A 654 8.69 5.13 -38.18
CA GLY A 654 8.78 5.69 -36.83
C GLY A 654 10.20 6.03 -36.31
N PRO A 655 11.26 5.23 -36.58
CA PRO A 655 12.55 5.38 -35.92
C PRO A 655 13.26 6.72 -36.12
N GLU A 656 13.13 7.34 -37.30
CA GLU A 656 13.81 8.61 -37.61
C GLU A 656 13.22 9.78 -36.82
N ILE A 657 11.88 9.91 -36.82
CA ILE A 657 11.16 10.92 -36.04
C ILE A 657 11.45 10.74 -34.55
N TYR A 658 11.45 9.50 -34.04
CA TYR A 658 11.80 9.22 -32.65
C TYR A 658 13.25 9.63 -32.34
N SER A 659 14.19 9.37 -33.25
CA SER A 659 15.61 9.72 -33.05
C SER A 659 15.86 11.23 -33.05
N ASP A 660 15.19 11.98 -33.93
CA ASP A 660 15.22 13.46 -33.94
C ASP A 660 14.58 14.05 -32.68
N MET A 661 13.42 13.56 -32.26
CA MET A 661 12.78 13.99 -31.01
C MET A 661 13.63 13.64 -29.78
N ALA A 662 14.31 12.48 -29.77
CA ALA A 662 15.24 12.13 -28.72
C ALA A 662 16.41 13.12 -28.68
N CYS A 663 16.99 13.49 -29.83
CA CYS A 663 18.09 14.46 -29.89
C CYS A 663 17.73 15.86 -29.33
N ARG A 664 16.44 16.23 -29.32
CA ARG A 664 15.90 17.50 -28.81
C ARG A 664 15.48 17.46 -27.34
N THR A 665 15.27 16.26 -26.79
CA THR A 665 14.84 16.05 -25.40
C THR A 665 16.01 16.34 -24.44
N LYS A 666 15.71 16.78 -23.21
CA LYS A 666 16.69 17.22 -22.20
C LYS A 666 16.53 16.44 -20.89
N SER A 667 17.62 15.96 -20.32
CA SER A 667 17.68 15.21 -19.05
C SER A 667 18.71 15.79 -18.09
N VAL A 668 18.61 15.38 -16.82
CA VAL A 668 19.64 15.63 -15.79
C VAL A 668 20.77 14.63 -15.95
N GLY A 669 20.44 13.35 -16.15
CA GLY A 669 21.42 12.26 -16.32
C GLY A 669 21.66 11.90 -17.78
N ARG A 670 22.94 11.74 -18.16
CA ARG A 670 23.34 11.28 -19.50
C ARG A 670 22.84 9.86 -19.82
N PHE A 671 22.21 9.74 -20.98
CA PHE A 671 21.90 8.46 -21.62
C PHE A 671 23.07 7.96 -22.49
N ASN A 672 23.12 6.64 -22.71
CA ASN A 672 24.14 5.98 -23.55
C ASN A 672 23.57 5.34 -24.83
N LYS A 673 22.24 5.25 -24.95
CA LYS A 673 21.54 4.66 -26.11
C LYS A 673 20.12 5.21 -26.28
N LEU A 674 19.51 4.91 -27.43
CA LEU A 674 18.06 4.81 -27.55
C LEU A 674 17.61 3.39 -27.18
N ALA A 675 16.54 3.26 -26.42
CA ALA A 675 15.96 1.96 -26.07
C ALA A 675 15.17 1.37 -27.27
N TYR A 676 15.27 0.05 -27.46
CA TYR A 676 14.72 -0.63 -28.65
C TYR A 676 13.17 -0.62 -28.69
N PRO A 677 12.44 -0.91 -27.59
CA PRO A 677 10.97 -0.92 -27.61
C PRO A 677 10.36 0.43 -27.99
N GLU A 678 11.02 1.52 -27.64
CA GLU A 678 10.59 2.89 -27.94
C GLU A 678 10.94 3.30 -29.38
N LEU A 679 12.14 2.95 -29.86
CA LEU A 679 12.60 3.31 -31.21
C LEU A 679 11.85 2.55 -32.31
N HIS A 680 11.61 1.24 -32.10
CA HIS A 680 10.92 0.37 -33.07
C HIS A 680 9.42 0.18 -32.78
N GLY A 681 8.97 0.60 -31.58
CA GLY A 681 7.60 0.44 -31.13
C GLY A 681 7.25 -0.96 -30.59
N CYS A 682 6.02 -1.07 -30.12
CA CYS A 682 5.43 -2.33 -29.65
C CYS A 682 3.99 -2.51 -30.16
N LYS A 683 3.58 -3.76 -30.42
CA LYS A 683 2.18 -4.12 -30.62
C LYS A 683 1.54 -4.55 -29.29
N PRO A 684 0.26 -4.19 -29.02
CA PRO A 684 -0.50 -4.78 -27.93
C PRO A 684 -0.53 -6.31 -28.01
N VAL A 685 -0.76 -6.98 -26.87
CA VAL A 685 -0.95 -8.43 -26.84
C VAL A 685 -2.34 -8.75 -27.43
N PRO A 686 -2.48 -9.70 -28.38
CA PRO A 686 -3.76 -9.97 -29.05
C PRO A 686 -4.75 -10.79 -28.20
N TYR A 687 -4.34 -11.26 -27.02
CA TYR A 687 -5.12 -12.04 -26.06
C TYR A 687 -5.00 -11.47 -24.65
N GLY A 688 -6.00 -11.72 -23.79
CA GLY A 688 -5.95 -11.34 -22.39
C GLY A 688 -4.96 -12.20 -21.59
N GLU A 689 -4.09 -11.57 -20.82
CA GLU A 689 -3.16 -12.24 -19.90
C GLU A 689 -3.84 -12.40 -18.52
N PRO A 690 -3.95 -13.62 -17.94
CA PRO A 690 -4.58 -13.82 -16.63
C PRO A 690 -3.70 -13.30 -15.48
N LEU A 691 -4.32 -12.83 -14.39
CA LEU A 691 -3.61 -12.40 -13.18
C LEU A 691 -2.81 -13.56 -12.55
N PHE A 692 -1.61 -13.26 -12.05
CA PHE A 692 -0.71 -14.28 -11.48
C PHE A 692 -1.20 -14.88 -10.17
N GLU A 693 -1.27 -16.22 -10.09
CA GLU A 693 -1.61 -16.93 -8.85
C GLU A 693 -0.37 -17.08 -7.94
N LYS A 694 -0.32 -16.30 -6.86
CA LYS A 694 0.73 -16.39 -5.84
C LYS A 694 0.52 -17.62 -4.95
N LYS A 695 1.28 -18.69 -5.21
CA LYS A 695 1.28 -19.92 -4.38
C LYS A 695 1.50 -19.62 -2.90
N PHE A 696 0.79 -20.36 -2.05
CA PHE A 696 0.95 -20.28 -0.59
C PHE A 696 2.41 -20.58 -0.18
N GLY A 697 2.88 -19.92 0.89
CA GLY A 697 4.20 -20.18 1.47
C GLY A 697 5.42 -19.56 0.78
N ILE A 698 5.32 -19.04 -0.46
CA ILE A 698 6.47 -18.40 -1.18
C ILE A 698 7.20 -17.39 -0.29
N GLN A 699 6.46 -16.48 0.35
CA GLN A 699 7.04 -15.44 1.21
C GLN A 699 7.84 -16.01 2.41
N ARG A 700 7.41 -17.16 2.96
CA ARG A 700 8.15 -17.89 4.01
C ARG A 700 9.42 -18.52 3.44
N GLN A 701 9.35 -19.11 2.24
CA GLN A 701 10.50 -19.65 1.53
C GLN A 701 11.55 -18.54 1.28
N LYS A 702 11.15 -17.38 0.76
CA LYS A 702 12.07 -16.25 0.52
C LYS A 702 12.67 -15.66 1.79
N ILE A 703 11.93 -15.63 2.90
CA ILE A 703 12.48 -15.30 4.23
C ILE A 703 13.51 -16.36 4.70
N PHE A 704 13.31 -17.65 4.40
CA PHE A 704 14.31 -18.68 4.70
C PHE A 704 15.54 -18.59 3.79
N GLU A 705 15.38 -18.20 2.51
CA GLU A 705 16.50 -17.93 1.61
C GLU A 705 17.34 -16.72 2.08
N ASP A 706 16.71 -15.64 2.56
CA ASP A 706 17.41 -14.51 3.22
C ASP A 706 18.18 -14.95 4.48
N ILE A 707 17.60 -15.86 5.29
CA ILE A 707 18.25 -16.43 6.47
C ILE A 707 19.42 -17.34 6.07
N ASP A 708 19.30 -18.11 5.00
CA ASP A 708 20.33 -18.99 4.45
C ASP A 708 21.58 -18.21 4.02
N ARG A 709 21.41 -17.09 3.29
CA ARG A 709 22.49 -16.17 2.89
C ARG A 709 23.33 -15.73 4.10
N MET A 710 22.69 -15.44 5.23
CA MET A 710 23.36 -15.02 6.48
C MET A 710 24.05 -16.19 7.23
N ILE A 711 23.47 -17.39 7.16
CA ILE A 711 23.99 -18.59 7.85
C ILE A 711 25.19 -19.21 7.10
N ASN A 712 25.17 -19.10 5.76
CA ASN A 712 26.11 -19.72 4.83
C ASN A 712 26.78 -18.66 3.92
N PRO A 713 27.50 -17.66 4.47
CA PRO A 713 28.03 -16.52 3.71
C PRO A 713 29.15 -16.89 2.71
N ASP A 714 29.64 -18.13 2.74
CA ASP A 714 30.64 -18.66 1.80
C ASP A 714 30.02 -19.17 0.50
N GLN A 715 28.68 -19.13 0.38
CA GLN A 715 27.93 -19.40 -0.84
C GLN A 715 27.56 -18.13 -1.61
N LEU A 716 28.04 -16.96 -1.17
CA LEU A 716 27.72 -15.66 -1.77
C LEU A 716 28.85 -15.21 -2.70
N LEU A 717 28.47 -14.60 -3.82
CA LEU A 717 29.38 -13.97 -4.78
C LEU A 717 29.53 -12.47 -4.53
N ASP A 718 28.45 -11.81 -4.09
CA ASP A 718 28.30 -10.37 -3.83
C ASP A 718 28.96 -9.45 -4.88
N LYS A 719 29.01 -9.89 -6.14
CA LYS A 719 29.67 -9.18 -7.23
C LYS A 719 28.78 -8.05 -7.73
N VAL A 720 29.24 -6.82 -7.60
CA VAL A 720 28.60 -5.67 -8.24
C VAL A 720 28.78 -5.79 -9.77
N VAL A 721 27.67 -5.84 -10.51
CA VAL A 721 27.66 -6.00 -11.99
C VAL A 721 27.14 -4.77 -12.73
N TYR A 722 26.54 -3.81 -12.01
CA TYR A 722 26.17 -2.49 -12.49
C TYR A 722 26.14 -1.50 -11.31
N ASP A 723 26.71 -0.31 -11.46
CA ASP A 723 26.84 0.70 -10.38
C ASP A 723 26.79 2.13 -10.94
N LEU A 724 25.61 2.74 -10.93
CA LEU A 724 25.38 4.11 -11.39
C LEU A 724 26.18 5.13 -10.57
N ASP A 725 26.39 4.90 -9.27
CA ASP A 725 27.25 5.73 -8.40
C ASP A 725 28.69 5.83 -8.95
N THR A 726 29.23 4.75 -9.51
CA THR A 726 30.56 4.76 -10.15
C THR A 726 30.53 5.35 -11.55
N ILE A 727 29.48 5.08 -12.35
CA ILE A 727 29.34 5.66 -13.70
C ILE A 727 29.27 7.20 -13.63
N VAL A 728 28.42 7.76 -12.75
CA VAL A 728 28.29 9.22 -12.53
C VAL A 728 29.62 9.81 -12.03
N ARG A 729 30.23 9.18 -11.02
CA ARG A 729 31.50 9.63 -10.41
C ARG A 729 32.68 9.63 -11.39
N LEU A 730 32.74 8.69 -12.33
CA LEU A 730 33.81 8.62 -13.34
C LEU A 730 33.61 9.65 -14.46
N ALA A 731 32.37 10.02 -14.78
CA ALA A 731 32.07 11.07 -15.77
C ALA A 731 32.18 12.49 -15.18
N GLY A 732 31.95 12.66 -13.87
CA GLY A 732 32.03 13.95 -13.19
C GLY A 732 31.07 14.98 -13.80
N SER A 733 31.57 16.19 -14.09
CA SER A 733 30.78 17.24 -14.78
C SER A 733 30.32 16.84 -16.19
N MET A 734 30.98 15.86 -16.84
CA MET A 734 30.57 15.33 -18.15
C MET A 734 29.44 14.29 -18.06
N TYR A 735 28.78 14.13 -16.90
CA TYR A 735 27.59 13.30 -16.77
C TYR A 735 26.28 14.01 -17.20
N SER A 736 26.32 15.31 -17.50
CA SER A 736 25.24 16.00 -18.19
C SER A 736 25.73 16.48 -19.56
N THR A 737 25.13 15.97 -20.63
CA THR A 737 25.49 16.26 -22.04
C THR A 737 24.27 16.10 -22.94
N HIS A 738 24.13 16.95 -23.96
CA HIS A 738 23.06 16.86 -24.96
C HIS A 738 23.03 15.53 -25.72
N TYR A 739 21.85 15.15 -26.21
CA TYR A 739 21.54 13.81 -26.74
C TYR A 739 22.05 13.57 -28.19
N SER A 740 22.86 14.47 -28.75
CA SER A 740 23.00 14.71 -30.20
C SER A 740 23.63 13.58 -31.05
N ASN A 741 23.88 12.40 -30.49
CA ASN A 741 24.44 11.23 -31.17
C ASN A 741 23.91 9.87 -30.64
N LEU A 742 22.78 9.84 -29.91
CA LEU A 742 22.23 8.58 -29.41
C LEU A 742 21.74 7.68 -30.56
N LYS A 743 22.01 6.37 -30.45
CA LYS A 743 21.54 5.32 -31.37
C LYS A 743 21.11 4.09 -30.59
N ASN A 744 20.32 3.21 -31.20
CA ASN A 744 20.23 1.83 -30.75
C ASN A 744 21.29 0.98 -31.47
N MET A 745 21.86 0.00 -30.77
CA MET A 745 22.92 -0.89 -31.28
C MET A 745 22.62 -2.37 -30.94
N ASP A 746 21.38 -2.70 -30.59
CA ASP A 746 21.02 -3.99 -29.98
C ASP A 746 21.03 -5.12 -31.01
N GLU A 747 20.49 -4.92 -32.22
CA GLU A 747 20.61 -5.90 -33.31
C GLU A 747 22.08 -6.28 -33.58
N GLN A 748 22.97 -5.28 -33.58
CA GLN A 748 24.40 -5.47 -33.80
C GLN A 748 25.08 -6.15 -32.60
N ARG A 749 24.57 -5.96 -31.37
CA ARG A 749 25.01 -6.72 -30.19
C ARG A 749 24.54 -8.17 -30.25
N LEU A 750 23.32 -8.44 -30.73
CA LEU A 750 22.80 -9.80 -30.91
C LEU A 750 23.58 -10.61 -31.96
N GLN A 751 24.20 -9.93 -32.93
CA GLN A 751 25.05 -10.55 -33.96
C GLN A 751 26.50 -10.78 -33.49
N ARG A 752 27.01 -9.99 -32.52
CA ARG A 752 28.39 -10.08 -32.05
C ARG A 752 28.61 -11.31 -31.16
N ARG A 753 29.62 -12.12 -31.51
CA ARG A 753 30.14 -13.22 -30.68
C ARG A 753 31.27 -12.75 -29.75
N GLU A 754 31.03 -11.66 -29.03
CA GLU A 754 31.94 -11.20 -27.97
C GLU A 754 31.91 -12.17 -26.77
N ASP A 755 32.94 -12.10 -25.92
CA ASP A 755 33.16 -13.08 -24.85
C ASP A 755 31.98 -13.21 -23.88
N ILE A 756 31.65 -14.46 -23.56
CA ILE A 756 30.51 -14.80 -22.69
C ILE A 756 30.84 -14.39 -21.25
N GLY A 757 30.30 -13.26 -20.81
CA GLY A 757 30.40 -12.83 -19.41
C GLY A 757 29.77 -13.88 -18.48
N ALA A 758 30.38 -14.12 -17.33
CA ALA A 758 29.89 -15.10 -16.34
C ALA A 758 28.64 -14.65 -15.54
N HIS A 759 27.91 -13.65 -16.04
CA HIS A 759 26.75 -13.03 -15.39
C HIS A 759 25.92 -12.20 -16.38
N LEU A 760 24.71 -11.84 -15.97
CA LEU A 760 23.90 -10.86 -16.68
C LEU A 760 24.61 -9.49 -16.73
N MET A 761 24.44 -8.78 -17.84
CA MET A 761 24.73 -7.36 -17.96
C MET A 761 23.45 -6.57 -17.77
N PHE A 762 23.54 -5.37 -17.19
CA PHE A 762 22.41 -4.46 -16.95
C PHE A 762 22.71 -3.07 -17.53
N ASN A 763 21.68 -2.35 -17.98
CA ASN A 763 21.78 -0.94 -18.36
C ASN A 763 20.45 -0.22 -18.07
N ALA A 764 20.52 1.03 -17.61
CA ALA A 764 19.34 1.90 -17.46
C ALA A 764 19.62 3.36 -17.89
N GLN A 765 20.70 3.61 -18.63
CA GLN A 765 21.04 4.95 -19.13
C GLN A 765 20.30 5.24 -20.45
N PHE A 766 18.98 5.29 -20.38
CA PHE A 766 18.07 5.67 -21.48
C PHE A 766 16.79 6.30 -20.90
N GLU A 767 15.95 6.88 -21.75
CA GLU A 767 14.77 7.63 -21.31
C GLU A 767 13.80 6.76 -20.48
N SER A 768 13.29 7.32 -19.38
CA SER A 768 12.51 6.64 -18.35
C SER A 768 13.21 5.46 -17.65
N GLY A 769 14.49 5.19 -17.94
CA GLY A 769 15.28 4.15 -17.30
C GLY A 769 15.52 4.43 -15.81
N ASN A 770 15.30 3.44 -14.96
CA ASN A 770 15.64 3.50 -13.54
C ASN A 770 16.15 2.15 -13.03
N LEU A 771 17.47 2.11 -12.81
CA LEU A 771 18.21 1.17 -11.98
C LEU A 771 19.47 1.88 -11.49
N ARG A 772 19.81 1.75 -10.21
CA ARG A 772 21.02 2.34 -9.61
C ARG A 772 22.14 1.33 -9.42
N LYS A 773 21.83 0.14 -8.91
CA LYS A 773 22.83 -0.91 -8.66
C LYS A 773 22.24 -2.30 -8.86
N ALA A 774 23.05 -3.20 -9.42
CA ALA A 774 22.78 -4.63 -9.45
C ALA A 774 23.98 -5.40 -8.85
N ILE A 775 23.69 -6.31 -7.92
CA ILE A 775 24.67 -7.18 -7.25
C ILE A 775 24.30 -8.63 -7.52
N GLN A 776 25.16 -9.37 -8.22
CA GLN A 776 25.07 -10.82 -8.35
C GLN A 776 25.47 -11.46 -7.03
N VAL A 777 24.49 -11.84 -6.22
CA VAL A 777 24.71 -12.42 -4.87
C VAL A 777 24.87 -13.94 -4.93
N ARG A 778 24.25 -14.61 -5.91
CA ARG A 778 24.52 -16.01 -6.31
C ARG A 778 24.49 -16.11 -7.84
N GLN A 779 24.93 -17.24 -8.42
CA GLN A 779 25.13 -17.41 -9.88
C GLN A 779 23.98 -16.85 -10.74
N TYR A 780 22.73 -17.18 -10.39
CA TYR A 780 21.50 -16.76 -11.08
C TYR A 780 20.60 -15.85 -10.21
N GLU A 781 21.19 -15.10 -9.26
CA GLU A 781 20.43 -14.33 -8.26
C GLU A 781 21.01 -12.93 -8.09
N TYR A 782 20.18 -11.91 -8.28
CA TYR A 782 20.59 -10.51 -8.39
C TYR A 782 19.76 -9.63 -7.45
N ASP A 783 20.44 -8.98 -6.51
CA ASP A 783 19.82 -7.97 -5.65
C ASP A 783 19.94 -6.61 -6.34
N LEU A 784 18.79 -5.97 -6.57
CA LEU A 784 18.64 -4.76 -7.35
C LEU A 784 18.25 -3.58 -6.44
N PHE A 785 18.78 -2.41 -6.74
CA PHE A 785 18.49 -1.17 -6.03
C PHE A 785 18.14 -0.08 -7.04
N LEU A 786 16.97 0.52 -6.87
CA LEU A 786 16.47 1.63 -7.69
C LEU A 786 17.14 2.94 -7.30
N ASN A 787 17.18 3.90 -8.22
CA ASN A 787 17.48 5.28 -7.88
C ASN A 787 16.20 5.93 -7.32
N PRO A 788 16.24 6.63 -6.16
CA PRO A 788 15.13 7.49 -5.76
C PRO A 788 14.99 8.66 -6.73
N ASP A 789 13.80 9.28 -6.74
CA ASP A 789 13.49 10.43 -7.58
C ASP A 789 14.54 11.53 -7.43
N ILE A 790 14.87 12.23 -8.52
CA ILE A 790 15.92 13.25 -8.55
C ILE A 790 15.74 14.27 -7.41
N ASN A 791 16.85 14.65 -6.78
CA ASN A 791 16.94 15.48 -5.57
C ASN A 791 16.30 14.90 -4.28
N THR A 792 15.53 13.80 -4.34
CA THR A 792 14.94 13.14 -3.15
C THR A 792 15.87 12.10 -2.50
N ASN A 793 15.35 11.40 -1.47
CA ASN A 793 15.91 10.16 -0.90
C ASN A 793 14.88 9.00 -0.80
N HIS A 794 13.79 9.08 -1.57
CA HIS A 794 12.59 8.23 -1.43
C HIS A 794 11.86 8.02 -2.78
N HIS A 795 10.61 7.54 -2.76
CA HIS A 795 9.77 7.20 -3.93
C HIS A 795 10.25 6.01 -4.79
N HIS A 796 10.97 5.07 -4.16
CA HIS A 796 11.44 3.84 -4.78
C HIS A 796 10.29 2.90 -5.21
N GLN A 797 9.78 3.02 -6.44
CA GLN A 797 8.77 2.13 -7.02
C GLN A 797 8.86 1.93 -8.55
N TRP A 798 9.06 2.98 -9.35
CA TRP A 798 9.26 2.81 -10.80
C TRP A 798 10.62 2.16 -11.08
N PHE A 799 10.62 1.14 -11.94
CA PHE A 799 11.83 0.55 -12.49
C PHE A 799 11.68 0.34 -13.99
N TYR A 800 12.76 0.59 -14.72
CA TYR A 800 12.89 0.24 -16.12
C TYR A 800 14.36 0.04 -16.45
N PHE A 801 14.75 -1.16 -16.88
CA PHE A 801 16.13 -1.49 -17.22
C PHE A 801 16.23 -2.56 -18.31
N GLU A 802 17.33 -2.51 -19.05
CA GLU A 802 17.77 -3.51 -20.00
C GLU A 802 18.61 -4.57 -19.27
N ILE A 803 18.46 -5.83 -19.66
CA ILE A 803 19.37 -6.93 -19.36
C ILE A 803 19.80 -7.67 -20.63
N SER A 804 21.01 -8.21 -20.62
CA SER A 804 21.51 -9.07 -21.68
C SER A 804 22.45 -10.16 -21.15
N ASN A 805 22.90 -11.07 -22.02
CA ASN A 805 23.81 -12.18 -21.69
C ASN A 805 23.22 -13.23 -20.74
N MET A 806 21.97 -13.64 -21.00
CA MET A 806 21.26 -14.72 -20.31
C MET A 806 21.41 -16.09 -20.99
N GLU A 807 21.40 -17.15 -20.18
CA GLU A 807 21.25 -18.55 -20.62
C GLU A 807 19.77 -18.94 -20.81
N VAL A 808 19.49 -19.81 -21.79
CA VAL A 808 18.15 -20.39 -22.01
C VAL A 808 17.76 -21.30 -20.84
N GLY A 809 16.49 -21.23 -20.42
CA GLY A 809 15.91 -22.22 -19.49
C GLY A 809 16.42 -22.13 -18.05
N ARG A 810 17.40 -21.27 -17.76
CA ARG A 810 17.79 -20.91 -16.39
C ARG A 810 16.77 -19.98 -15.76
N GLN A 811 16.52 -20.20 -14.47
CA GLN A 811 15.71 -19.32 -13.64
C GLN A 811 16.62 -18.25 -13.02
N TYR A 812 16.41 -17.00 -13.38
CA TYR A 812 17.10 -15.85 -12.81
C TYR A 812 16.19 -15.14 -11.81
N ARG A 813 16.62 -15.04 -10.56
CA ARG A 813 15.89 -14.33 -9.49
C ARG A 813 16.38 -12.88 -9.36
N PHE A 814 15.44 -11.95 -9.34
CA PHE A 814 15.69 -10.51 -9.16
C PHE A 814 15.00 -10.03 -7.88
N ASN A 815 15.74 -9.40 -6.97
CA ASN A 815 15.24 -8.91 -5.68
C ASN A 815 15.38 -7.37 -5.60
N ILE A 816 14.36 -6.62 -6.02
CA ILE A 816 14.34 -5.15 -5.90
C ILE A 816 14.13 -4.77 -4.44
N SER A 817 15.19 -4.35 -3.75
CA SER A 817 15.31 -4.44 -2.28
C SER A 817 15.25 -3.11 -1.53
N ASN A 818 14.96 -2.00 -2.21
CA ASN A 818 14.74 -0.69 -1.60
C ASN A 818 13.31 -0.13 -1.76
N CYS A 819 12.30 -0.98 -1.99
CA CYS A 819 10.91 -0.55 -2.05
C CYS A 819 10.41 -0.04 -0.69
N GLU A 820 9.47 0.91 -0.68
CA GLU A 820 9.12 1.67 0.54
C GLU A 820 7.70 1.47 1.10
N LYS A 821 6.79 0.92 0.29
CA LYS A 821 5.38 0.72 0.68
C LYS A 821 5.24 -0.53 1.57
N LEU A 822 4.21 -0.58 2.41
CA LEU A 822 3.99 -1.72 3.31
C LEU A 822 3.53 -2.98 2.56
N ASN A 823 2.94 -2.82 1.38
CA ASN A 823 2.37 -3.90 0.56
C ASN A 823 2.38 -3.47 -0.94
N SER A 824 2.12 -4.40 -1.86
CA SER A 824 2.12 -4.16 -3.30
C SER A 824 1.17 -5.10 -4.05
N GLN A 825 0.64 -4.69 -5.19
CA GLN A 825 -0.15 -5.55 -6.09
C GLN A 825 0.63 -6.78 -6.61
N PHE A 826 1.96 -6.83 -6.48
CA PHE A 826 2.75 -8.06 -6.67
C PHE A 826 2.34 -9.22 -5.72
N ASN A 827 1.68 -8.92 -4.59
CA ASN A 827 1.07 -9.93 -3.72
C ASN A 827 -0.33 -10.39 -4.17
N TYR A 828 -0.96 -9.71 -5.14
CA TYR A 828 -2.37 -9.84 -5.52
C TYR A 828 -2.59 -10.07 -7.04
N GLY A 829 -1.52 -10.51 -7.72
CA GLY A 829 -1.55 -10.95 -9.12
C GLY A 829 -0.86 -10.04 -10.13
N MET A 830 -0.23 -8.94 -9.72
CA MET A 830 0.59 -8.13 -10.63
C MET A 830 1.86 -8.88 -11.06
N GLN A 831 2.24 -8.72 -12.33
CA GLN A 831 3.53 -9.15 -12.89
C GLN A 831 4.25 -7.96 -13.53
N PRO A 832 5.59 -7.89 -13.46
CA PRO A 832 6.37 -6.99 -14.31
C PRO A 832 6.16 -7.31 -15.79
N VAL A 833 6.45 -6.35 -16.65
CA VAL A 833 6.39 -6.54 -18.11
C VAL A 833 7.80 -6.67 -18.69
N MET A 834 7.94 -7.48 -19.74
CA MET A 834 9.20 -7.68 -20.46
C MET A 834 8.99 -7.63 -21.98
N TYR A 835 9.89 -6.94 -22.67
CA TYR A 835 10.02 -6.94 -24.12
C TYR A 835 11.32 -7.66 -24.50
N SER A 836 11.30 -8.50 -25.54
CA SER A 836 12.46 -9.23 -26.08
C SER A 836 12.80 -8.72 -27.47
N VAL A 837 14.05 -8.30 -27.69
CA VAL A 837 14.51 -7.87 -29.02
C VAL A 837 14.49 -9.06 -30.00
N LYS A 838 14.81 -10.28 -29.55
CA LYS A 838 14.70 -11.48 -30.41
C LYS A 838 13.27 -11.86 -30.78
N GLU A 839 12.28 -11.68 -29.90
CA GLU A 839 10.86 -11.85 -30.27
C GLU A 839 10.42 -10.77 -31.27
N ALA A 840 10.82 -9.50 -31.05
CA ALA A 840 10.51 -8.38 -31.94
C ALA A 840 11.07 -8.58 -33.36
N LEU A 841 12.34 -8.99 -33.49
CA LEU A 841 12.97 -9.34 -34.77
C LEU A 841 12.32 -10.56 -35.45
N GLN A 842 11.56 -11.37 -34.72
CA GLN A 842 10.76 -12.48 -35.25
C GLN A 842 9.27 -12.09 -35.44
N GLY A 843 8.97 -10.80 -35.59
CA GLY A 843 7.63 -10.27 -35.86
C GLY A 843 6.69 -10.18 -34.65
N ARG A 844 7.20 -10.37 -33.43
CA ARG A 844 6.42 -10.39 -32.17
C ARG A 844 6.86 -9.29 -31.19
N PRO A 845 6.78 -7.99 -31.54
CA PRO A 845 7.25 -6.87 -30.73
C PRO A 845 6.29 -6.55 -29.57
N HIS A 846 6.11 -7.50 -28.65
CA HIS A 846 5.17 -7.37 -27.53
C HIS A 846 5.89 -7.14 -26.20
N TRP A 847 5.28 -6.30 -25.37
CA TRP A 847 5.50 -6.34 -23.93
C TRP A 847 4.60 -7.44 -23.34
N LEU A 848 5.19 -8.45 -22.71
CA LEU A 848 4.47 -9.58 -22.09
C LEU A 848 4.63 -9.54 -20.57
N ARG A 849 3.62 -10.00 -19.83
CA ARG A 849 3.70 -10.20 -18.38
C ARG A 849 4.62 -11.39 -18.07
N VAL A 850 5.55 -11.23 -17.15
CA VAL A 850 6.56 -12.25 -16.82
C VAL A 850 6.82 -12.41 -15.33
N GLY A 851 7.43 -13.53 -14.96
CA GLY A 851 7.93 -13.80 -13.62
C GLY A 851 7.10 -14.85 -12.88
N SER A 852 7.80 -15.72 -12.15
CA SER A 852 7.26 -16.69 -11.19
C SER A 852 7.83 -16.43 -9.80
N GLU A 853 7.40 -17.21 -8.80
CA GLU A 853 7.76 -17.03 -7.38
C GLU A 853 7.53 -15.61 -6.81
N ILE A 854 6.60 -14.85 -7.41
CA ILE A 854 6.44 -13.43 -7.12
C ILE A 854 5.94 -13.22 -5.69
N CYS A 855 6.63 -12.38 -4.92
CA CYS A 855 6.10 -11.84 -3.67
C CYS A 855 6.72 -10.48 -3.30
N TYR A 856 6.05 -9.78 -2.40
CA TYR A 856 6.49 -8.51 -1.84
C TYR A 856 6.51 -8.59 -0.31
N TYR A 857 7.67 -8.35 0.32
CA TYR A 857 7.85 -8.61 1.75
C TYR A 857 8.82 -7.65 2.47
N LYS A 858 8.56 -7.43 3.77
CA LYS A 858 9.36 -6.61 4.69
C LYS A 858 10.77 -7.22 4.83
N ASN A 859 11.80 -6.48 4.41
CA ASN A 859 13.18 -6.97 4.37
C ASN A 859 14.02 -6.45 5.56
N HIS A 860 15.32 -6.75 5.54
CA HIS A 860 16.24 -6.48 6.64
C HIS A 860 16.99 -5.13 6.54
N PHE A 861 16.83 -4.38 5.44
CA PHE A 861 17.43 -3.06 5.27
C PHE A 861 16.63 -2.00 6.05
N THR A 862 17.34 -1.06 6.68
CA THR A 862 16.74 -0.01 7.51
C THR A 862 16.69 1.35 6.83
N ARG A 863 15.56 2.05 7.01
CA ARG A 863 15.43 3.48 6.73
C ARG A 863 15.97 4.26 7.94
N SER A 864 16.79 5.29 7.73
CA SER A 864 17.24 6.16 8.81
C SER A 864 16.09 7.06 9.27
N SER A 865 16.14 7.57 10.51
CA SER A 865 15.15 8.54 10.99
C SER A 865 15.11 9.84 10.16
N GLN A 866 16.17 10.14 9.41
CA GLN A 866 16.24 11.28 8.50
C GLN A 866 15.47 11.05 7.18
N VAL A 867 15.20 9.79 6.81
CA VAL A 867 14.37 9.40 5.65
C VAL A 867 12.89 9.29 6.05
N THR A 868 12.58 9.36 7.34
CA THR A 868 11.25 9.03 7.90
C THR A 868 10.74 10.08 8.89
N GLY A 869 11.14 11.35 8.74
CA GLY A 869 10.69 12.47 9.57
C GLY A 869 10.79 12.18 11.08
N GLY A 870 11.97 11.76 11.54
CA GLY A 870 12.23 11.39 12.93
C GLY A 870 11.80 9.98 13.33
N GLN A 871 10.93 9.30 12.59
CA GLN A 871 10.37 7.99 12.97
C GLN A 871 11.41 6.85 12.89
N LYS A 872 12.16 6.66 13.99
CA LYS A 872 13.20 5.63 14.15
C LYS A 872 12.64 4.20 13.94
N GLY A 873 13.08 3.50 12.88
CA GLY A 873 13.05 2.03 12.83
C GLY A 873 12.35 1.36 11.66
N LYS A 874 11.73 2.12 10.73
CA LYS A 874 11.14 1.57 9.49
C LYS A 874 12.18 0.79 8.67
N THR A 875 11.72 -0.19 7.90
CA THR A 875 12.53 -1.02 7.00
C THR A 875 12.13 -0.78 5.55
N TYR A 876 12.99 -1.20 4.62
CA TYR A 876 12.61 -1.35 3.23
C TYR A 876 11.90 -2.70 3.01
N TYR A 877 11.37 -2.87 1.81
CA TYR A 877 10.66 -4.05 1.33
C TYR A 877 11.32 -4.56 0.06
N THR A 878 11.28 -5.87 -0.14
CA THR A 878 11.78 -6.54 -1.35
C THR A 878 10.60 -6.96 -2.23
N ALA A 879 10.61 -6.52 -3.48
CA ALA A 879 9.86 -7.16 -4.55
C ALA A 879 10.76 -8.21 -5.21
N THR A 880 10.40 -9.49 -5.14
CA THR A 880 11.13 -10.58 -5.79
C THR A 880 10.31 -11.20 -6.91
N PHE A 881 10.97 -11.55 -8.01
CA PHE A 881 10.40 -12.33 -9.11
C PHE A 881 11.50 -13.15 -9.81
N THR A 882 11.13 -14.31 -10.32
CA THR A 882 12.04 -15.27 -10.99
C THR A 882 11.65 -15.38 -12.48
N ILE A 883 12.57 -15.09 -13.41
CA ILE A 883 12.31 -15.13 -14.86
C ILE A 883 13.12 -16.27 -15.50
N THR A 884 12.48 -17.03 -16.38
CA THR A 884 13.12 -18.00 -17.27
C THR A 884 13.18 -17.44 -18.69
N PHE A 885 14.37 -17.24 -19.24
CA PHE A 885 14.52 -16.68 -20.59
C PHE A 885 14.35 -17.74 -21.67
N LYS A 886 13.61 -17.38 -22.73
CA LYS A 886 13.35 -18.24 -23.90
C LYS A 886 14.57 -18.34 -24.83
N HIS A 887 15.36 -17.27 -24.94
CA HIS A 887 16.43 -17.13 -25.92
C HIS A 887 17.79 -16.92 -25.25
N GLU A 888 18.84 -17.56 -25.79
CA GLU A 888 20.22 -17.36 -25.33
C GLU A 888 20.72 -16.01 -25.83
N ARG A 889 21.44 -15.24 -25.00
CA ARG A 889 22.02 -13.93 -25.39
C ARG A 889 20.99 -13.04 -26.10
N ASP A 890 19.80 -12.94 -25.52
CA ASP A 890 18.82 -11.92 -25.91
C ASP A 890 19.24 -10.55 -25.35
N ILE A 891 18.49 -9.52 -25.74
CA ILE A 891 18.45 -8.25 -25.04
C ILE A 891 16.99 -8.08 -24.63
N CYS A 892 16.75 -8.14 -23.32
CA CYS A 892 15.41 -8.03 -22.75
C CYS A 892 15.29 -6.73 -21.97
N TYR A 893 14.16 -6.06 -22.10
CA TYR A 893 13.81 -4.84 -21.39
C TYR A 893 12.76 -5.20 -20.34
N ILE A 894 12.98 -4.86 -19.08
CA ILE A 894 12.09 -5.17 -17.95
C ILE A 894 11.62 -3.86 -17.30
N ALA A 895 10.30 -3.71 -17.14
CA ALA A 895 9.69 -2.51 -16.55
C ALA A 895 8.59 -2.84 -15.52
N TYR A 896 8.36 -1.89 -14.61
CA TYR A 896 7.28 -1.97 -13.60
C TYR A 896 5.89 -2.04 -14.27
N HIS A 897 5.73 -1.31 -15.38
CA HIS A 897 4.55 -1.33 -16.24
C HIS A 897 4.96 -0.92 -17.66
N PHE A 898 4.06 -1.03 -18.65
CA PHE A 898 4.34 -0.62 -20.04
C PHE A 898 4.90 0.81 -20.08
N PRO A 899 6.14 1.04 -20.55
CA PRO A 899 6.70 2.38 -20.65
C PRO A 899 5.86 3.29 -21.55
N TYR A 900 5.91 4.59 -21.27
CA TYR A 900 5.43 5.62 -22.17
C TYR A 900 6.32 6.85 -21.94
N THR A 901 7.27 7.06 -22.84
CA THR A 901 8.29 8.11 -22.74
C THR A 901 7.79 9.46 -23.26
N TYR A 902 8.49 10.55 -22.96
CA TYR A 902 8.17 11.87 -23.49
C TYR A 902 8.53 11.97 -24.98
N THR A 903 9.65 11.39 -25.41
CA THR A 903 9.98 11.30 -26.86
C THR A 903 8.88 10.55 -27.63
N MET A 904 8.29 9.49 -27.06
CA MET A 904 7.18 8.79 -27.69
C MET A 904 5.90 9.65 -27.74
N LEU A 905 5.64 10.50 -26.74
CA LEU A 905 4.56 11.50 -26.83
C LEU A 905 4.80 12.45 -28.02
N GLN A 906 5.98 13.07 -28.10
CA GLN A 906 6.30 14.01 -29.20
C GLN A 906 6.22 13.34 -30.58
N THR A 907 6.67 12.08 -30.67
CA THR A 907 6.56 11.27 -31.89
C THR A 907 5.10 10.99 -32.26
N HIS A 908 4.21 10.75 -31.29
CA HIS A 908 2.77 10.61 -31.55
C HIS A 908 2.13 11.94 -31.97
N LEU A 909 2.49 13.08 -31.36
CA LEU A 909 1.97 14.40 -31.75
C LEU A 909 2.32 14.74 -33.20
N ILE A 910 3.59 14.61 -33.58
CA ILE A 910 4.04 14.83 -34.97
C ILE A 910 3.34 13.89 -35.94
N LYS A 911 3.16 12.61 -35.59
CA LYS A 911 2.40 11.69 -36.44
C LYS A 911 0.96 12.13 -36.61
N TRP A 912 0.26 12.46 -35.52
CA TRP A 912 -1.12 12.93 -35.57
C TRP A 912 -1.27 14.23 -36.38
N GLU A 913 -0.36 15.21 -36.25
CA GLU A 913 -0.33 16.43 -37.07
C GLU A 913 -0.22 16.16 -38.58
N ASN A 914 0.47 15.07 -38.97
CA ASN A 914 0.65 14.69 -40.37
C ASN A 914 -0.45 13.75 -40.92
N THR A 915 -1.32 13.18 -40.07
CA THR A 915 -2.30 12.16 -40.49
C THR A 915 -3.76 12.47 -40.14
N TYR A 916 -4.07 13.56 -39.44
CA TYR A 916 -5.45 13.91 -39.11
C TYR A 916 -6.23 14.40 -40.35
N ASP A 917 -7.56 14.20 -40.35
CA ASP A 917 -8.42 14.77 -41.39
C ASP A 917 -8.52 16.30 -41.25
N GLN A 918 -7.69 16.99 -42.02
CA GLN A 918 -7.62 18.46 -42.04
C GLN A 918 -8.89 19.14 -42.58
N SER A 919 -9.83 18.38 -43.18
CA SER A 919 -11.07 18.92 -43.74
C SER A 919 -12.22 19.01 -42.71
N SER A 920 -12.32 18.08 -41.76
CA SER A 920 -13.36 18.10 -40.72
C SER A 920 -12.85 18.44 -39.31
N ILE A 921 -11.56 18.23 -39.03
CA ILE A 921 -10.99 18.34 -37.68
C ILE A 921 -10.16 19.63 -37.57
N TYR A 922 -10.56 20.51 -36.66
CA TYR A 922 -9.70 21.60 -36.20
C TYR A 922 -8.75 21.04 -35.13
N PHE A 923 -7.45 21.01 -35.44
CA PHE A 923 -6.39 20.58 -34.54
C PHE A 923 -5.31 21.65 -34.45
N LYS A 924 -4.89 22.00 -33.22
CA LYS A 924 -3.72 22.83 -32.94
C LYS A 924 -2.90 22.17 -31.83
N ASN A 925 -1.59 22.07 -32.03
CA ASN A 925 -0.61 21.77 -30.98
C ASN A 925 0.18 23.04 -30.66
N GLN A 926 0.27 23.41 -29.39
CA GLN A 926 0.96 24.61 -28.92
C GLN A 926 1.86 24.27 -27.73
N VAL A 927 2.97 25.01 -27.56
CA VAL A 927 3.80 24.88 -26.35
C VAL A 927 3.27 25.82 -25.27
N LEU A 928 2.68 25.25 -24.21
CA LEU A 928 2.12 26.00 -23.09
C LEU A 928 3.22 26.72 -22.29
N THR A 929 4.30 26.01 -22.01
CA THR A 929 5.47 26.47 -21.25
C THR A 929 6.61 25.45 -21.44
N GLU A 930 7.77 25.74 -20.87
CA GLU A 930 8.85 24.75 -20.72
C GLU A 930 8.93 24.24 -19.27
N THR A 931 9.49 23.05 -19.08
CA THR A 931 9.88 22.52 -17.77
C THR A 931 11.19 23.16 -17.27
N ILE A 932 11.62 22.81 -16.06
CA ILE A 932 12.90 23.28 -15.48
C ILE A 932 14.10 22.87 -16.35
N SER A 933 14.07 21.67 -16.95
CA SER A 933 15.11 21.24 -17.90
C SER A 933 14.99 21.88 -19.28
N GLY A 934 13.93 22.65 -19.54
CA GLY A 934 13.64 23.23 -20.85
C GLY A 934 12.96 22.28 -21.83
N ASN A 935 12.21 21.27 -21.37
CA ASN A 935 11.38 20.44 -22.25
C ASN A 935 10.02 21.10 -22.47
N ALA A 936 9.51 21.09 -23.70
CA ALA A 936 8.22 21.68 -24.04
C ALA A 936 7.05 20.93 -23.35
N VAL A 937 6.04 21.67 -22.90
CA VAL A 937 4.76 21.13 -22.41
C VAL A 937 3.69 21.34 -23.49
N PRO A 938 3.22 20.29 -24.18
CA PRO A 938 2.18 20.41 -25.18
C PRO A 938 0.82 20.82 -24.60
N LEU A 939 0.11 21.67 -25.32
CA LEU A 939 -1.31 21.96 -25.19
C LEU A 939 -1.98 21.67 -26.53
N LEU A 940 -2.90 20.72 -26.54
CA LEU A 940 -3.66 20.34 -27.72
C LEU A 940 -5.04 21.00 -27.70
N THR A 941 -5.49 21.43 -28.87
CA THR A 941 -6.86 21.90 -29.11
C THR A 941 -7.50 21.01 -30.16
N ILE A 942 -8.62 20.36 -29.85
CA ILE A 942 -9.35 19.48 -30.79
C ILE A 942 -10.84 19.85 -30.80
N THR A 943 -11.39 20.16 -31.97
CA THR A 943 -12.82 20.38 -32.21
C THR A 943 -13.12 20.17 -33.71
N ALA A 944 -14.36 20.35 -34.18
CA ALA A 944 -14.68 20.38 -35.61
C ALA A 944 -14.52 21.81 -36.13
N TYR A 945 -14.45 22.03 -37.44
CA TYR A 945 -14.59 23.40 -37.98
C TYR A 945 -15.99 23.99 -37.69
N PRO A 946 -16.21 25.31 -37.89
CA PRO A 946 -17.55 25.87 -38.02
C PRO A 946 -18.35 25.16 -39.12
N LEU A 947 -19.68 25.04 -38.98
CA LEU A 947 -20.52 24.44 -40.02
C LEU A 947 -20.68 25.33 -41.26
N SER A 948 -20.47 26.64 -41.08
CA SER A 948 -20.56 27.68 -42.09
C SER A 948 -19.78 28.92 -41.65
N ASN A 949 -19.28 29.71 -42.60
CA ASN A 949 -18.56 30.97 -42.34
C ASN A 949 -19.48 32.18 -42.15
N ASN A 950 -20.79 31.97 -42.27
CA ASN A 950 -21.78 32.98 -41.94
C ASN A 950 -21.85 33.23 -40.43
N ARG A 951 -22.51 34.31 -40.04
CA ARG A 951 -22.62 34.74 -38.63
C ARG A 951 -23.07 33.63 -37.68
N GLU A 952 -24.10 32.87 -38.05
CA GLU A 952 -24.65 31.80 -37.21
C GLU A 952 -23.65 30.66 -36.97
N GLY A 953 -22.96 30.19 -38.01
CA GLY A 953 -21.96 29.12 -37.90
C GLY A 953 -20.76 29.52 -37.03
N ILE A 954 -20.29 30.76 -37.17
CA ILE A 954 -19.19 31.30 -36.35
C ILE A 954 -19.63 31.56 -34.90
N GLU A 955 -20.82 32.10 -34.66
CA GLU A 955 -21.36 32.28 -33.30
C GLU A 955 -21.64 30.92 -32.61
N GLN A 956 -22.13 29.92 -33.34
CA GLN A 956 -22.30 28.55 -32.83
C GLN A 956 -20.95 27.94 -32.45
N PHE A 957 -19.93 28.09 -33.31
CA PHE A 957 -18.56 27.61 -33.06
C PHE A 957 -17.95 28.24 -31.80
N ARG A 958 -17.93 29.58 -31.72
CA ARG A 958 -17.43 30.34 -30.56
C ARG A 958 -18.20 30.04 -29.26
N ASN A 959 -19.42 29.51 -29.35
CA ASN A 959 -20.24 29.10 -28.21
C ASN A 959 -20.19 27.60 -27.88
N ARG A 960 -19.30 26.81 -28.51
CA ARG A 960 -19.04 25.43 -28.07
C ARG A 960 -18.41 25.41 -26.66
N PRO A 961 -18.95 24.62 -25.71
CA PRO A 961 -18.40 24.47 -24.37
C PRO A 961 -17.07 23.71 -24.34
N TYR A 962 -16.22 24.01 -23.35
CA TYR A 962 -14.92 23.38 -23.19
C TYR A 962 -14.96 22.07 -22.40
N ILE A 963 -14.07 21.14 -22.75
CA ILE A 963 -13.65 19.99 -21.95
C ILE A 963 -12.15 20.13 -21.72
N PHE A 964 -11.69 20.11 -20.46
CA PHE A 964 -10.27 20.28 -20.14
C PHE A 964 -9.70 18.99 -19.53
N LEU A 965 -8.63 18.45 -20.12
CA LEU A 965 -8.04 17.18 -19.69
C LEU A 965 -6.54 17.33 -19.42
N SER A 966 -6.03 16.62 -18.41
CA SER A 966 -4.59 16.50 -18.15
C SER A 966 -4.21 15.06 -17.80
N SER A 967 -2.91 14.75 -17.79
CA SER A 967 -2.40 13.43 -17.44
C SER A 967 -0.97 13.50 -16.94
N ARG A 968 -0.54 12.44 -16.24
CA ARG A 968 0.88 12.10 -16.03
C ARG A 968 1.66 13.20 -15.28
N VAL A 969 1.02 13.78 -14.26
CA VAL A 969 1.67 14.67 -13.28
C VAL A 969 2.62 13.90 -12.36
N HIS A 970 2.33 12.61 -12.10
CA HIS A 970 3.27 11.67 -11.50
C HIS A 970 3.98 10.84 -12.60
N PRO A 971 5.32 10.85 -12.69
CA PRO A 971 6.05 10.23 -13.80
C PRO A 971 5.88 8.72 -14.01
N GLY A 972 5.79 7.95 -12.93
CA GLY A 972 5.72 6.49 -12.98
C GLY A 972 4.34 5.94 -13.33
N GLU A 973 3.33 6.79 -13.47
CA GLU A 973 1.94 6.42 -13.77
C GLU A 973 1.72 6.27 -15.29
N SER A 974 2.56 5.46 -15.94
CA SER A 974 2.60 5.34 -17.41
C SER A 974 1.29 4.87 -18.05
N ASN A 975 0.49 4.12 -17.29
CA ASN A 975 -0.87 3.74 -17.67
C ASN A 975 -1.77 4.96 -17.97
N SER A 976 -1.60 6.08 -17.26
CA SER A 976 -2.37 7.30 -17.53
C SER A 976 -2.12 7.92 -18.92
N SER A 977 -0.91 7.75 -19.46
CA SER A 977 -0.57 8.20 -20.82
C SER A 977 -1.10 7.25 -21.90
N TRP A 978 -1.26 5.96 -21.61
CA TRP A 978 -1.95 5.03 -22.52
C TRP A 978 -3.45 5.34 -22.59
N VAL A 979 -4.11 5.65 -21.47
CA VAL A 979 -5.51 6.16 -21.48
C VAL A 979 -5.61 7.48 -22.27
N MET A 980 -4.69 8.42 -22.02
CA MET A 980 -4.66 9.70 -22.75
C MET A 980 -4.41 9.52 -24.26
N LYS A 981 -3.56 8.57 -24.68
CA LYS A 981 -3.36 8.22 -26.08
C LYS A 981 -4.68 7.74 -26.71
N GLY A 982 -5.40 6.84 -26.05
CA GLY A 982 -6.71 6.36 -26.53
C GLY A 982 -7.74 7.49 -26.65
N THR A 983 -7.78 8.41 -25.69
CA THR A 983 -8.62 9.62 -25.72
C THR A 983 -8.29 10.50 -26.93
N ILE A 984 -7.02 10.87 -27.15
CA ILE A 984 -6.62 11.74 -28.26
C ILE A 984 -6.81 11.04 -29.62
N GLN A 985 -6.37 9.79 -29.75
CA GLN A 985 -6.49 9.01 -30.99
C GLN A 985 -7.96 8.80 -31.38
N PHE A 986 -8.87 8.62 -30.43
CA PHE A 986 -10.31 8.60 -30.72
C PHE A 986 -10.82 9.98 -31.15
N LEU A 987 -10.46 11.05 -30.46
CA LEU A 987 -10.90 12.41 -30.80
C LEU A 987 -10.38 12.91 -32.16
N LEU A 988 -9.26 12.38 -32.65
CA LEU A 988 -8.72 12.63 -34.00
C LEU A 988 -9.18 11.62 -35.07
N SER A 989 -10.05 10.67 -34.73
CA SER A 989 -10.55 9.65 -35.66
C SER A 989 -11.80 10.09 -36.43
N ASN A 990 -12.08 9.44 -37.55
CA ASN A 990 -13.29 9.64 -38.36
C ASN A 990 -14.50 8.83 -37.84
N ALA A 991 -14.45 8.31 -36.61
CA ALA A 991 -15.59 7.64 -35.99
C ALA A 991 -16.75 8.64 -35.79
N PRO A 992 -18.01 8.31 -36.16
CA PRO A 992 -19.12 9.26 -36.05
C PRO A 992 -19.32 9.84 -34.65
N MET A 993 -19.13 9.02 -33.61
CA MET A 993 -19.19 9.47 -32.21
C MET A 993 -18.07 10.46 -31.83
N ALA A 994 -16.89 10.38 -32.47
CA ALA A 994 -15.82 11.35 -32.28
C ALA A 994 -16.11 12.66 -33.02
N GLN A 995 -16.69 12.61 -34.22
CA GLN A 995 -17.19 13.78 -34.93
C GLN A 995 -18.25 14.52 -34.10
N THR A 996 -19.27 13.81 -33.58
CA THR A 996 -20.29 14.42 -32.72
C THR A 996 -19.69 15.09 -31.47
N LEU A 997 -18.66 14.51 -30.85
CA LEU A 997 -17.94 15.17 -29.74
C LEU A 997 -17.23 16.45 -30.18
N ARG A 998 -16.57 16.43 -31.34
CA ARG A 998 -15.88 17.59 -31.94
C ARG A 998 -16.86 18.72 -32.30
N GLU A 999 -18.08 18.39 -32.71
CA GLU A 999 -19.16 19.35 -32.96
C GLU A 999 -19.79 19.89 -31.66
N MET A 1000 -19.86 19.07 -30.61
CA MET A 1000 -20.46 19.44 -29.33
C MET A 1000 -19.54 20.25 -28.39
N TYR A 1001 -18.22 20.11 -28.52
CA TYR A 1001 -17.24 20.62 -27.54
C TYR A 1001 -15.92 21.12 -28.17
N VAL A 1002 -15.18 21.94 -27.43
CA VAL A 1002 -13.75 22.20 -27.65
C VAL A 1002 -12.94 21.45 -26.59
N PHE A 1003 -12.03 20.57 -27.00
CA PHE A 1003 -11.13 19.86 -26.10
C PHE A 1003 -9.81 20.61 -25.96
N LYS A 1004 -9.45 20.98 -24.73
CA LYS A 1004 -8.09 21.44 -24.37
C LYS A 1004 -7.41 20.35 -23.55
N ILE A 1005 -6.24 19.89 -24.01
CA ILE A 1005 -5.58 18.71 -23.42
C ILE A 1005 -4.10 19.01 -23.15
N VAL A 1006 -3.65 18.77 -21.91
CA VAL A 1006 -2.23 18.78 -21.53
C VAL A 1006 -1.79 17.32 -21.30
N PRO A 1007 -1.28 16.61 -22.33
CA PRO A 1007 -1.10 15.15 -22.28
C PRO A 1007 -0.01 14.64 -21.32
N MET A 1008 0.88 15.52 -20.82
CA MET A 1008 1.90 15.16 -19.84
C MET A 1008 2.30 16.38 -19.00
N LEU A 1009 1.89 16.41 -17.72
CA LEU A 1009 2.19 17.51 -16.79
C LEU A 1009 3.61 17.48 -16.18
N ASN A 1010 4.32 16.35 -16.24
CA ASN A 1010 5.67 16.20 -15.69
C ASN A 1010 6.66 15.50 -16.66
N PRO A 1011 7.01 16.13 -17.81
CA PRO A 1011 7.99 15.59 -18.76
C PRO A 1011 9.34 15.23 -18.12
N ASP A 1012 9.92 16.14 -17.34
CA ASP A 1012 11.26 15.96 -16.77
C ASP A 1012 11.36 14.73 -15.87
N GLY A 1013 10.35 14.49 -15.03
CA GLY A 1013 10.31 13.30 -14.20
C GLY A 1013 10.17 12.02 -15.03
N VAL A 1014 9.37 12.04 -16.11
CA VAL A 1014 9.20 10.90 -17.02
C VAL A 1014 10.50 10.59 -17.74
N ILE A 1015 11.18 11.61 -18.27
CA ILE A 1015 12.46 11.49 -18.98
C ILE A 1015 13.52 10.85 -18.06
N ASN A 1016 13.64 11.32 -16.82
CA ASN A 1016 14.68 10.89 -15.88
C ASN A 1016 14.34 9.63 -15.06
N GLY A 1017 13.20 8.96 -15.31
CA GLY A 1017 12.84 7.72 -14.63
C GLY A 1017 12.43 7.89 -13.16
N ASN A 1018 11.92 9.06 -12.77
CA ASN A 1018 11.26 9.26 -11.48
C ASN A 1018 9.97 8.41 -11.39
N HIS A 1019 9.45 8.23 -10.17
CA HIS A 1019 8.14 7.65 -9.91
C HIS A 1019 7.07 8.72 -9.64
N ARG A 1020 7.36 9.73 -8.81
CA ARG A 1020 6.33 10.62 -8.24
C ARG A 1020 6.62 12.11 -8.40
N CYS A 1021 7.84 12.54 -8.09
CA CYS A 1021 8.20 13.94 -8.02
C CYS A 1021 8.65 14.53 -9.36
N SER A 1022 8.59 15.85 -9.46
CA SER A 1022 9.36 16.63 -10.43
C SER A 1022 10.80 16.85 -9.95
N LEU A 1023 11.61 17.62 -10.69
CA LEU A 1023 13.03 17.84 -10.34
C LEU A 1023 13.25 18.68 -9.08
N VAL A 1024 12.25 19.42 -8.61
CA VAL A 1024 12.30 20.17 -7.33
C VAL A 1024 12.11 19.28 -6.10
N ALA A 1025 12.11 17.95 -6.26
CA ALA A 1025 11.80 16.97 -5.21
C ALA A 1025 10.36 17.05 -4.65
N GLU A 1026 9.42 17.70 -5.36
CA GLU A 1026 8.02 17.87 -4.93
C GLU A 1026 7.00 17.12 -5.82
N ASP A 1027 5.93 16.66 -5.18
CA ASP A 1027 4.69 16.18 -5.80
C ASP A 1027 3.92 17.38 -6.38
N LEU A 1028 3.95 17.52 -7.71
CA LEU A 1028 3.27 18.62 -8.41
C LEU A 1028 1.75 18.63 -8.17
N ASN A 1029 1.13 17.48 -7.87
CA ASN A 1029 -0.28 17.39 -7.48
C ASN A 1029 -0.51 17.72 -5.98
N ARG A 1030 0.45 18.33 -5.28
CA ARG A 1030 0.23 19.09 -4.03
C ARG A 1030 0.50 20.59 -4.18
N ARG A 1031 0.84 21.07 -5.38
CA ARG A 1031 1.21 22.47 -5.63
C ARG A 1031 0.25 23.23 -6.55
N TRP A 1032 -0.99 22.73 -6.73
CA TRP A 1032 -2.02 23.46 -7.48
C TRP A 1032 -2.59 24.67 -6.73
N LEU A 1033 -2.58 24.67 -5.39
CA LEU A 1033 -3.14 25.76 -4.59
C LEU A 1033 -2.31 27.05 -4.73
N VAL A 1034 -0.98 26.92 -4.60
CA VAL A 1034 0.00 28.01 -4.75
C VAL A 1034 1.20 27.53 -5.60
N PRO A 1035 1.05 27.43 -6.94
CA PRO A 1035 2.15 27.05 -7.83
C PRO A 1035 3.12 28.22 -8.02
N CYS A 1036 4.42 27.97 -7.82
CA CYS A 1036 5.45 28.95 -8.15
C CYS A 1036 5.74 28.94 -9.66
N PRO A 1037 5.79 30.08 -10.37
CA PRO A 1037 6.05 30.10 -11.82
C PRO A 1037 7.44 29.56 -12.20
N LYS A 1038 8.46 29.73 -11.35
CA LYS A 1038 9.83 29.24 -11.60
C LYS A 1038 10.01 27.74 -11.32
N LEU A 1039 9.38 27.24 -10.26
CA LEU A 1039 9.57 25.87 -9.76
C LEU A 1039 8.49 24.90 -10.24
N HIS A 1040 7.26 25.38 -10.44
CA HIS A 1040 6.09 24.60 -10.85
C HIS A 1040 5.47 25.14 -12.16
N PRO A 1041 6.25 25.47 -13.22
CA PRO A 1041 5.74 26.15 -14.41
C PRO A 1041 4.59 25.41 -15.07
N THR A 1042 4.68 24.07 -15.17
CA THR A 1042 3.66 23.23 -15.80
C THR A 1042 2.29 23.37 -15.11
N ILE A 1043 2.27 23.46 -13.77
CA ILE A 1043 1.07 23.66 -12.96
C ILE A 1043 0.62 25.13 -12.97
N TYR A 1044 1.56 26.07 -12.86
CA TYR A 1044 1.30 27.52 -12.87
C TYR A 1044 0.57 27.96 -14.14
N HIS A 1045 1.02 27.47 -15.30
CA HIS A 1045 0.43 27.79 -16.61
C HIS A 1045 -0.83 26.97 -16.90
N THR A 1046 -0.92 25.70 -16.47
CA THR A 1046 -2.17 24.91 -16.61
C THR A 1046 -3.32 25.51 -15.77
N ARG A 1047 -3.04 25.93 -14.53
CA ARG A 1047 -3.98 26.73 -13.71
C ARG A 1047 -4.32 28.07 -14.38
N GLY A 1048 -3.39 28.64 -15.15
CA GLY A 1048 -3.57 29.90 -15.88
C GLY A 1048 -4.61 29.80 -17.00
N LEU A 1049 -4.53 28.76 -17.83
CA LEU A 1049 -5.54 28.47 -18.86
C LEU A 1049 -6.95 28.34 -18.27
N LEU A 1050 -7.07 27.69 -17.11
CA LEU A 1050 -8.36 27.52 -16.42
C LEU A 1050 -8.87 28.81 -15.77
N GLN A 1051 -7.98 29.65 -15.22
CA GLN A 1051 -8.34 30.98 -14.72
C GLN A 1051 -8.76 31.93 -15.85
N TYR A 1052 -8.07 31.89 -17.00
CA TYR A 1052 -8.47 32.61 -18.21
C TYR A 1052 -9.84 32.16 -18.72
N LEU A 1053 -10.09 30.85 -18.83
CA LEU A 1053 -11.40 30.32 -19.23
C LEU A 1053 -12.52 30.72 -18.27
N LYS A 1054 -12.24 30.87 -16.96
CA LYS A 1054 -13.19 31.45 -16.01
C LYS A 1054 -13.45 32.93 -16.30
N MET A 1055 -12.40 33.73 -16.50
CA MET A 1055 -12.47 35.16 -16.78
C MET A 1055 -13.32 35.47 -18.02
N VAL A 1056 -13.12 34.73 -19.12
CA VAL A 1056 -13.89 34.94 -20.37
C VAL A 1056 -15.24 34.22 -20.40
N ASN A 1057 -15.73 33.75 -19.24
CA ASN A 1057 -17.01 33.04 -19.07
C ASN A 1057 -17.16 31.77 -19.95
N LYS A 1058 -16.06 31.03 -20.16
CA LYS A 1058 -15.99 29.76 -20.91
C LYS A 1058 -15.53 28.59 -20.01
N VAL A 1059 -15.96 28.58 -18.74
CA VAL A 1059 -15.66 27.53 -17.76
C VAL A 1059 -15.95 26.13 -18.33
N PRO A 1060 -14.97 25.19 -18.33
CA PRO A 1060 -15.18 23.85 -18.87
C PRO A 1060 -16.29 23.05 -18.17
N VAL A 1061 -17.03 22.26 -18.95
CA VAL A 1061 -18.14 21.42 -18.48
C VAL A 1061 -17.67 20.18 -17.73
N VAL A 1062 -16.41 19.76 -17.96
CA VAL A 1062 -15.67 18.69 -17.27
C VAL A 1062 -14.20 19.07 -17.17
N TYR A 1063 -13.59 18.78 -16.02
CA TYR A 1063 -12.14 18.68 -15.85
C TYR A 1063 -11.77 17.25 -15.43
N CYS A 1064 -10.70 16.68 -15.98
CA CYS A 1064 -10.23 15.35 -15.57
C CYS A 1064 -8.70 15.23 -15.65
N ASP A 1065 -8.07 14.86 -14.53
CA ASP A 1065 -6.63 14.57 -14.45
C ASP A 1065 -6.40 13.04 -14.42
N TYR A 1066 -5.67 12.49 -15.39
CA TYR A 1066 -5.48 11.05 -15.54
C TYR A 1066 -4.24 10.56 -14.76
N HIS A 1067 -4.44 9.50 -13.96
CA HIS A 1067 -3.53 8.97 -12.94
C HIS A 1067 -3.42 7.43 -12.94
N GLY A 1068 -2.49 6.90 -12.13
CA GLY A 1068 -2.20 5.47 -11.97
C GLY A 1068 -2.19 4.99 -10.51
N HIS A 1069 -3.14 4.12 -10.14
CA HIS A 1069 -3.32 3.68 -8.75
C HIS A 1069 -2.62 2.36 -8.43
N SER A 1070 -1.52 2.42 -7.66
CA SER A 1070 -0.66 1.25 -7.39
C SER A 1070 -1.22 0.19 -6.42
N ARG A 1071 -2.36 0.43 -5.76
CA ARG A 1071 -2.95 -0.46 -4.73
C ARG A 1071 -4.35 -1.02 -5.04
N ARG A 1072 -5.04 -0.58 -6.10
CA ARG A 1072 -6.41 -1.03 -6.45
C ARG A 1072 -6.44 -1.59 -7.87
N LYS A 1073 -7.46 -2.41 -8.13
CA LYS A 1073 -7.82 -2.96 -9.44
C LYS A 1073 -8.89 -2.09 -10.12
N ASN A 1074 -9.11 -2.34 -11.41
CA ASN A 1074 -10.03 -1.58 -12.28
C ASN A 1074 -9.58 -0.11 -12.50
N VAL A 1075 -10.40 0.65 -13.24
CA VAL A 1075 -10.31 2.11 -13.41
C VAL A 1075 -11.48 2.77 -12.68
N PHE A 1076 -11.30 3.92 -12.04
CA PHE A 1076 -12.36 4.61 -11.29
C PHE A 1076 -12.15 6.13 -11.26
N LEU A 1077 -13.20 6.88 -10.90
CA LEU A 1077 -13.14 8.34 -10.76
C LEU A 1077 -13.19 8.77 -9.30
N TYR A 1078 -12.31 9.71 -8.96
CA TYR A 1078 -12.38 10.52 -7.75
C TYR A 1078 -12.94 11.91 -8.11
N GLY A 1079 -14.04 12.34 -7.49
CA GLY A 1079 -14.69 13.65 -7.70
C GLY A 1079 -14.81 14.47 -6.41
N CYS A 1080 -15.46 15.63 -6.44
CA CYS A 1080 -15.70 16.46 -5.25
C CYS A 1080 -17.20 16.56 -4.92
N SER A 1081 -17.52 16.60 -3.63
CA SER A 1081 -18.86 16.78 -3.08
C SER A 1081 -18.81 17.83 -1.97
N PRO A 1082 -19.63 18.90 -2.04
CA PRO A 1082 -19.77 19.88 -0.95
C PRO A 1082 -20.10 19.23 0.41
N SER A 1083 -21.03 18.28 0.43
CA SER A 1083 -21.53 17.66 1.66
C SER A 1083 -20.57 16.65 2.30
N MET A 1084 -19.57 16.19 1.54
CA MET A 1084 -18.50 15.29 2.01
C MET A 1084 -17.12 15.99 1.98
N SER A 1085 -17.10 17.30 2.20
CA SER A 1085 -15.87 18.06 2.41
C SER A 1085 -15.54 18.26 3.89
N TRP A 1086 -14.26 18.39 4.19
CA TRP A 1086 -13.76 18.77 5.51
C TRP A 1086 -13.91 20.27 5.83
N GLN A 1087 -14.10 21.12 4.80
CA GLN A 1087 -14.36 22.56 4.95
C GLN A 1087 -15.87 22.82 4.88
N THR A 1088 -16.40 23.57 5.85
CA THR A 1088 -17.80 24.00 5.88
C THR A 1088 -18.13 25.03 4.81
N GLU A 1089 -17.12 25.74 4.34
CA GLU A 1089 -17.18 26.84 3.37
C GLU A 1089 -17.43 26.32 1.94
N ASP A 1090 -17.12 25.05 1.68
CA ASP A 1090 -17.47 24.39 0.41
C ASP A 1090 -18.98 24.22 0.21
N LEU A 1091 -19.80 24.43 1.25
CA LEU A 1091 -21.27 24.47 1.13
C LEU A 1091 -21.79 25.71 0.37
N ASP A 1092 -20.94 26.71 0.13
CA ASP A 1092 -21.21 27.86 -0.73
C ASP A 1092 -20.60 27.72 -2.14
N ASN A 1093 -20.05 26.53 -2.47
CA ASN A 1093 -19.54 26.22 -3.81
C ASN A 1093 -20.68 26.18 -4.87
N PRO A 1094 -20.44 26.55 -6.14
CA PRO A 1094 -21.45 26.48 -7.21
C PRO A 1094 -22.11 25.09 -7.46
N ALA A 1095 -21.55 24.01 -6.91
CA ALA A 1095 -22.19 22.69 -6.87
C ALA A 1095 -23.37 22.60 -5.87
N MET A 1096 -23.65 23.64 -5.09
CA MET A 1096 -24.81 23.75 -4.20
C MET A 1096 -25.86 24.67 -4.82
N LEU A 1097 -27.05 24.12 -5.09
CA LEU A 1097 -28.16 24.85 -5.70
C LEU A 1097 -28.91 25.70 -4.65
N ALA A 1098 -29.62 26.72 -5.14
CA ALA A 1098 -30.49 27.56 -4.32
C ALA A 1098 -31.45 26.70 -3.47
N GLY A 1099 -31.38 26.86 -2.15
CA GLY A 1099 -32.09 26.01 -1.18
C GLY A 1099 -31.24 24.90 -0.52
N LYS A 1100 -29.91 24.91 -0.71
CA LYS A 1100 -28.95 23.93 -0.13
C LYS A 1100 -29.13 22.50 -0.64
N VAL A 1101 -29.66 22.32 -1.84
CA VAL A 1101 -29.71 21.01 -2.51
C VAL A 1101 -28.44 20.82 -3.32
N GLU A 1102 -27.71 19.73 -3.08
CA GLU A 1102 -26.45 19.44 -3.75
C GLU A 1102 -26.67 18.98 -5.21
N ASP A 1103 -26.02 19.61 -6.19
CA ASP A 1103 -26.00 19.11 -7.57
C ASP A 1103 -25.19 17.82 -7.63
N THR A 1104 -25.89 16.70 -7.81
CA THR A 1104 -25.25 15.39 -8.03
C THR A 1104 -24.62 15.24 -9.43
N GLY A 1105 -24.46 16.32 -10.19
CA GLY A 1105 -23.81 16.37 -11.50
C GLY A 1105 -22.38 15.82 -11.54
N TYR A 1106 -21.66 15.86 -10.42
CA TYR A 1106 -20.36 15.19 -10.24
C TYR A 1106 -20.46 13.66 -10.13
N LYS A 1107 -21.66 13.08 -9.95
CA LYS A 1107 -21.93 11.64 -10.05
C LYS A 1107 -22.35 11.22 -11.47
N THR A 1108 -22.57 12.16 -12.39
CA THR A 1108 -23.05 11.86 -13.76
C THR A 1108 -22.03 11.09 -14.58
N LEU A 1109 -20.78 11.56 -14.70
CA LEU A 1109 -19.78 10.90 -15.54
C LEU A 1109 -19.40 9.51 -14.99
N PRO A 1110 -19.18 9.30 -13.67
CA PRO A 1110 -19.02 7.95 -13.10
C PRO A 1110 -20.18 6.99 -13.43
N LYS A 1111 -21.44 7.45 -13.36
CA LYS A 1111 -22.61 6.64 -13.72
C LYS A 1111 -22.67 6.30 -15.20
N LEU A 1112 -22.24 7.20 -16.08
CA LEU A 1112 -22.16 6.96 -17.53
C LEU A 1112 -21.01 6.00 -17.90
N LEU A 1113 -19.93 5.97 -17.11
CA LEU A 1113 -18.80 5.06 -17.27
C LEU A 1113 -19.03 3.66 -16.68
N ALA A 1114 -20.12 3.44 -15.94
CA ALA A 1114 -20.42 2.13 -15.34
C ALA A 1114 -20.60 0.98 -16.35
N SER A 1115 -20.75 1.29 -17.64
CA SER A 1115 -20.77 0.30 -18.74
C SER A 1115 -19.44 0.16 -19.50
N ALA A 1116 -18.36 0.82 -19.06
CA ALA A 1116 -17.03 0.66 -19.66
C ALA A 1116 -16.33 -0.59 -19.08
N PRO A 1117 -15.75 -1.50 -19.89
CA PRO A 1117 -15.33 -2.83 -19.43
C PRO A 1117 -14.33 -2.87 -18.26
N ALA A 1118 -13.43 -1.88 -18.19
CA ALA A 1118 -12.42 -1.76 -17.13
C ALA A 1118 -12.86 -0.90 -15.93
N PHE A 1119 -14.06 -0.32 -15.93
CA PHE A 1119 -14.47 0.69 -14.95
C PHE A 1119 -15.15 0.10 -13.71
N SER A 1120 -14.95 0.73 -12.54
CA SER A 1120 -15.62 0.42 -11.28
C SER A 1120 -16.25 1.65 -10.66
N LEU A 1121 -17.58 1.71 -10.70
CA LEU A 1121 -18.38 2.71 -9.98
C LEU A 1121 -18.21 2.58 -8.45
N ASN A 1122 -18.02 1.36 -7.94
CA ASN A 1122 -17.87 1.08 -6.51
C ASN A 1122 -16.54 1.58 -5.93
N ASN A 1123 -15.47 1.62 -6.73
CA ASN A 1123 -14.19 2.19 -6.32
C ASN A 1123 -14.14 3.73 -6.37
N CYS A 1124 -15.17 4.38 -6.92
CA CYS A 1124 -15.24 5.84 -7.00
C CYS A 1124 -15.44 6.48 -5.61
N SER A 1125 -14.88 7.67 -5.40
CA SER A 1125 -15.05 8.44 -4.16
C SER A 1125 -15.23 9.91 -4.45
N PHE A 1126 -16.05 10.57 -3.63
CA PHE A 1126 -16.41 11.98 -3.79
C PHE A 1126 -16.03 12.85 -2.57
N MET A 1127 -15.38 12.23 -1.57
CA MET A 1127 -14.91 12.90 -0.36
C MET A 1127 -13.78 13.89 -0.68
N VAL A 1128 -13.78 15.03 0.02
CA VAL A 1128 -12.72 16.04 -0.05
C VAL A 1128 -12.04 16.13 1.31
N GLU A 1129 -10.87 15.49 1.41
CA GLU A 1129 -10.07 15.43 2.64
C GLU A 1129 -9.07 16.60 2.73
N LYS A 1130 -8.58 16.91 3.95
CA LYS A 1130 -7.56 17.95 4.14
C LYS A 1130 -6.26 17.68 3.38
N SER A 1131 -5.79 16.44 3.38
CA SER A 1131 -4.61 15.99 2.64
C SER A 1131 -4.70 16.16 1.11
N LYS A 1132 -5.89 16.49 0.58
CA LYS A 1132 -6.19 16.59 -0.85
C LYS A 1132 -6.48 18.02 -1.32
N GLU A 1133 -6.48 19.02 -0.43
CA GLU A 1133 -6.94 20.38 -0.76
C GLU A 1133 -6.15 21.06 -1.89
N ALA A 1134 -4.85 20.76 -1.99
CA ALA A 1134 -3.95 21.30 -3.01
C ALA A 1134 -3.76 20.39 -4.24
N THR A 1135 -4.66 19.42 -4.45
CA THR A 1135 -4.73 18.60 -5.68
C THR A 1135 -5.48 19.31 -6.80
N ALA A 1136 -5.17 18.97 -8.05
CA ALA A 1136 -5.81 19.50 -9.25
C ALA A 1136 -7.34 19.48 -9.15
N ARG A 1137 -7.89 18.30 -8.86
CA ARG A 1137 -9.32 18.03 -8.70
C ARG A 1137 -10.02 19.05 -7.79
N VAL A 1138 -9.46 19.26 -6.60
CA VAL A 1138 -10.08 20.10 -5.54
C VAL A 1138 -9.87 21.59 -5.82
N VAL A 1139 -8.67 22.00 -6.23
CA VAL A 1139 -8.38 23.41 -6.57
C VAL A 1139 -9.22 23.88 -7.76
N VAL A 1140 -9.36 23.05 -8.80
CA VAL A 1140 -10.15 23.37 -9.99
C VAL A 1140 -11.66 23.41 -9.65
N TRP A 1141 -12.15 22.51 -8.82
CA TRP A 1141 -13.53 22.55 -8.33
C TRP A 1141 -13.85 23.80 -7.50
N ARG A 1142 -12.98 24.16 -6.54
CA ARG A 1142 -13.15 25.33 -5.66
C ARG A 1142 -12.95 26.66 -6.38
N GLN A 1143 -11.81 26.85 -7.04
CA GLN A 1143 -11.39 28.16 -7.56
C GLN A 1143 -11.91 28.44 -8.98
N VAL A 1144 -12.04 27.42 -9.84
CA VAL A 1144 -12.51 27.57 -11.22
C VAL A 1144 -14.03 27.38 -11.32
N GLY A 1145 -14.63 26.63 -10.38
CA GLY A 1145 -16.08 26.38 -10.31
C GLY A 1145 -16.56 25.18 -11.13
N ILE A 1146 -15.65 24.30 -11.56
CA ILE A 1146 -15.99 23.13 -12.37
C ILE A 1146 -16.58 22.04 -11.48
N VAL A 1147 -17.91 21.93 -11.45
CA VAL A 1147 -18.64 20.89 -10.67
C VAL A 1147 -18.18 19.48 -11.04
N ARG A 1148 -17.91 19.22 -12.32
CA ARG A 1148 -17.47 17.91 -12.83
C ARG A 1148 -15.95 17.84 -12.94
N SER A 1149 -15.28 18.13 -11.83
CA SER A 1149 -13.83 18.04 -11.69
C SER A 1149 -13.41 16.68 -11.11
N TYR A 1150 -12.56 15.96 -11.83
CA TYR A 1150 -12.18 14.58 -11.51
C TYR A 1150 -10.67 14.34 -11.51
N THR A 1151 -10.28 13.30 -10.76
CA THR A 1151 -9.07 12.50 -11.00
C THR A 1151 -9.53 11.13 -11.49
N MET A 1152 -8.96 10.63 -12.59
CA MET A 1152 -9.17 9.26 -13.06
C MET A 1152 -8.02 8.37 -12.63
N GLU A 1153 -8.30 7.38 -11.81
CA GLU A 1153 -7.33 6.41 -11.30
C GLU A 1153 -7.36 5.13 -12.13
N SER A 1154 -6.26 4.79 -12.80
CA SER A 1154 -6.12 3.55 -13.58
C SER A 1154 -5.20 2.52 -12.90
N THR A 1155 -5.58 1.24 -12.89
CA THR A 1155 -4.76 0.19 -12.26
C THR A 1155 -3.46 -0.10 -13.03
N TYR A 1156 -2.42 -0.54 -12.32
CA TYR A 1156 -1.20 -1.16 -12.87
C TYR A 1156 -1.27 -2.70 -12.96
N CYS A 1157 -2.33 -3.29 -12.37
CA CYS A 1157 -2.45 -4.72 -12.19
C CYS A 1157 -3.41 -5.31 -13.22
N GLY A 1158 -4.71 -5.05 -13.06
CA GLY A 1158 -5.80 -5.68 -13.81
C GLY A 1158 -7.14 -5.46 -13.14
N CYS A 1159 -8.17 -6.18 -13.60
CA CYS A 1159 -9.54 -6.00 -13.12
C CYS A 1159 -10.01 -7.19 -12.27
N ASP A 1160 -10.90 -6.94 -11.31
CA ASP A 1160 -11.56 -7.96 -10.47
C ASP A 1160 -13.09 -8.00 -10.64
N GLN A 1161 -13.62 -7.11 -11.50
CA GLN A 1161 -15.00 -7.03 -11.94
C GLN A 1161 -15.09 -6.73 -13.45
N GLY A 1162 -16.31 -6.78 -14.01
CA GLY A 1162 -16.56 -6.52 -15.42
C GLY A 1162 -16.06 -7.63 -16.37
N PRO A 1163 -16.10 -7.40 -17.70
CA PRO A 1163 -15.63 -8.36 -18.70
C PRO A 1163 -14.14 -8.74 -18.58
N TYR A 1164 -13.32 -7.89 -17.94
CA TYR A 1164 -11.89 -8.14 -17.73
C TYR A 1164 -11.57 -8.73 -16.34
N ARG A 1165 -12.57 -9.22 -15.60
CA ARG A 1165 -12.39 -9.85 -14.29
C ARG A 1165 -11.38 -11.00 -14.35
N GLY A 1166 -10.33 -10.90 -13.54
CA GLY A 1166 -9.27 -11.91 -13.47
C GLY A 1166 -8.16 -11.75 -14.51
N LEU A 1167 -8.24 -10.74 -15.39
CA LEU A 1167 -7.22 -10.42 -16.38
C LEU A 1167 -6.35 -9.24 -15.94
N HIS A 1168 -5.10 -9.24 -16.41
CA HIS A 1168 -4.24 -8.07 -16.45
C HIS A 1168 -4.84 -6.98 -17.33
N ILE A 1169 -4.52 -5.72 -17.02
CA ILE A 1169 -4.77 -4.61 -17.94
C ILE A 1169 -3.60 -4.48 -18.90
N GLY A 1170 -3.87 -4.42 -20.21
CA GLY A 1170 -2.90 -4.18 -21.27
C GLY A 1170 -2.94 -2.74 -21.78
N THR A 1171 -2.11 -2.42 -22.78
CA THR A 1171 -2.17 -1.11 -23.45
C THR A 1171 -3.46 -0.94 -24.26
N ARG A 1172 -4.00 -2.03 -24.83
CA ARG A 1172 -5.29 -2.04 -25.55
C ARG A 1172 -6.43 -1.60 -24.65
N GLU A 1173 -6.53 -2.14 -23.44
CA GLU A 1173 -7.64 -1.87 -22.50
C GLU A 1173 -7.53 -0.47 -21.89
N LEU A 1174 -6.31 0.05 -21.72
CA LEU A 1174 -6.06 1.44 -21.32
C LEU A 1174 -6.49 2.41 -22.43
N GLU A 1175 -6.10 2.17 -23.68
CA GLU A 1175 -6.57 2.97 -24.82
C GLU A 1175 -8.09 2.85 -25.02
N GLU A 1176 -8.67 1.66 -24.79
CA GLU A 1176 -10.12 1.45 -24.85
C GLU A 1176 -10.86 2.26 -23.78
N MET A 1177 -10.34 2.31 -22.55
CA MET A 1177 -10.87 3.19 -21.50
C MET A 1177 -10.81 4.67 -21.89
N GLY A 1178 -9.76 5.09 -22.61
CA GLY A 1178 -9.62 6.45 -23.15
C GLY A 1178 -10.70 6.81 -24.18
N ARG A 1179 -11.06 5.86 -25.04
CA ARG A 1179 -12.23 5.95 -25.94
C ARG A 1179 -13.55 5.96 -25.16
N LYS A 1180 -13.72 5.03 -24.20
CA LYS A 1180 -14.95 4.89 -23.40
C LYS A 1180 -15.25 6.15 -22.57
N PHE A 1181 -14.21 6.86 -22.13
CA PHE A 1181 -14.35 8.19 -21.53
C PHE A 1181 -15.01 9.18 -22.49
N CYS A 1182 -14.52 9.28 -23.72
CA CYS A 1182 -15.09 10.13 -24.76
C CYS A 1182 -16.54 9.73 -25.11
N GLU A 1183 -16.82 8.43 -25.31
CA GLU A 1183 -18.18 7.93 -25.57
C GLU A 1183 -19.20 8.33 -24.47
N ALA A 1184 -18.76 8.43 -23.21
CA ALA A 1184 -19.59 8.89 -22.11
C ALA A 1184 -19.85 10.42 -22.13
N LEU A 1185 -18.91 11.24 -22.62
CA LEU A 1185 -19.06 12.71 -22.67
C LEU A 1185 -20.20 13.18 -23.58
N ILE A 1186 -20.57 12.41 -24.61
CA ILE A 1186 -21.74 12.69 -25.47
C ILE A 1186 -23.01 12.79 -24.62
N LYS A 1187 -23.15 11.89 -23.63
CA LYS A 1187 -24.35 11.75 -22.78
C LYS A 1187 -24.38 12.75 -21.62
N VAL A 1188 -23.39 13.65 -21.50
CA VAL A 1188 -23.34 14.69 -20.43
C VAL A 1188 -24.25 15.87 -20.76
N ARG A 1189 -24.32 16.32 -22.02
CA ARG A 1189 -25.09 17.52 -22.43
C ARG A 1189 -26.59 17.26 -22.62
N SER A 1190 -26.99 16.02 -22.95
CA SER A 1190 -28.40 15.69 -23.27
C SER A 1190 -29.38 15.75 -22.09
N ARG A 1191 -28.91 16.04 -20.87
CA ARG A 1191 -29.75 16.20 -19.67
C ARG A 1191 -30.01 17.66 -19.26
N HIS A 1192 -29.57 18.65 -20.05
CA HIS A 1192 -29.87 20.07 -19.80
C HIS A 1192 -30.72 20.73 -20.91
N ALA A 1193 -30.92 20.06 -22.05
CA ALA A 1193 -31.76 20.57 -23.15
C ALA A 1193 -33.29 20.43 -22.92
N VAL A 1194 -33.72 19.98 -21.74
CA VAL A 1194 -35.13 19.69 -21.41
C VAL A 1194 -35.72 20.75 -20.45
N SER A 1195 -34.96 21.79 -20.13
CA SER A 1195 -35.33 22.81 -19.12
C SER A 1195 -35.17 24.26 -19.59
N SER A 1196 -35.00 24.50 -20.90
CA SER A 1196 -34.94 25.85 -21.50
C SER A 1196 -36.28 26.33 -22.08
N ASP A 1197 -37.15 25.39 -22.48
CA ASP A 1197 -38.33 25.69 -23.30
C ASP A 1197 -39.58 25.87 -22.41
N THR A 1198 -39.56 26.87 -21.52
CA THR A 1198 -40.77 27.37 -20.84
C THR A 1198 -40.53 28.75 -20.22
N ASN A 1199 -40.57 29.82 -21.04
CA ASN A 1199 -40.70 31.18 -20.51
C ASN A 1199 -41.31 32.17 -21.53
N SER A 1200 -42.64 32.14 -21.66
CA SER A 1200 -43.38 33.03 -22.57
C SER A 1200 -44.82 33.32 -22.12
N GLN A 1201 -44.99 34.00 -20.98
CA GLN A 1201 -46.10 34.95 -20.78
C GLN A 1201 -45.88 35.87 -19.56
N GLN A 1202 -46.54 37.03 -19.58
CA GLN A 1202 -46.39 38.13 -18.61
C GLN A 1202 -47.50 38.14 -17.55
N ASP A 1203 -47.37 39.05 -16.60
CA ASP A 1203 -48.25 39.35 -15.47
C ASP A 1203 -49.77 39.30 -15.73
N VAL A 1204 -50.53 38.73 -14.79
CA VAL A 1204 -51.60 39.46 -14.04
C VAL A 1204 -51.69 38.90 -12.60
N SER A 1205 -51.87 39.78 -11.61
CA SER A 1205 -52.11 39.41 -10.20
C SER A 1205 -53.56 38.96 -9.92
N GLY A 1206 -53.76 37.88 -9.16
CA GLY A 1206 -55.09 37.48 -8.68
C GLY A 1206 -55.05 36.50 -7.49
N THR A 1207 -55.96 36.67 -6.52
CA THR A 1207 -56.05 35.86 -5.29
C THR A 1207 -57.37 35.05 -5.26
N ILE A 1208 -57.43 34.02 -4.41
CA ILE A 1208 -58.63 33.32 -3.87
C ILE A 1208 -58.98 31.92 -4.46
N ALA A 1209 -58.65 30.90 -3.66
CA ALA A 1209 -59.44 29.72 -3.22
C ALA A 1209 -60.16 28.73 -4.17
N THR A 1210 -59.91 27.44 -3.89
CA THR A 1210 -60.83 26.27 -3.91
C THR A 1210 -61.68 25.93 -5.14
N GLY A 1211 -61.50 24.71 -5.69
CA GLY A 1211 -62.42 24.08 -6.65
C GLY A 1211 -62.20 22.55 -6.78
N GLN A 1212 -63.25 21.77 -7.05
CA GLN A 1212 -63.24 20.30 -7.09
C GLN A 1212 -63.29 19.72 -8.52
N ARG A 1213 -62.78 18.48 -8.67
CA ARG A 1213 -63.22 17.37 -9.55
C ARG A 1213 -63.84 17.64 -10.94
N GLY A 1214 -63.25 16.99 -11.95
CA GLY A 1214 -63.86 16.52 -13.22
C GLY A 1214 -62.75 16.37 -14.28
N SER A 1215 -62.51 15.28 -15.02
CA SER A 1215 -63.28 14.14 -15.61
C SER A 1215 -63.49 14.30 -17.12
N GLU A 1216 -63.53 13.17 -17.85
CA GLU A 1216 -63.61 13.02 -19.34
C GLU A 1216 -62.26 13.29 -20.06
N LEU A 1217 -61.65 12.45 -20.91
CA LEU A 1217 -61.97 11.26 -21.76
C LEU A 1217 -62.62 11.50 -23.14
N GLY A 1218 -62.05 10.84 -24.16
CA GLY A 1218 -62.45 10.84 -25.58
C GLY A 1218 -61.20 11.03 -26.47
N ALA A 1219 -60.52 9.99 -26.98
CA ALA A 1219 -60.89 9.05 -28.07
C ALA A 1219 -60.95 9.77 -29.45
N ILE A 1220 -60.55 9.19 -30.60
CA ILE A 1220 -60.78 7.86 -31.25
C ILE A 1220 -59.57 7.59 -32.20
N GLY A 1221 -59.19 6.39 -32.65
CA GLY A 1221 -59.64 5.00 -32.46
C GLY A 1221 -59.29 4.12 -33.70
N GLY A 1222 -59.52 2.79 -33.63
CA GLY A 1222 -59.21 1.80 -34.69
C GLY A 1222 -57.95 0.95 -34.37
N ASP A 1223 -58.02 -0.24 -33.78
CA ASP A 1223 -58.53 -1.55 -34.28
C ASP A 1223 -57.53 -2.26 -35.23
N VAL A 1224 -57.27 -3.57 -35.14
CA VAL A 1224 -58.24 -4.70 -35.11
C VAL A 1224 -57.87 -5.86 -34.14
N HIS A 1225 -58.90 -6.38 -33.44
CA HIS A 1225 -59.16 -7.73 -32.89
C HIS A 1225 -58.04 -8.81 -32.87
N LEU A 1226 -57.73 -9.47 -31.73
CA LEU A 1226 -58.46 -10.60 -31.06
C LEU A 1226 -58.40 -11.94 -31.87
N VAL A 1227 -58.22 -13.14 -31.28
CA VAL A 1227 -58.92 -13.72 -30.12
C VAL A 1227 -58.02 -14.59 -29.21
N SER A 1228 -58.27 -14.41 -27.90
CA SER A 1228 -58.05 -15.17 -26.65
C SER A 1228 -58.04 -16.73 -26.71
N SER A 1229 -57.72 -17.51 -25.65
CA SER A 1229 -58.18 -17.33 -24.25
C SER A 1229 -57.46 -18.13 -23.14
N SER A 1230 -57.58 -17.59 -21.90
CA SER A 1230 -57.77 -18.26 -20.57
C SER A 1230 -56.68 -19.21 -20.02
N SER A 1231 -56.38 -19.30 -18.71
CA SER A 1231 -56.82 -18.62 -17.45
C SER A 1231 -55.97 -19.15 -16.26
N SER A 1232 -55.89 -18.57 -15.05
CA SER A 1232 -56.15 -17.21 -14.49
C SER A 1232 -55.72 -17.17 -13.00
N THR A 1233 -55.66 -15.95 -12.39
CA THR A 1233 -55.62 -15.64 -10.93
C THR A 1233 -54.40 -16.13 -10.11
N SER A 1234 -53.97 -15.48 -9.00
CA SER A 1234 -54.62 -14.49 -8.12
C SER A 1234 -53.67 -13.39 -7.57
N SER A 1235 -54.22 -12.41 -6.83
CA SER A 1235 -53.51 -11.33 -6.12
C SER A 1235 -53.09 -11.78 -4.68
N SER A 1236 -52.38 -11.05 -3.81
CA SER A 1236 -51.99 -9.62 -3.65
C SER A 1236 -50.70 -9.57 -2.77
N SER A 1237 -50.11 -8.48 -2.24
CA SER A 1237 -50.47 -7.06 -2.03
C SER A 1237 -49.17 -6.20 -1.84
N TYR A 1238 -49.27 -4.97 -1.29
CA TYR A 1238 -48.15 -4.15 -0.79
C TYR A 1238 -48.31 -3.87 0.72
N HIS A 1239 -47.21 -3.71 1.47
CA HIS A 1239 -47.19 -2.79 2.60
C HIS A 1239 -45.82 -2.15 2.88
N ARG A 1240 -45.88 -0.99 3.54
CA ARG A 1240 -44.82 -0.01 3.80
C ARG A 1240 -44.15 -0.21 5.18
N VAL A 1241 -42.85 0.07 5.28
CA VAL A 1241 -42.08 0.19 6.53
C VAL A 1241 -41.30 1.52 6.52
N GLN A 1242 -40.94 2.05 7.69
CA GLN A 1242 -40.16 3.28 7.87
C GLN A 1242 -38.82 2.98 8.58
N SER A 1243 -37.95 3.99 8.59
CA SER A 1243 -36.65 4.03 9.29
C SER A 1243 -36.73 3.77 10.79
N ASP A 1244 -35.62 3.27 11.35
CA ASP A 1244 -35.05 3.68 12.64
C ASP A 1244 -33.52 3.37 12.64
N GLU A 1245 -32.79 3.80 13.68
CA GLU A 1245 -31.32 3.85 13.77
C GLU A 1245 -30.74 2.80 14.76
N GLU A 1246 -29.78 1.96 14.35
CA GLU A 1246 -28.86 1.17 15.22
C GLU A 1246 -27.51 1.08 14.46
N GLU A 1247 -26.38 1.63 14.93
CA GLU A 1247 -25.43 1.15 15.95
C GLU A 1247 -24.62 -0.10 15.54
N ASP A 1248 -23.28 0.07 15.41
CA ASP A 1248 -22.33 -0.94 14.95
C ASP A 1248 -21.88 -1.89 16.09
N ASP A 1249 -21.87 -3.20 15.85
CA ASP A 1249 -21.23 -4.21 16.73
C ASP A 1249 -20.75 -5.42 15.89
N GLU A 1250 -19.51 -5.38 15.38
CA GLU A 1250 -18.90 -6.45 14.57
C GLU A 1250 -18.18 -7.52 15.45
N GLU A 1251 -18.75 -8.72 15.55
CA GLU A 1251 -18.04 -9.93 16.01
C GLU A 1251 -18.17 -11.08 14.97
N GLU A 1252 -17.31 -11.12 13.95
CA GLU A 1252 -17.21 -12.29 13.06
C GLU A 1252 -16.36 -13.42 13.70
N GLU A 1253 -17.01 -14.53 14.11
CA GLU A 1253 -16.33 -15.78 14.47
C GLU A 1253 -16.08 -16.66 13.24
N ASP A 1254 -14.88 -16.54 12.65
CA ASP A 1254 -14.39 -17.35 11.54
C ASP A 1254 -14.32 -18.85 11.91
N ASN A 1255 -15.33 -19.63 11.52
CA ASN A 1255 -15.36 -21.09 11.65
C ASN A 1255 -15.23 -21.73 10.25
N PRO A 1256 -14.28 -22.66 10.03
CA PRO A 1256 -14.14 -23.33 8.74
C PRO A 1256 -15.28 -24.33 8.50
N CYS A 1257 -15.82 -24.33 7.29
CA CYS A 1257 -16.77 -25.36 6.85
C CYS A 1257 -16.09 -26.73 6.69
N GLU A 1258 -16.75 -27.79 7.16
CA GLU A 1258 -16.55 -29.15 6.65
C GLU A 1258 -17.66 -29.47 5.61
N GLU A 1259 -17.42 -30.46 4.76
CA GLU A 1259 -18.22 -30.71 3.55
C GLU A 1259 -19.61 -31.30 3.84
N VAL A 1260 -20.57 -31.01 2.96
CA VAL A 1260 -21.93 -31.58 2.98
C VAL A 1260 -21.92 -32.92 2.23
N GLY A 1261 -22.49 -33.96 2.86
CA GLY A 1261 -22.79 -35.24 2.22
C GLY A 1261 -24.31 -35.47 2.16
N GLU A 1262 -24.82 -35.73 0.96
CA GLU A 1262 -26.23 -35.97 0.61
C GLU A 1262 -26.71 -37.35 1.11
N GLU A 1263 -27.85 -37.45 1.82
CA GLU A 1263 -29.24 -37.66 1.36
C GLU A 1263 -29.68 -39.15 1.31
N ILE A 1264 -30.99 -39.37 1.03
CA ILE A 1264 -31.77 -40.62 1.15
C ILE A 1264 -32.07 -40.93 2.65
N GLY A 1265 -33.31 -40.95 3.13
CA GLY A 1265 -34.56 -41.48 2.53
C GLY A 1265 -34.87 -42.81 3.25
N GLU A 1266 -36.07 -43.10 3.76
CA GLU A 1266 -37.42 -42.59 3.49
C GLU A 1266 -38.18 -42.33 4.82
N GLY A 1267 -39.24 -41.51 4.80
CA GLY A 1267 -40.09 -41.22 5.98
C GLY A 1267 -40.97 -39.99 5.83
#